data_AF-A0A928NX63-F1
#
_entry.id   AF-A0A928NX63-F1
#
_cell.length_a   1.000
_cell.length_b   1.000
_cell.length_c   1.000
_cell.angle_alpha   90.00
_cell.angle_beta   90.00
_cell.angle_gamma   90.00
#
_symmetry.space_group_name_H-M   'P 1'
#
loop_
_entity.id
_entity.type
_entity.pdbx_description
1 polymer ?
#
loop_
_entity_poly.entity_id
_entity_poly.type
_entity_poly.pdbx_seq_one_letter_code
_entity_poly.pdbx_strand_id
1 'polypeptide(L)'
;MKKKYFIFFLFFILSLCVGINFFSVGSADFGQAQALPLSKQLAKIDRNIEYIYLDKEIDVLSLQQKLGIESLEGANNLLSNKTLTPVQVESLCHENDFIVEDKGDYYKVINQYASKTLIADAPLANTYNAKYTFTYEDSVALYFESIEETKDAYSAMKEAGEKVVIDVVCSVYDDFSVQSTNYYTWGYDAMDVATYNNYLSTNNCGKELVVAVLDTGINTSHAILKNRILKDASGKYVGDAIYNSTYTYSGYNFEDDHYQIEIAEEVKESWGHGSHVAGIITQLTPSNVKILPIKIANKYGLMTTQDIIDALQMVIDYIEDGYNVVSVNISAGGECLDEQDRNEIKAKFNEKLEVLRDSYAVSTVAAAGNDEQDCQYTLPASVDDMITVSALMDTAGVYQFDASYSNFGSYIDISAPGSMIVSATNKKNSNGKCENDLVYMWGTSQAAPHVAGALALLCLDKNYYTAGVANYTAEEIESRLFAACKVIDTSHSNWAKYYGHGMVNLKNAVQTNSTISYSAQDTEVFYDGNYHNIKVSVSSPANYSITYSLNGTTYFSDITTNSAFKNFTNGNKKIYYKISATGHTTVIGNANLNIKRRPVTINVKNQTFTYGSVAFDKTKYSITSGSIIASDAGQFILSTTALATSGKGNYKIKMSCSSQNYSLSSNEGTLSIFARSIAIAIGDKTVGYGESISLTDLPYTVTSGSVVGGDDLGLRLSCAATRGSNVGDYDITLSSWTNDNYNITSTSGNLKIERRKISLKLNNQTLEYGDSYSIDDACGSAYSITSGSLYSGDSLGAVIASRTIITGKGEYTLYLQDYSNKNYDVVSATESKLTISPRKLSAIVLDQHFEYGESVAFDQTKYSVSGDVLSGDNLGITLACDTTKIKDAGKYPIAFSYTNKNYDLTVQSGYIVIDPKEITLSAGEYSFTYGEVDLSEVTYSVISGQVLAGDDVAFEIDTAGINNKTPAGNYDLSATSRNKNYIITVENGKVEIKKRDITVASSQIRVYGEANNLDNDFYSLERGEIKNNDDLQIVFGSVASESEGIGSYPLTVESCNKNYNITVEGELQIVPRNLRIVLKRQSSEYGENISLLQNQYYIKTPLPAFENKENLNITLYTTATNASSTGLYEITASCDNANYSFSYEKANYKITPRKLYVKLDDQQVKYSNDIKLNNFAYQLVSGSLLAGDQLDITIYSTSTTFSKSGGSYVLTASIDNENYELVIMTGTLIVDADFTYMIIVLAGSVGAVAVMTMLLCIFGRPRKKKNKFTFD
;
A
#
# COMPACT_ATOMS: atom_id res chain seq x y z
N MET A 1 -11.71 8.27 62.16
CA MET A 1 -11.68 6.81 62.38
C MET A 1 -11.61 6.13 61.02
N LYS A 2 -10.44 5.64 60.63
CA LYS A 2 -9.87 4.31 60.94
C LYS A 2 -10.54 3.22 60.10
N LYS A 3 -9.79 2.70 59.11
CA LYS A 3 -8.98 1.45 59.16
C LYS A 3 -9.85 0.25 58.77
N LYS A 4 -9.51 -0.40 57.65
CA LYS A 4 -8.69 -1.63 57.54
C LYS A 4 -9.39 -2.87 58.11
N TYR A 5 -9.01 -4.00 57.49
CA TYR A 5 -9.19 -5.41 57.88
C TYR A 5 -10.47 -6.06 57.31
N PHE A 6 -10.49 -7.30 56.83
CA PHE A 6 -9.51 -8.35 56.45
C PHE A 6 -10.43 -9.53 56.03
N ILE A 7 -10.24 -10.15 54.86
CA ILE A 7 -9.77 -11.55 54.67
C ILE A 7 -10.48 -12.63 55.50
N PHE A 8 -10.98 -13.68 54.82
CA PHE A 8 -10.62 -15.11 54.96
C PHE A 8 -11.54 -15.92 54.02
N PHE A 9 -11.14 -16.42 52.83
CA PHE A 9 -10.07 -17.37 52.47
C PHE A 9 -10.28 -18.78 53.02
N LEU A 10 -10.51 -19.74 52.12
CA LEU A 10 -9.80 -21.02 52.19
C LEU A 10 -9.48 -21.54 50.78
N PHE A 11 -8.22 -21.37 50.42
CA PHE A 11 -7.45 -22.22 49.50
C PHE A 11 -7.52 -23.70 49.91
N PHE A 12 -7.49 -24.62 48.95
CA PHE A 12 -6.37 -25.56 48.69
C PHE A 12 -6.78 -26.49 47.52
N ILE A 13 -6.13 -26.52 46.36
CA ILE A 13 -4.76 -26.96 46.03
C ILE A 13 -4.63 -28.48 45.80
N LEU A 14 -4.00 -28.77 44.64
CA LEU A 14 -3.16 -29.93 44.27
C LEU A 14 -3.83 -31.28 43.91
N SER A 15 -3.85 -31.52 42.59
CA SER A 15 -2.82 -32.31 41.89
C SER A 15 -2.91 -33.83 41.64
N LEU A 16 -2.24 -34.12 40.52
CA LEU A 16 -1.48 -35.30 40.12
C LEU A 16 -2.30 -36.43 39.47
N CYS A 17 -2.19 -36.62 38.15
CA CYS A 17 -1.04 -37.11 37.35
C CYS A 17 -1.01 -38.65 37.31
N VAL A 18 -1.11 -39.21 36.11
CA VAL A 18 -0.25 -40.23 35.44
C VAL A 18 -0.81 -40.29 34.00
N GLY A 19 -0.12 -40.01 32.88
CA GLY A 19 1.29 -40.06 32.55
C GLY A 19 1.61 -41.35 31.78
N ILE A 20 1.80 -41.31 30.47
CA ILE A 20 2.83 -42.06 29.71
C ILE A 20 3.00 -41.38 28.34
N ASN A 21 4.23 -40.89 28.13
CA ASN A 21 4.79 -40.38 26.88
C ASN A 21 5.31 -41.53 26.01
N PHE A 22 5.42 -41.35 24.68
CA PHE A 22 6.75 -41.25 24.02
C PHE A 22 6.68 -40.88 22.52
N PHE A 23 7.60 -39.97 22.17
CA PHE A 23 8.18 -39.57 20.88
C PHE A 23 7.52 -38.49 19.98
N SER A 24 8.28 -37.39 19.89
CA SER A 24 8.20 -36.21 19.00
C SER A 24 8.71 -36.49 17.58
N VAL A 25 8.15 -35.81 16.57
CA VAL A 25 8.85 -34.90 15.63
C VAL A 25 7.81 -33.92 15.07
N GLY A 26 8.16 -32.64 14.92
CA GLY A 26 7.23 -31.58 14.53
C GLY A 26 6.92 -31.48 13.03
N SER A 27 5.82 -30.81 12.73
CA SER A 27 5.56 -30.08 11.49
C SER A 27 4.49 -29.02 11.78
N ALA A 28 4.73 -27.80 11.33
CA ALA A 28 3.77 -26.70 11.37
C ALA A 28 2.54 -27.05 10.51
N ASP A 29 1.34 -26.86 11.05
CA ASP A 29 0.10 -26.96 10.29
C ASP A 29 -0.03 -25.74 9.38
N PHE A 30 0.12 -25.98 8.07
CA PHE A 30 -0.40 -25.12 7.02
C PHE A 30 -1.92 -25.12 7.10
N GLY A 31 -2.52 -23.98 7.44
CA GLY A 31 -3.96 -23.78 7.33
C GLY A 31 -4.38 -23.86 5.86
N GLN A 32 -5.21 -24.83 5.52
CA GLN A 32 -5.87 -24.91 4.22
C GLN A 32 -6.80 -23.70 4.05
N ALA A 33 -6.58 -22.92 2.98
CA ALA A 33 -7.44 -21.83 2.56
C ALA A 33 -8.81 -22.36 2.10
N GLN A 34 -9.88 -21.94 2.76
CA GLN A 34 -11.24 -22.01 2.19
C GLN A 34 -11.45 -20.78 1.32
N ALA A 35 -11.75 -20.98 0.04
CA ALA A 35 -12.13 -19.92 -0.90
C ALA A 35 -13.32 -19.11 -0.35
N LEU A 36 -13.16 -17.78 -0.26
CA LEU A 36 -14.21 -16.84 0.12
C LEU A 36 -14.98 -16.38 -1.14
N PRO A 37 -16.29 -16.05 -1.05
CA PRO A 37 -17.07 -15.56 -2.19
C PRO A 37 -16.62 -14.18 -2.71
N LEU A 38 -16.72 -13.96 -4.03
CA LEU A 38 -16.42 -12.72 -4.78
C LEU A 38 -16.98 -11.45 -4.11
N SER A 39 -18.15 -11.55 -3.49
CA SER A 39 -18.80 -10.44 -2.80
C SER A 39 -18.01 -9.84 -1.61
N LYS A 40 -17.04 -10.56 -1.04
CA LYS A 40 -16.13 -10.03 0.01
C LYS A 40 -14.88 -9.34 -0.56
N GLN A 41 -14.61 -9.48 -1.85
CA GLN A 41 -13.46 -8.85 -2.52
C GLN A 41 -13.75 -7.37 -2.90
N LEU A 42 -15.02 -7.00 -3.11
CA LEU A 42 -15.47 -5.73 -3.72
C LEU A 42 -15.48 -4.47 -2.83
N ALA A 43 -15.05 -4.53 -1.57
CA ALA A 43 -15.17 -3.42 -0.59
C ALA A 43 -13.92 -2.52 -0.47
N LYS A 44 -13.02 -2.50 -1.47
CA LYS A 44 -11.61 -2.13 -1.25
C LYS A 44 -11.11 -0.81 -1.88
N ILE A 45 -11.89 -0.17 -2.74
CA ILE A 45 -11.41 0.97 -3.55
C ILE A 45 -12.27 2.22 -3.26
N ASP A 46 -11.64 3.25 -2.72
CA ASP A 46 -12.21 4.59 -2.54
C ASP A 46 -11.92 5.43 -3.81
N ARG A 47 -12.94 6.08 -4.38
CA ARG A 47 -12.83 6.90 -5.60
C ARG A 47 -11.80 8.03 -5.48
N ASN A 48 -11.49 8.47 -4.26
CA ASN A 48 -10.56 9.57 -4.02
C ASN A 48 -9.08 9.22 -4.21
N ILE A 49 -8.74 7.98 -4.56
CA ILE A 49 -7.34 7.50 -4.53
C ILE A 49 -6.72 7.35 -5.93
N GLU A 50 -7.52 7.12 -6.98
CA GLU A 50 -7.01 6.80 -8.32
C GLU A 50 -6.64 8.04 -9.17
N TYR A 51 -7.53 9.03 -9.23
CA TYR A 51 -7.34 10.24 -10.04
C TYR A 51 -7.43 11.51 -9.20
N ILE A 52 -6.43 12.37 -9.35
CA ILE A 52 -6.29 13.63 -8.62
C ILE A 52 -6.24 14.76 -9.63
N TYR A 53 -7.25 15.62 -9.62
CA TYR A 53 -7.31 16.77 -10.50
C TYR A 53 -6.63 17.98 -9.83
N LEU A 54 -5.52 18.41 -10.41
CA LEU A 54 -4.73 19.53 -9.91
C LEU A 54 -4.91 20.75 -10.80
N ASP A 55 -5.08 21.91 -10.18
CA ASP A 55 -5.03 23.19 -10.87
C ASP A 55 -3.59 23.45 -11.36
N LYS A 56 -3.44 24.15 -12.49
CA LYS A 56 -2.13 24.50 -13.04
C LYS A 56 -1.27 25.39 -12.13
N GLU A 57 -1.93 26.17 -11.27
CA GLU A 57 -1.31 26.96 -10.22
C GLU A 57 -1.66 26.35 -8.86
N ILE A 58 -0.73 25.59 -8.30
CA ILE A 58 -0.88 24.95 -7.00
C ILE A 58 0.39 25.18 -6.18
N ASP A 59 0.25 25.44 -4.88
CA ASP A 59 1.39 25.54 -3.97
C ASP A 59 1.83 24.17 -3.43
N VAL A 60 3.04 24.10 -2.87
CA VAL A 60 3.64 22.85 -2.35
C VAL A 60 2.74 22.16 -1.32
N LEU A 61 2.13 22.90 -0.38
CA LEU A 61 1.30 22.33 0.68
C LEU A 61 -0.05 21.84 0.13
N SER A 62 -0.65 22.60 -0.77
CA SER A 62 -1.88 22.22 -1.46
C SER A 62 -1.66 21.00 -2.36
N LEU A 63 -0.51 20.89 -3.02
CA LEU A 63 -0.13 19.70 -3.79
C LEU A 63 0.02 18.48 -2.89
N GLN A 64 0.76 18.62 -1.78
CA GLN A 64 0.93 17.56 -0.79
C GLN A 64 -0.42 17.06 -0.25
N GLN A 65 -1.32 17.99 0.08
CA GLN A 65 -2.64 17.67 0.59
C GLN A 65 -3.52 16.98 -0.46
N LYS A 66 -3.49 17.43 -1.72
CA LYS A 66 -4.24 16.79 -2.82
C LYS A 66 -3.70 15.41 -3.16
N LEU A 67 -2.38 15.19 -3.09
CA LEU A 67 -1.74 13.89 -3.34
C LEU A 67 -1.90 12.88 -2.18
N GLY A 68 -2.28 13.35 -0.99
CA GLY A 68 -2.53 12.48 0.16
C GLY A 68 -1.26 11.83 0.72
N ILE A 69 -0.09 12.46 0.55
CA ILE A 69 1.22 11.96 1.00
C ILE A 69 1.75 12.77 2.20
N GLU A 70 2.42 12.09 3.14
CA GLU A 70 2.93 12.72 4.38
C GLU A 70 4.08 13.69 4.14
N SER A 71 4.83 13.51 3.05
CA SER A 71 5.89 14.42 2.59
C SER A 71 6.06 14.31 1.08
N LEU A 72 6.36 15.43 0.41
CA LEU A 72 6.77 15.43 -1.00
C LEU A 72 8.29 15.23 -1.11
N GLU A 73 8.73 14.12 -1.70
CA GLU A 73 10.11 14.00 -2.14
C GLU A 73 10.45 15.09 -3.17
N GLY A 74 11.68 15.59 -3.13
CA GLY A 74 12.15 16.68 -4.01
C GLY A 74 11.83 18.11 -3.55
N ALA A 75 10.88 18.30 -2.62
CA ALA A 75 10.44 19.62 -2.17
C ALA A 75 11.35 20.30 -1.13
N ASN A 76 12.44 19.66 -0.70
CA ASN A 76 13.30 20.06 0.43
C ASN A 76 13.87 21.51 0.38
N ASN A 77 13.94 22.11 -0.82
CA ASN A 77 14.46 23.46 -1.04
C ASN A 77 13.37 24.50 -1.39
N LEU A 78 12.08 24.13 -1.33
CA LEU A 78 10.94 24.99 -1.67
C LEU A 78 10.20 25.39 -0.38
N LEU A 79 9.78 26.67 -0.31
CA LEU A 79 8.91 27.13 0.78
C LEU A 79 7.52 26.50 0.64
N SER A 80 6.89 26.13 1.75
CA SER A 80 5.59 25.45 1.79
C SER A 80 4.44 26.20 1.11
N ASN A 81 4.51 27.53 1.03
CA ASN A 81 3.50 28.38 0.40
C ASN A 81 3.89 28.83 -1.03
N LYS A 82 4.94 28.27 -1.61
CA LYS A 82 5.39 28.66 -2.95
C LYS A 82 4.49 28.01 -4.01
N THR A 83 3.87 28.82 -4.86
CA THR A 83 3.20 28.37 -6.08
C THR A 83 4.22 27.70 -7.00
N LEU A 84 3.92 26.47 -7.40
CA LEU A 84 4.74 25.65 -8.28
C LEU A 84 4.52 26.06 -9.73
N THR A 85 5.59 26.04 -10.53
CA THR A 85 5.42 26.12 -11.99
C THR A 85 4.91 24.78 -12.54
N PRO A 86 4.29 24.76 -13.74
CA PRO A 86 3.89 23.53 -14.43
C PRO A 86 4.94 22.42 -14.39
N VAL A 87 6.19 22.77 -14.74
CA VAL A 87 7.34 21.84 -14.73
C VAL A 87 7.64 21.31 -13.33
N GLN A 88 7.45 22.13 -12.29
CA GLN A 88 7.69 21.68 -10.91
C GLN A 88 6.56 20.77 -10.41
N VAL A 89 5.30 21.00 -10.80
CA VAL A 89 4.18 20.10 -10.47
C VAL A 89 4.42 18.73 -11.10
N GLU A 90 4.79 18.69 -12.39
CA GLU A 90 5.11 17.45 -13.10
C GLU A 90 6.30 16.72 -12.48
N SER A 91 7.42 17.42 -12.23
CA SER A 91 8.63 16.82 -11.62
C SER A 91 8.32 16.24 -10.24
N LEU A 92 7.61 16.99 -9.39
CA LEU A 92 7.31 16.56 -8.03
C LEU A 92 6.32 15.38 -7.99
N CYS A 93 5.33 15.34 -8.88
CA CYS A 93 4.45 14.17 -8.98
C CYS A 93 5.22 12.93 -9.46
N HIS A 94 6.06 13.07 -10.49
CA HIS A 94 6.90 11.97 -10.99
C HIS A 94 7.91 11.46 -9.95
N GLU A 95 8.53 12.37 -9.18
CA GLU A 95 9.43 12.01 -8.08
C GLU A 95 8.74 11.26 -6.94
N ASN A 96 7.40 11.26 -6.88
CA ASN A 96 6.62 10.55 -5.86
C ASN A 96 5.78 9.39 -6.48
N ASP A 97 6.17 8.90 -7.66
CA ASP A 97 5.53 7.81 -8.43
C ASP A 97 4.07 8.05 -8.83
N PHE A 98 3.67 9.31 -8.94
CA PHE A 98 2.41 9.69 -9.56
C PHE A 98 2.62 10.00 -11.03
N ILE A 99 1.64 9.69 -11.85
CA ILE A 99 1.72 9.94 -13.29
C ILE A 99 0.88 11.16 -13.62
N VAL A 100 1.43 12.11 -14.38
CA VAL A 100 0.77 13.38 -14.67
C VAL A 100 0.39 13.48 -16.13
N GLU A 101 -0.89 13.70 -16.40
CA GLU A 101 -1.40 14.08 -17.70
C GLU A 101 -1.79 15.56 -17.74
N ASP A 102 -1.27 16.29 -18.73
CA ASP A 102 -1.67 17.66 -19.01
C ASP A 102 -2.97 17.68 -19.83
N LYS A 103 -4.08 18.11 -19.23
CA LYS A 103 -5.38 18.29 -19.92
C LYS A 103 -5.62 19.73 -20.40
N GLY A 104 -4.56 20.53 -20.50
CA GLY A 104 -4.61 21.95 -20.88
C GLY A 104 -4.95 22.85 -19.70
N ASP A 105 -6.18 22.77 -19.20
CA ASP A 105 -6.68 23.66 -18.13
C ASP A 105 -6.34 23.16 -16.71
N TYR A 106 -6.05 21.87 -16.57
CA TYR A 106 -5.70 21.21 -15.31
C TYR A 106 -4.78 20.02 -15.56
N TYR A 107 -4.25 19.42 -14.49
CA TYR A 107 -3.53 18.14 -14.54
C TYR A 107 -4.44 17.01 -14.03
N LYS A 108 -4.49 15.89 -14.75
CA LYS A 108 -5.04 14.61 -14.25
C LYS A 108 -3.85 13.80 -13.72
N VAL A 109 -3.80 13.56 -12.42
CA VAL A 109 -2.71 12.82 -11.79
C VAL A 109 -3.20 11.43 -11.38
N ILE A 110 -2.48 10.39 -11.78
CA ILE A 110 -2.83 8.98 -11.60
C ILE A 110 -1.95 8.37 -10.52
N ASN A 111 -2.55 7.73 -9.52
CA ASN A 111 -1.84 6.91 -8.55
C ASN A 111 -1.92 5.43 -8.95
N GLN A 112 -0.82 4.91 -9.49
CA GLN A 112 -0.78 3.51 -9.94
C GLN A 112 -1.03 2.48 -8.83
N TYR A 113 -0.78 2.82 -7.56
CA TYR A 113 -0.99 1.94 -6.40
C TYR A 113 -2.37 2.09 -5.75
N ALA A 114 -3.32 2.76 -6.40
CA ALA A 114 -4.63 3.06 -5.83
C ALA A 114 -5.47 1.83 -5.46
N SER A 115 -5.26 0.69 -6.14
CA SER A 115 -5.91 -0.59 -5.83
C SER A 115 -5.43 -1.20 -4.50
N LYS A 116 -4.27 -0.75 -3.99
CA LYS A 116 -3.55 -1.34 -2.85
C LYS A 116 -3.34 -2.86 -2.99
N THR A 117 -3.30 -3.34 -4.24
CA THR A 117 -3.28 -4.76 -4.54
C THR A 117 -2.15 -5.06 -5.52
N LEU A 118 -1.35 -6.06 -5.17
CA LEU A 118 -0.32 -6.61 -6.04
C LEU A 118 -0.70 -8.03 -6.44
N ILE A 119 -0.43 -8.40 -7.68
CA ILE A 119 -0.67 -9.75 -8.19
C ILE A 119 0.69 -10.40 -8.42
N ALA A 120 0.93 -11.54 -7.80
CA ALA A 120 2.16 -12.30 -7.98
C ALA A 120 1.87 -13.74 -8.42
N ASP A 121 2.87 -14.45 -8.93
CA ASP A 121 2.73 -15.87 -9.26
C ASP A 121 2.68 -16.74 -7.99
N ALA A 122 1.92 -17.84 -8.04
CA ALA A 122 1.84 -18.81 -6.96
C ALA A 122 2.76 -20.03 -7.22
N PRO A 123 3.31 -20.69 -6.17
CA PRO A 123 3.21 -20.34 -4.76
C PRO A 123 4.21 -19.25 -4.37
N LEU A 124 3.78 -18.32 -3.51
CA LEU A 124 4.61 -17.22 -3.01
C LEU A 124 5.20 -17.55 -1.64
N ALA A 125 6.51 -17.35 -1.46
CA ALA A 125 7.23 -17.74 -0.24
C ALA A 125 6.99 -16.79 0.95
N ASN A 126 6.68 -15.52 0.68
CA ASN A 126 6.45 -14.47 1.67
C ASN A 126 5.27 -13.60 1.21
N THR A 127 4.39 -13.21 2.12
CA THR A 127 3.23 -12.36 1.81
C THR A 127 3.54 -10.86 1.92
N TYR A 128 4.78 -10.48 2.28
CA TYR A 128 5.26 -9.10 2.35
C TYR A 128 4.40 -8.18 3.23
N ASN A 129 3.86 -8.74 4.33
CA ASN A 129 2.92 -8.06 5.24
C ASN A 129 1.56 -7.69 4.61
N ALA A 130 1.18 -8.32 3.49
CA ALA A 130 -0.17 -8.20 2.96
C ALA A 130 -1.21 -8.52 4.04
N LYS A 131 -2.18 -7.62 4.22
CA LYS A 131 -3.30 -7.77 5.15
C LYS A 131 -4.17 -8.96 4.77
N TYR A 132 -4.39 -9.14 3.46
CA TYR A 132 -5.14 -10.27 2.92
C TYR A 132 -4.41 -10.85 1.71
N THR A 133 -4.43 -12.17 1.59
CA THR A 133 -3.94 -12.89 0.43
C THR A 133 -5.07 -13.73 -0.17
N PHE A 134 -5.16 -13.74 -1.49
CA PHE A 134 -6.12 -14.52 -2.24
C PHE A 134 -5.35 -15.38 -3.22
N THR A 135 -5.30 -16.69 -2.97
CA THR A 135 -4.58 -17.63 -3.81
C THR A 135 -5.53 -18.18 -4.87
N TYR A 136 -5.10 -18.03 -6.12
CA TYR A 136 -5.67 -18.64 -7.32
C TYR A 136 -4.79 -19.83 -7.74
N GLU A 137 -5.17 -20.53 -8.80
CA GLU A 137 -4.45 -21.74 -9.24
C GLU A 137 -2.97 -21.44 -9.55
N ASP A 138 -2.70 -20.33 -10.25
CA ASP A 138 -1.35 -19.93 -10.69
C ASP A 138 -0.89 -18.55 -10.18
N SER A 139 -1.73 -17.83 -9.42
CA SER A 139 -1.41 -16.49 -8.91
C SER A 139 -1.87 -16.26 -7.47
N VAL A 140 -1.36 -15.21 -6.84
CA VAL A 140 -1.82 -14.71 -5.54
C VAL A 140 -2.01 -13.20 -5.61
N ALA A 141 -3.20 -12.73 -5.23
CA ALA A 141 -3.43 -11.30 -5.02
C ALA A 141 -3.15 -10.94 -3.55
N LEU A 142 -2.33 -9.93 -3.34
CA LEU A 142 -1.85 -9.42 -2.06
C LEU A 142 -2.44 -8.03 -1.83
N TYR A 143 -3.26 -7.87 -0.80
CA TYR A 143 -3.88 -6.58 -0.45
C TYR A 143 -3.20 -5.95 0.77
N PHE A 144 -2.96 -4.64 0.72
CA PHE A 144 -2.27 -3.86 1.76
C PHE A 144 -3.16 -2.79 2.39
N GLU A 145 -2.86 -2.34 3.62
CA GLU A 145 -3.70 -1.34 4.29
C GLU A 145 -3.53 0.06 3.67
N SER A 146 -2.31 0.36 3.22
CA SER A 146 -1.92 1.67 2.70
C SER A 146 -1.23 1.58 1.33
N ILE A 147 -1.20 2.72 0.62
CA ILE A 147 -0.43 2.85 -0.63
C ILE A 147 1.06 2.65 -0.36
N GLU A 148 1.58 3.21 0.74
CA GLU A 148 2.99 3.09 1.11
C GLU A 148 3.40 1.63 1.35
N GLU A 149 2.59 0.87 2.08
CA GLU A 149 2.82 -0.57 2.25
C GLU A 149 2.79 -1.33 0.91
N THR A 150 1.91 -0.92 -0.01
CA THR A 150 1.83 -1.50 -1.36
C THR A 150 3.11 -1.20 -2.15
N LYS A 151 3.60 0.04 -2.10
CA LYS A 151 4.84 0.49 -2.75
C LYS A 151 6.06 -0.25 -2.21
N ASP A 152 6.18 -0.33 -0.89
CA ASP A 152 7.27 -1.02 -0.20
C ASP A 152 7.28 -2.52 -0.54
N ALA A 153 6.10 -3.15 -0.53
CA ALA A 153 5.97 -4.56 -0.89
C ALA A 153 6.31 -4.81 -2.36
N TYR A 154 5.85 -3.96 -3.28
CA TYR A 154 6.17 -4.07 -4.71
C TYR A 154 7.67 -4.00 -4.94
N SER A 155 8.34 -3.01 -4.33
CA SER A 155 9.79 -2.83 -4.41
C SER A 155 10.53 -4.05 -3.84
N ALA A 156 10.15 -4.51 -2.66
CA ALA A 156 10.76 -5.67 -2.01
C ALA A 156 10.55 -6.98 -2.79
N MET A 157 9.40 -7.14 -3.45
CA MET A 157 9.10 -8.29 -4.30
C MET A 157 9.93 -8.28 -5.58
N LYS A 158 10.06 -7.12 -6.25
CA LYS A 158 10.95 -6.98 -7.41
C LYS A 158 12.42 -7.22 -7.03
N GLU A 159 12.89 -6.73 -5.88
CA GLU A 159 14.25 -7.00 -5.36
C GLU A 159 14.48 -8.49 -5.07
N ALA A 160 13.47 -9.20 -4.59
CA ALA A 160 13.51 -10.63 -4.35
C ALA A 160 13.45 -11.47 -5.65
N GLY A 161 13.22 -10.83 -6.81
CA GLY A 161 13.06 -11.50 -8.09
C GLY A 161 11.70 -12.19 -8.27
N GLU A 162 10.70 -11.82 -7.47
CA GLU A 162 9.34 -12.31 -7.61
C GLU A 162 8.67 -11.66 -8.83
N LYS A 163 7.87 -12.44 -9.56
CA LYS A 163 7.02 -11.90 -10.63
C LYS A 163 5.80 -11.26 -9.99
N VAL A 164 5.77 -9.94 -10.00
CA VAL A 164 4.72 -9.12 -9.39
C VAL A 164 4.33 -7.97 -10.31
N VAL A 165 3.03 -7.71 -10.38
CA VAL A 165 2.44 -6.55 -11.08
C VAL A 165 1.51 -5.78 -10.15
N ILE A 166 1.32 -4.51 -10.45
CA ILE A 166 0.33 -3.68 -9.78
C ILE A 166 -1.05 -3.96 -10.39
N ASP A 167 -2.06 -4.27 -9.57
CA ASP A 167 -3.43 -4.47 -10.06
C ASP A 167 -4.04 -3.11 -10.46
N VAL A 168 -4.55 -3.02 -11.69
CA VAL A 168 -5.01 -1.76 -12.29
C VAL A 168 -6.48 -1.55 -11.97
N VAL A 169 -6.82 -0.38 -11.45
CA VAL A 169 -8.23 -0.01 -11.23
C VAL A 169 -8.88 0.29 -12.58
N CYS A 170 -10.06 -0.27 -12.78
CA CYS A 170 -10.90 -0.09 -13.95
C CYS A 170 -12.22 0.55 -13.51
N SER A 171 -12.80 1.37 -14.38
CA SER A 171 -14.04 2.08 -14.09
C SER A 171 -15.08 1.94 -15.18
N VAL A 172 -16.33 2.18 -14.80
CA VAL A 172 -17.42 2.50 -15.72
C VAL A 172 -17.80 3.97 -15.53
N TYR A 173 -17.80 4.74 -16.63
CA TYR A 173 -18.15 6.15 -16.61
C TYR A 173 -19.59 6.36 -17.07
N ASP A 174 -20.34 7.18 -16.34
CA ASP A 174 -21.76 7.38 -16.50
C ASP A 174 -22.09 8.87 -16.73
N ASP A 175 -22.35 9.27 -17.98
CA ASP A 175 -22.96 10.57 -18.27
C ASP A 175 -24.38 10.40 -18.84
N PHE A 176 -25.36 10.98 -18.15
CA PHE A 176 -26.80 10.79 -18.41
C PHE A 176 -27.49 12.13 -18.57
N SER A 177 -28.25 12.31 -19.64
CA SER A 177 -28.86 13.60 -19.95
C SER A 177 -30.39 13.63 -19.88
N VAL A 178 -31.12 12.61 -20.37
CA VAL A 178 -32.59 12.70 -20.51
C VAL A 178 -33.29 11.33 -20.54
N GLN A 179 -34.55 11.26 -20.08
CA GLN A 179 -35.45 10.12 -20.31
C GLN A 179 -35.96 10.07 -21.76
N SER A 180 -35.94 8.90 -22.39
CA SER A 180 -36.45 8.66 -23.75
C SER A 180 -37.74 7.83 -23.73
N THR A 181 -38.60 8.04 -24.72
CA THR A 181 -39.76 7.16 -25.01
C THR A 181 -39.52 6.24 -26.21
N ASN A 182 -38.40 6.43 -26.94
CA ASN A 182 -38.04 5.61 -28.09
C ASN A 182 -37.36 4.32 -27.63
N TYR A 183 -37.98 3.19 -27.94
CA TYR A 183 -37.50 1.86 -27.54
C TYR A 183 -36.25 1.37 -28.27
N TYR A 184 -35.91 2.00 -29.39
CA TYR A 184 -34.83 1.59 -30.27
C TYR A 184 -33.71 2.63 -30.24
N THR A 185 -32.49 2.18 -29.93
CA THR A 185 -31.27 2.92 -30.23
C THR A 185 -31.12 3.11 -31.74
N TRP A 186 -30.57 4.26 -32.17
CA TRP A 186 -30.25 4.50 -33.59
C TRP A 186 -29.29 3.44 -34.15
N GLY A 187 -28.53 2.77 -33.26
CA GLY A 187 -27.66 1.67 -33.63
C GLY A 187 -28.39 0.48 -34.26
N TYR A 188 -29.66 0.24 -33.90
CA TYR A 188 -30.48 -0.81 -34.51
C TYR A 188 -30.66 -0.58 -36.02
N ASP A 189 -30.93 0.67 -36.41
CA ASP A 189 -31.12 1.06 -37.80
C ASP A 189 -29.78 1.20 -38.54
N ALA A 190 -28.78 1.84 -37.91
CA ALA A 190 -27.46 2.05 -38.51
C ALA A 190 -26.74 0.74 -38.86
N MET A 191 -26.89 -0.28 -38.01
CA MET A 191 -26.34 -1.61 -38.25
C MET A 191 -27.23 -2.51 -39.13
N ASP A 192 -28.37 -2.00 -39.61
CA ASP A 192 -29.36 -2.71 -40.42
C ASP A 192 -29.79 -4.06 -39.80
N VAL A 193 -30.02 -4.04 -38.49
CA VAL A 193 -30.34 -5.23 -37.68
C VAL A 193 -31.71 -5.78 -38.07
N ALA A 194 -32.65 -4.93 -38.48
CA ALA A 194 -33.97 -5.32 -38.97
C ALA A 194 -33.87 -6.30 -40.15
N THR A 195 -33.01 -6.01 -41.13
CA THR A 195 -32.84 -6.86 -42.31
C THR A 195 -32.32 -8.24 -41.93
N TYR A 196 -31.37 -8.30 -40.99
CA TYR A 196 -30.79 -9.57 -40.56
C TYR A 196 -31.74 -10.39 -39.68
N ASN A 197 -32.47 -9.74 -38.76
CA ASN A 197 -33.52 -10.42 -37.99
C ASN A 197 -34.63 -10.97 -38.89
N ASN A 198 -35.00 -10.26 -39.97
CA ASN A 198 -35.92 -10.78 -40.98
C ASN A 198 -35.36 -12.02 -41.69
N TYR A 199 -34.07 -12.05 -42.01
CA TYR A 199 -33.41 -13.25 -42.52
C TYR A 199 -33.42 -14.41 -41.51
N LEU A 200 -33.09 -14.15 -40.25
CA LEU A 200 -33.12 -15.14 -39.17
C LEU A 200 -34.54 -15.66 -38.90
N SER A 201 -35.60 -14.91 -39.17
CA SER A 201 -36.99 -15.40 -39.00
C SER A 201 -37.26 -16.72 -39.74
N THR A 202 -36.49 -17.03 -40.80
CA THR A 202 -36.54 -18.29 -41.54
C THR A 202 -35.25 -19.11 -41.48
N ASN A 203 -34.16 -18.56 -40.95
CA ASN A 203 -32.82 -19.17 -40.92
C ASN A 203 -32.20 -19.26 -39.51
N ASN A 204 -32.97 -19.07 -38.45
CA ASN A 204 -32.49 -19.23 -37.07
C ASN A 204 -32.36 -20.72 -36.70
N CYS A 205 -31.30 -21.09 -35.98
CA CYS A 205 -31.03 -22.46 -35.49
C CYS A 205 -31.94 -22.88 -34.33
N GLY A 206 -32.62 -21.93 -33.69
CA GLY A 206 -33.55 -22.15 -32.57
C GLY A 206 -32.87 -22.47 -31.23
N LYS A 207 -31.53 -22.44 -31.17
CA LYS A 207 -30.77 -22.69 -29.94
C LYS A 207 -30.87 -21.50 -28.99
N GLU A 208 -30.79 -21.80 -27.69
CA GLU A 208 -30.53 -20.77 -26.69
C GLU A 208 -29.04 -20.43 -26.73
N LEU A 209 -28.71 -19.16 -26.95
CA LEU A 209 -27.34 -18.64 -26.93
C LEU A 209 -27.21 -17.68 -25.75
N VAL A 210 -26.03 -17.58 -25.16
CA VAL A 210 -25.77 -16.72 -24.00
C VAL A 210 -24.71 -15.68 -24.35
N VAL A 211 -24.97 -14.43 -23.98
CA VAL A 211 -23.97 -13.34 -23.98
C VAL A 211 -23.64 -13.02 -22.53
N ALA A 212 -22.38 -13.17 -22.14
CA ALA A 212 -21.91 -12.81 -20.81
C ALA A 212 -21.67 -11.29 -20.74
N VAL A 213 -22.15 -10.65 -19.68
CA VAL A 213 -21.99 -9.20 -19.45
C VAL A 213 -21.32 -9.02 -18.09
N LEU A 214 -20.07 -8.57 -18.14
CA LEU A 214 -19.19 -8.36 -16.98
C LEU A 214 -19.25 -6.87 -16.64
N ASP A 215 -20.02 -6.52 -15.60
CA ASP A 215 -20.38 -5.11 -15.33
C ASP A 215 -20.80 -4.86 -13.86
N THR A 216 -21.48 -3.76 -13.58
CA THR A 216 -22.11 -3.33 -12.32
C THR A 216 -23.30 -4.18 -11.85
N GLY A 217 -23.72 -5.14 -12.67
CA GLY A 217 -24.91 -5.97 -12.48
C GLY A 217 -26.17 -5.41 -13.16
N ILE A 218 -27.30 -6.10 -12.97
CA ILE A 218 -28.47 -5.91 -13.84
C ILE A 218 -29.80 -5.78 -13.08
N ASN A 219 -30.66 -4.89 -13.55
CA ASN A 219 -32.05 -4.82 -13.13
C ASN A 219 -32.89 -5.85 -13.89
N THR A 220 -33.00 -7.03 -13.28
CA THR A 220 -33.76 -8.16 -13.83
C THR A 220 -35.25 -7.89 -14.01
N SER A 221 -35.79 -6.83 -13.41
CA SER A 221 -37.21 -6.46 -13.48
C SER A 221 -37.57 -5.51 -14.63
N HIS A 222 -36.57 -4.92 -15.29
CA HIS A 222 -36.80 -4.00 -16.41
C HIS A 222 -37.45 -4.71 -17.61
N ALA A 223 -38.45 -4.09 -18.24
CA ALA A 223 -39.25 -4.71 -19.30
C ALA A 223 -38.43 -5.22 -20.48
N ILE A 224 -37.42 -4.46 -20.92
CA ILE A 224 -36.51 -4.87 -22.01
C ILE A 224 -35.66 -6.10 -21.65
N LEU A 225 -35.34 -6.28 -20.37
CA LEU A 225 -34.51 -7.37 -19.85
C LEU A 225 -35.33 -8.58 -19.40
N LYS A 226 -36.64 -8.42 -19.28
CA LYS A 226 -37.57 -9.45 -18.83
C LYS A 226 -37.51 -10.67 -19.76
N ASN A 227 -37.34 -11.86 -19.18
CA ASN A 227 -37.14 -13.14 -19.89
C ASN A 227 -35.88 -13.21 -20.78
N ARG A 228 -35.02 -12.21 -20.72
CA ARG A 228 -33.73 -12.17 -21.42
C ARG A 228 -32.56 -12.57 -20.54
N ILE A 229 -32.71 -12.55 -19.21
CA ILE A 229 -31.66 -13.02 -18.29
C ILE A 229 -31.66 -14.54 -18.21
N LEU A 230 -30.47 -15.15 -18.23
CA LEU A 230 -30.27 -16.58 -18.16
C LEU A 230 -30.83 -17.16 -16.85
N LYS A 231 -31.45 -18.33 -16.97
CA LYS A 231 -32.00 -19.10 -15.85
C LYS A 231 -31.57 -20.55 -15.96
N ASP A 232 -31.36 -21.18 -14.81
CA ASP A 232 -31.04 -22.60 -14.75
C ASP A 232 -32.31 -23.44 -14.99
N ALA A 233 -32.14 -24.76 -15.02
CA ALA A 233 -33.25 -25.70 -15.20
C ALA A 233 -34.33 -25.60 -14.09
N SER A 234 -34.01 -25.01 -12.93
CA SER A 234 -34.96 -24.77 -11.84
C SER A 234 -35.76 -23.47 -12.00
N GLY A 235 -35.40 -22.65 -12.99
CA GLY A 235 -36.00 -21.34 -13.24
C GLY A 235 -35.40 -20.22 -12.37
N LYS A 236 -34.31 -20.48 -11.66
CA LYS A 236 -33.54 -19.49 -10.90
C LYS A 236 -32.59 -18.76 -11.85
N TYR A 237 -32.41 -17.47 -11.65
CA TYR A 237 -31.42 -16.70 -12.42
C TYR A 237 -30.00 -17.24 -12.19
N VAL A 238 -29.23 -17.31 -13.27
CA VAL A 238 -27.82 -17.73 -13.30
C VAL A 238 -26.94 -16.48 -13.38
N GLY A 239 -25.78 -16.50 -12.72
CA GLY A 239 -24.92 -15.33 -12.52
C GLY A 239 -25.01 -14.74 -11.11
N ASP A 240 -24.03 -13.92 -10.74
CA ASP A 240 -23.82 -13.40 -9.38
C ASP A 240 -24.53 -12.05 -9.09
N ALA A 241 -25.34 -11.56 -10.04
CA ALA A 241 -25.71 -10.14 -10.15
C ALA A 241 -27.22 -9.85 -10.18
N ILE A 242 -28.01 -10.44 -9.28
CA ILE A 242 -29.48 -10.34 -9.32
C ILE A 242 -30.00 -9.34 -8.27
N TYR A 243 -30.34 -8.13 -8.69
CA TYR A 243 -31.19 -7.24 -7.88
C TYR A 243 -32.65 -7.71 -8.04
N ASN A 244 -33.19 -8.43 -7.06
CA ASN A 244 -34.61 -8.81 -7.04
C ASN A 244 -35.35 -8.01 -5.96
N SER A 245 -36.21 -7.09 -6.38
CA SER A 245 -36.97 -6.17 -5.54
C SER A 245 -38.16 -6.81 -4.79
N THR A 246 -38.31 -8.14 -4.75
CA THR A 246 -39.46 -8.81 -4.10
C THR A 246 -39.16 -10.02 -3.22
N TYR A 247 -37.90 -10.35 -2.93
CA TYR A 247 -37.58 -11.41 -1.95
C TYR A 247 -36.73 -10.86 -0.82
N THR A 248 -37.35 -10.73 0.37
CA THR A 248 -36.66 -10.71 1.65
C THR A 248 -35.96 -12.07 1.83
N TYR A 249 -34.74 -12.18 1.31
CA TYR A 249 -33.84 -13.26 1.69
C TYR A 249 -33.23 -12.89 3.04
N SER A 250 -33.83 -13.41 4.11
CA SER A 250 -33.37 -13.28 5.48
C SER A 250 -31.93 -13.80 5.60
N GLY A 251 -30.95 -12.90 5.70
CA GLY A 251 -29.59 -13.27 6.10
C GLY A 251 -28.44 -12.43 5.52
N TYR A 252 -28.66 -11.62 4.48
CA TYR A 252 -27.61 -10.75 3.91
C TYR A 252 -28.13 -9.32 3.78
N ASN A 253 -27.93 -8.53 4.84
CA ASN A 253 -28.07 -7.09 4.77
C ASN A 253 -26.94 -6.55 3.88
N PHE A 254 -27.29 -6.09 2.68
CA PHE A 254 -26.51 -5.08 1.95
C PHE A 254 -26.82 -3.67 2.48
N GLU A 255 -27.09 -3.58 3.78
CA GLU A 255 -27.19 -2.36 4.59
C GLU A 255 -26.17 -2.51 5.72
N ASP A 256 -24.88 -2.39 5.41
CA ASP A 256 -23.89 -2.00 6.41
C ASP A 256 -22.59 -1.54 5.75
N ASP A 257 -22.56 -0.27 5.33
CA ASP A 257 -21.35 0.55 5.42
C ASP A 257 -21.70 1.69 6.37
N HIS A 258 -21.65 1.41 7.68
CA HIS A 258 -21.50 2.44 8.70
C HIS A 258 -20.11 3.08 8.57
N TYR A 259 -19.93 3.93 7.57
CA TYR A 259 -18.94 5.00 7.61
C TYR A 259 -19.57 6.24 6.98
N GLN A 260 -20.29 6.98 7.82
CA GLN A 260 -20.67 8.36 7.52
C GLN A 260 -19.38 9.19 7.53
N ILE A 261 -18.71 9.30 6.39
CA ILE A 261 -17.84 10.45 6.12
C ILE A 261 -18.73 11.45 5.39
N GLU A 262 -18.99 12.57 6.05
CA GLU A 262 -19.44 13.80 5.39
C GLU A 262 -18.33 14.22 4.43
N ILE A 263 -18.43 13.84 3.15
CA ILE A 263 -17.65 14.41 2.06
C ILE A 263 -18.63 15.19 1.18
N ALA A 264 -18.21 16.38 0.79
CA ALA A 264 -18.96 17.40 0.08
C ALA A 264 -19.61 16.91 -1.23
N GLU A 265 -20.60 17.69 -1.67
CA GLU A 265 -21.48 17.55 -2.84
C GLU A 265 -20.93 16.76 -4.06
N GLU A 266 -21.79 15.90 -4.64
CA GLU A 266 -21.71 15.25 -5.98
C GLU A 266 -21.01 13.89 -6.19
N VAL A 267 -21.19 12.88 -5.33
CA VAL A 267 -20.81 11.48 -5.69
C VAL A 267 -21.96 10.76 -6.42
N LYS A 268 -21.90 10.64 -7.76
CA LYS A 268 -22.84 9.84 -8.58
C LYS A 268 -22.58 8.33 -8.38
N GLU A 269 -23.52 7.63 -7.74
CA GLU A 269 -23.62 6.16 -7.73
C GLU A 269 -23.78 5.60 -9.18
N SER A 270 -23.26 4.41 -9.50
CA SER A 270 -23.22 3.83 -10.87
C SER A 270 -24.56 3.27 -11.38
N TRP A 271 -25.60 4.11 -11.35
CA TRP A 271 -27.03 3.80 -11.51
C TRP A 271 -27.43 3.09 -12.82
N GLY A 272 -27.08 1.81 -12.94
CA GLY A 272 -27.63 0.91 -13.96
C GLY A 272 -26.83 0.81 -15.26
N HIS A 273 -25.54 1.12 -15.25
CA HIS A 273 -24.63 0.92 -16.39
C HIS A 273 -24.78 -0.49 -17.01
N GLY A 274 -24.69 -1.54 -16.21
CA GLY A 274 -24.79 -2.93 -16.71
C GLY A 274 -26.19 -3.29 -17.21
N SER A 275 -27.22 -2.59 -16.73
CA SER A 275 -28.58 -2.73 -17.27
C SER A 275 -28.72 -2.05 -18.62
N HIS A 276 -28.06 -0.91 -18.82
CA HIS A 276 -28.00 -0.19 -20.09
C HIS A 276 -27.26 -1.01 -21.15
N VAL A 277 -26.06 -1.51 -20.81
CA VAL A 277 -25.24 -2.39 -21.65
C VAL A 277 -26.00 -3.64 -22.07
N ALA A 278 -26.58 -4.37 -21.12
CA ALA A 278 -27.37 -5.56 -21.44
C ALA A 278 -28.63 -5.22 -22.26
N GLY A 279 -29.25 -4.08 -21.99
CA GLY A 279 -30.42 -3.61 -22.73
C GLY A 279 -30.12 -3.42 -24.22
N ILE A 280 -28.93 -2.93 -24.57
CA ILE A 280 -28.49 -2.78 -25.98
C ILE A 280 -28.47 -4.15 -26.67
N ILE A 281 -27.83 -5.15 -26.06
CA ILE A 281 -27.77 -6.51 -26.60
C ILE A 281 -29.18 -7.06 -26.83
N THR A 282 -30.09 -6.87 -25.86
CA THR A 282 -31.47 -7.38 -25.96
C THR A 282 -32.33 -6.66 -27.01
N GLN A 283 -32.05 -5.39 -27.31
CA GLN A 283 -32.73 -4.65 -28.38
C GLN A 283 -32.32 -5.18 -29.77
N LEU A 284 -31.08 -5.63 -29.94
CA LEU A 284 -30.58 -6.15 -31.22
C LEU A 284 -31.03 -7.59 -31.48
N THR A 285 -31.08 -8.40 -30.44
CA THR A 285 -31.15 -9.86 -30.54
C THR A 285 -32.54 -10.44 -30.24
N PRO A 286 -32.94 -11.58 -30.84
CA PRO A 286 -34.19 -12.27 -30.53
C PRO A 286 -34.20 -12.92 -29.14
N SER A 287 -35.37 -13.29 -28.63
CA SER A 287 -35.57 -13.74 -27.24
C SER A 287 -34.84 -15.02 -26.81
N ASN A 288 -34.36 -15.82 -27.76
CA ASN A 288 -33.53 -17.00 -27.51
C ASN A 288 -32.06 -16.65 -27.27
N VAL A 289 -31.65 -15.39 -27.37
CA VAL A 289 -30.38 -14.90 -26.84
C VAL A 289 -30.59 -14.42 -25.41
N LYS A 290 -29.88 -15.04 -24.47
CA LYS A 290 -29.91 -14.74 -23.03
C LYS A 290 -28.68 -13.96 -22.59
N ILE A 291 -28.82 -13.26 -21.48
CA ILE A 291 -27.76 -12.51 -20.81
C ILE A 291 -27.33 -13.28 -19.57
N LEU A 292 -26.04 -13.56 -19.44
CA LEU A 292 -25.40 -14.01 -18.20
C LEU A 292 -24.76 -12.80 -17.52
N PRO A 293 -25.39 -12.22 -16.47
CA PRO A 293 -24.85 -11.05 -15.79
C PRO A 293 -23.84 -11.47 -14.71
N ILE A 294 -22.61 -10.99 -14.83
CA ILE A 294 -21.55 -11.16 -13.82
C ILE A 294 -21.24 -9.77 -13.25
N LYS A 295 -21.43 -9.61 -11.94
CA LYS A 295 -21.18 -8.34 -11.27
C LYS A 295 -19.73 -8.29 -10.80
N ILE A 296 -18.95 -7.42 -11.42
CA ILE A 296 -17.54 -7.19 -11.08
C ILE A 296 -17.28 -5.79 -10.52
N ALA A 297 -18.21 -4.85 -10.72
CA ALA A 297 -18.04 -3.49 -10.20
C ALA A 297 -18.73 -3.28 -8.85
N ASN A 298 -18.12 -2.46 -8.00
CA ASN A 298 -18.70 -2.00 -6.75
C ASN A 298 -19.81 -0.94 -6.97
N LYS A 299 -20.38 -0.40 -5.89
CA LYS A 299 -21.47 0.61 -5.94
C LYS A 299 -21.07 1.95 -6.60
N TYR A 300 -19.78 2.17 -6.77
CA TYR A 300 -19.19 3.33 -7.43
C TYR A 300 -18.77 3.03 -8.88
N GLY A 301 -19.03 1.83 -9.39
CA GLY A 301 -18.62 1.46 -10.75
C GLY A 301 -17.12 1.19 -10.91
N LEU A 302 -16.41 0.95 -9.80
CA LEU A 302 -14.99 0.58 -9.82
C LEU A 302 -14.83 -0.93 -9.70
N MET A 303 -13.83 -1.47 -10.39
CA MET A 303 -13.35 -2.86 -10.36
C MET A 303 -11.84 -2.87 -10.61
N THR A 304 -11.18 -4.02 -10.66
CA THR A 304 -9.77 -4.12 -11.09
C THR A 304 -9.58 -5.06 -12.28
N THR A 305 -8.37 -5.05 -12.85
CA THR A 305 -7.97 -6.03 -13.87
C THR A 305 -8.08 -7.47 -13.35
N GLN A 306 -7.75 -7.74 -12.09
CA GLN A 306 -7.94 -9.06 -11.49
C GLN A 306 -9.43 -9.45 -11.41
N ASP A 307 -10.32 -8.53 -11.03
CA ASP A 307 -11.77 -8.81 -11.00
C ASP A 307 -12.30 -9.24 -12.38
N ILE A 308 -11.80 -8.63 -13.45
CA ILE A 308 -12.19 -8.98 -14.83
C ILE A 308 -11.62 -10.37 -15.21
N ILE A 309 -10.36 -10.67 -14.88
CA ILE A 309 -9.74 -11.98 -15.15
C ILE A 309 -10.49 -13.10 -14.41
N ASP A 310 -10.85 -12.87 -13.14
CA ASP A 310 -11.63 -13.82 -12.35
C ASP A 310 -13.01 -14.04 -12.97
N ALA A 311 -13.65 -12.98 -13.47
CA ALA A 311 -14.93 -13.11 -14.14
C ALA A 311 -14.85 -13.85 -15.49
N LEU A 312 -13.74 -13.71 -16.23
CA LEU A 312 -13.49 -14.54 -17.43
C LEU A 312 -13.37 -16.02 -17.06
N GLN A 313 -12.70 -16.33 -15.94
CA GLN A 313 -12.67 -17.70 -15.42
C GLN A 313 -14.08 -18.19 -15.07
N MET A 314 -14.90 -17.37 -14.41
CA MET A 314 -16.30 -17.73 -14.13
C MET A 314 -17.10 -18.02 -15.40
N VAL A 315 -16.86 -17.29 -16.50
CA VAL A 315 -17.50 -17.59 -17.79
C VAL A 315 -17.09 -18.97 -18.30
N ILE A 316 -15.80 -19.33 -18.21
CA ILE A 316 -15.30 -20.67 -18.57
C ILE A 316 -16.03 -21.73 -17.74
N ASP A 317 -16.12 -21.55 -16.43
CA ASP A 317 -16.81 -22.48 -15.53
C ASP A 317 -18.29 -22.67 -15.93
N TYR A 318 -18.99 -21.60 -16.31
CA TYR A 318 -20.36 -21.69 -16.82
C TYR A 318 -20.45 -22.44 -18.16
N ILE A 319 -19.46 -22.29 -19.05
CA ILE A 319 -19.43 -23.06 -20.30
C ILE A 319 -19.25 -24.56 -19.99
N GLU A 320 -18.38 -24.89 -19.03
CA GLU A 320 -18.15 -26.26 -18.56
C GLU A 320 -19.38 -26.88 -17.88
N ASP A 321 -20.19 -26.06 -17.19
CA ASP A 321 -21.51 -26.43 -16.68
C ASP A 321 -22.58 -26.63 -17.78
N GLY A 322 -22.22 -26.37 -19.05
CA GLY A 322 -23.05 -26.63 -20.23
C GLY A 322 -23.86 -25.43 -20.73
N TYR A 323 -23.57 -24.22 -20.27
CA TYR A 323 -24.20 -23.01 -20.81
C TYR A 323 -23.55 -22.59 -22.14
N ASN A 324 -24.38 -22.29 -23.14
CA ASN A 324 -23.93 -22.00 -24.50
C ASN A 324 -23.56 -20.52 -24.68
N VAL A 325 -22.49 -20.07 -24.01
CA VAL A 325 -21.94 -18.73 -24.17
C VAL A 325 -21.32 -18.59 -25.55
N VAL A 326 -21.62 -17.50 -26.25
CA VAL A 326 -21.10 -17.23 -27.62
C VAL A 326 -20.35 -15.91 -27.74
N SER A 327 -20.55 -14.99 -26.79
CA SER A 327 -19.75 -13.78 -26.69
C SER A 327 -19.69 -13.27 -25.25
N VAL A 328 -18.60 -12.58 -24.92
CA VAL A 328 -18.38 -11.89 -23.65
C VAL A 328 -18.25 -10.39 -23.91
N ASN A 329 -18.99 -9.58 -23.15
CA ASN A 329 -18.93 -8.12 -23.21
C ASN A 329 -18.30 -7.55 -21.94
N ILE A 330 -17.21 -6.80 -22.10
CA ILE A 330 -16.52 -6.05 -21.05
C ILE A 330 -16.61 -4.55 -21.38
N SER A 331 -17.54 -3.86 -20.73
CA SER A 331 -17.78 -2.42 -20.91
C SER A 331 -17.12 -1.60 -19.81
N ALA A 332 -15.87 -1.90 -19.50
CA ALA A 332 -15.06 -1.24 -18.47
C ALA A 332 -13.60 -1.19 -18.92
N GLY A 333 -12.84 -0.24 -18.36
CA GLY A 333 -11.40 -0.17 -18.61
C GLY A 333 -10.68 0.70 -17.59
N GLY A 334 -9.36 0.53 -17.55
CA GLY A 334 -8.43 1.22 -16.67
C GLY A 334 -7.14 1.54 -17.40
N GLU A 335 -6.46 2.59 -16.94
CA GLU A 335 -5.22 3.06 -17.56
C GLU A 335 -4.01 2.45 -16.85
N CYS A 336 -3.06 1.93 -17.61
CA CYS A 336 -1.80 1.41 -17.10
C CYS A 336 -0.67 1.94 -17.97
N LEU A 337 0.22 2.75 -17.41
CA LEU A 337 1.26 3.47 -18.16
C LEU A 337 2.64 2.82 -18.09
N ASP A 338 2.88 1.93 -17.12
CA ASP A 338 4.06 1.07 -17.11
C ASP A 338 3.94 -0.06 -18.16
N GLU A 339 4.92 -0.17 -19.05
CA GLU A 339 4.90 -1.15 -20.14
C GLU A 339 5.08 -2.59 -19.66
N GLN A 340 5.89 -2.80 -18.62
CA GLN A 340 6.15 -4.13 -18.10
C GLN A 340 4.90 -4.69 -17.42
N ASP A 341 4.33 -3.94 -16.49
CA ASP A 341 3.11 -4.34 -15.79
C ASP A 341 1.94 -4.50 -16.77
N ARG A 342 1.79 -3.61 -17.77
CA ARG A 342 0.82 -3.80 -18.87
C ARG A 342 0.98 -5.15 -19.56
N ASN A 343 2.19 -5.49 -20.01
CA ASN A 343 2.43 -6.71 -20.78
C ASN A 343 2.21 -7.97 -19.93
N GLU A 344 2.60 -7.94 -18.66
CA GLU A 344 2.36 -9.04 -17.72
C GLU A 344 0.86 -9.21 -17.42
N ILE A 345 0.09 -8.14 -17.26
CA ILE A 345 -1.38 -8.21 -17.11
C ILE A 345 -2.04 -8.75 -18.40
N LYS A 346 -1.61 -8.28 -19.59
CA LYS A 346 -2.12 -8.80 -20.88
C LYS A 346 -1.93 -10.31 -21.02
N ALA A 347 -0.78 -10.84 -20.60
CA ALA A 347 -0.53 -12.28 -20.63
C ALA A 347 -1.57 -13.05 -19.80
N LYS A 348 -1.92 -12.57 -18.60
CA LYS A 348 -2.94 -13.18 -17.75
C LYS A 348 -4.35 -13.12 -18.37
N PHE A 349 -4.67 -12.07 -19.11
CA PHE A 349 -5.90 -12.03 -19.91
C PHE A 349 -5.88 -13.06 -21.05
N ASN A 350 -4.80 -13.09 -21.84
CA ASN A 350 -4.68 -13.97 -23.01
C ASN A 350 -4.83 -15.45 -22.62
N GLU A 351 -4.34 -15.87 -21.46
CA GLU A 351 -4.55 -17.24 -20.95
C GLU A 351 -6.04 -17.65 -20.89
N LYS A 352 -6.93 -16.73 -20.49
CA LYS A 352 -8.37 -17.00 -20.44
C LYS A 352 -9.02 -16.81 -21.81
N LEU A 353 -8.56 -15.85 -22.60
CA LEU A 353 -9.10 -15.55 -23.92
C LEU A 353 -8.81 -16.66 -24.94
N GLU A 354 -7.62 -17.24 -24.94
CA GLU A 354 -7.26 -18.38 -25.79
C GLU A 354 -8.19 -19.58 -25.53
N VAL A 355 -8.49 -19.88 -24.25
CA VAL A 355 -9.44 -20.95 -23.89
C VAL A 355 -10.84 -20.64 -24.41
N LEU A 356 -11.35 -19.44 -24.15
CA LEU A 356 -12.68 -19.02 -24.62
C LEU A 356 -12.79 -19.07 -26.15
N ARG A 357 -11.79 -18.56 -26.87
CA ARG A 357 -11.80 -18.43 -28.32
C ARG A 357 -11.58 -19.76 -29.03
N ASP A 358 -10.55 -20.51 -28.65
CA ASP A 358 -10.11 -21.68 -29.42
C ASP A 358 -10.79 -22.98 -28.95
N SER A 359 -11.09 -23.11 -27.65
CA SER A 359 -11.74 -24.31 -27.11
C SER A 359 -13.26 -24.22 -27.14
N TYR A 360 -13.81 -23.01 -26.96
CA TYR A 360 -15.25 -22.81 -26.80
C TYR A 360 -15.91 -21.96 -27.90
N ALA A 361 -15.13 -21.46 -28.87
CA ALA A 361 -15.64 -20.60 -29.96
C ALA A 361 -16.39 -19.36 -29.46
N VAL A 362 -15.90 -18.75 -28.38
CA VAL A 362 -16.46 -17.55 -27.74
C VAL A 362 -15.59 -16.34 -28.05
N SER A 363 -16.19 -15.30 -28.65
CA SER A 363 -15.51 -14.04 -28.92
C SER A 363 -15.67 -13.05 -27.74
N THR A 364 -14.58 -12.41 -27.33
CA THR A 364 -14.59 -11.42 -26.25
C THR A 364 -14.49 -10.01 -26.81
N VAL A 365 -15.31 -9.10 -26.27
CA VAL A 365 -15.46 -7.73 -26.76
C VAL A 365 -15.17 -6.74 -25.64
N ALA A 366 -14.27 -5.80 -25.87
CA ALA A 366 -13.91 -4.74 -24.94
C ALA A 366 -14.26 -3.34 -25.47
N ALA A 367 -14.70 -2.47 -24.57
CA ALA A 367 -14.81 -1.04 -24.85
C ALA A 367 -13.41 -0.41 -24.96
N ALA A 368 -13.19 0.47 -25.94
CA ALA A 368 -11.88 1.09 -26.17
C ALA A 368 -11.42 2.06 -25.04
N GLY A 369 -12.34 2.60 -24.25
CA GLY A 369 -12.09 3.63 -23.24
C GLY A 369 -12.52 5.03 -23.69
N ASN A 370 -12.62 5.96 -22.74
CA ASN A 370 -13.30 7.25 -22.92
C ASN A 370 -12.40 8.46 -22.52
N ASP A 371 -11.09 8.35 -22.73
CA ASP A 371 -10.08 9.34 -22.28
C ASP A 371 -9.44 10.12 -23.45
N GLU A 372 -9.97 9.98 -24.67
CA GLU A 372 -9.44 10.59 -25.90
C GLU A 372 -7.97 10.22 -26.20
N GLN A 373 -7.57 9.01 -25.85
CA GLN A 373 -6.16 8.58 -25.92
C GLN A 373 -5.93 7.33 -26.77
N ASP A 374 -4.64 6.96 -26.92
CA ASP A 374 -4.27 5.72 -27.58
C ASP A 374 -4.61 4.51 -26.69
N CYS A 375 -5.35 3.54 -27.24
CA CYS A 375 -5.81 2.36 -26.55
C CYS A 375 -4.66 1.52 -25.98
N GLN A 376 -3.43 1.67 -26.49
CA GLN A 376 -2.26 0.93 -26.00
C GLN A 376 -2.03 1.05 -24.48
N TYR A 377 -2.56 2.11 -23.85
CA TYR A 377 -2.48 2.36 -22.41
C TYR A 377 -3.70 1.88 -21.62
N THR A 378 -4.75 1.45 -22.31
CA THR A 378 -6.02 1.05 -21.69
C THR A 378 -6.12 -0.47 -21.61
N LEU A 379 -6.37 -0.99 -20.43
CA LEU A 379 -6.67 -2.41 -20.19
C LEU A 379 -8.18 -2.56 -19.89
N PRO A 380 -8.85 -3.61 -20.42
CA PRO A 380 -8.30 -4.64 -21.29
C PRO A 380 -8.32 -4.29 -22.80
N ALA A 381 -8.66 -3.06 -23.19
CA ALA A 381 -8.75 -2.63 -24.60
C ALA A 381 -7.47 -2.84 -25.45
N SER A 382 -6.31 -2.98 -24.83
CA SER A 382 -5.04 -3.26 -25.51
C SER A 382 -4.61 -4.73 -25.47
N VAL A 383 -5.50 -5.64 -25.05
CA VAL A 383 -5.23 -7.08 -25.05
C VAL A 383 -5.47 -7.63 -26.47
N ASP A 384 -4.50 -8.35 -27.04
CA ASP A 384 -4.47 -8.71 -28.46
C ASP A 384 -5.64 -9.61 -28.94
N ASP A 385 -6.12 -10.52 -28.09
CA ASP A 385 -7.21 -11.47 -28.44
C ASP A 385 -8.62 -10.93 -28.07
N MET A 386 -8.75 -9.63 -27.79
CA MET A 386 -10.05 -8.97 -27.59
C MET A 386 -10.46 -8.16 -28.82
N ILE A 387 -11.75 -8.19 -29.15
CA ILE A 387 -12.34 -7.28 -30.14
C ILE A 387 -12.57 -5.93 -29.47
N THR A 388 -11.74 -4.94 -29.79
CA THR A 388 -11.79 -3.62 -29.18
C THR A 388 -12.63 -2.66 -30.00
N VAL A 389 -13.59 -2.01 -29.33
CA VAL A 389 -14.67 -1.26 -29.98
C VAL A 389 -14.59 0.23 -29.68
N SER A 390 -14.36 1.03 -30.73
CA SER A 390 -14.46 2.49 -30.66
C SER A 390 -15.90 2.99 -30.84
N ALA A 391 -16.17 4.21 -30.36
CA ALA A 391 -17.50 4.79 -30.37
C ALA A 391 -17.77 5.70 -31.56
N LEU A 392 -18.96 5.55 -32.13
CA LEU A 392 -19.50 6.39 -33.18
C LEU A 392 -20.63 7.27 -32.67
N MET A 393 -20.74 8.46 -33.26
CA MET A 393 -21.88 9.36 -33.12
C MET A 393 -22.65 9.49 -34.43
N ASP A 394 -23.95 9.75 -34.32
CA ASP A 394 -24.81 10.14 -35.44
C ASP A 394 -24.98 11.66 -35.46
N THR A 395 -24.49 12.29 -36.53
CA THR A 395 -24.71 13.71 -36.81
C THR A 395 -25.64 13.85 -38.02
N ALA A 396 -26.95 13.86 -37.76
CA ALA A 396 -28.00 14.04 -38.77
C ALA A 396 -27.95 13.03 -39.94
N GLY A 397 -27.74 11.75 -39.63
CA GLY A 397 -27.65 10.64 -40.58
C GLY A 397 -26.23 10.40 -41.13
N VAL A 398 -25.24 11.12 -40.60
CA VAL A 398 -23.82 10.93 -40.91
C VAL A 398 -23.14 10.35 -39.68
N TYR A 399 -22.69 9.10 -39.79
CA TYR A 399 -21.98 8.41 -38.71
C TYR A 399 -20.49 8.78 -38.75
N GLN A 400 -19.91 9.11 -37.60
CA GLN A 400 -18.50 9.48 -37.49
C GLN A 400 -17.92 9.05 -36.14
N PHE A 401 -16.60 8.91 -36.06
CA PHE A 401 -15.88 8.67 -34.81
C PHE A 401 -16.13 9.81 -33.83
N ASP A 402 -16.48 9.47 -32.59
CA ASP A 402 -16.70 10.48 -31.55
C ASP A 402 -15.39 10.85 -30.86
N ALA A 403 -14.72 11.86 -31.40
CA ALA A 403 -13.45 12.36 -30.91
C ALA A 403 -13.53 13.12 -29.58
N SER A 404 -14.73 13.31 -29.01
CA SER A 404 -14.93 13.99 -27.73
C SER A 404 -14.80 13.10 -26.50
N TYR A 405 -14.54 11.80 -26.70
CA TYR A 405 -14.22 10.88 -25.62
C TYR A 405 -13.55 9.59 -26.10
N SER A 406 -13.91 9.06 -27.28
CA SER A 406 -13.50 7.70 -27.66
C SER A 406 -11.97 7.59 -27.76
N ASN A 407 -11.40 6.55 -27.14
CA ASN A 407 -10.03 6.17 -27.42
C ASN A 407 -9.89 5.66 -28.86
N PHE A 408 -8.66 5.72 -29.37
CA PHE A 408 -8.25 5.34 -30.74
C PHE A 408 -6.93 4.57 -30.69
N GLY A 409 -6.40 4.09 -31.81
CA GLY A 409 -5.08 3.47 -31.86
C GLY A 409 -5.05 2.20 -32.70
N SER A 410 -3.91 1.52 -32.72
CA SER A 410 -3.73 0.29 -33.50
C SER A 410 -4.52 -0.91 -32.98
N TYR A 411 -4.98 -0.86 -31.73
CA TYR A 411 -5.79 -1.91 -31.10
C TYR A 411 -7.27 -1.84 -31.46
N ILE A 412 -7.75 -0.79 -32.16
CA ILE A 412 -9.16 -0.72 -32.57
C ILE A 412 -9.44 -1.71 -33.71
N ASP A 413 -10.25 -2.73 -33.44
CA ASP A 413 -10.70 -3.71 -34.43
C ASP A 413 -11.93 -3.24 -35.19
N ILE A 414 -12.85 -2.55 -34.51
CA ILE A 414 -14.17 -2.25 -35.06
C ILE A 414 -14.77 -1.02 -34.40
N SER A 415 -15.70 -0.38 -35.09
CA SER A 415 -16.45 0.76 -34.55
C SER A 415 -17.94 0.45 -34.48
N ALA A 416 -18.61 1.00 -33.47
CA ALA A 416 -20.03 0.79 -33.29
C ALA A 416 -20.72 2.03 -32.66
N PRO A 417 -22.06 2.13 -32.75
CA PRO A 417 -22.84 3.19 -32.13
C PRO A 417 -22.56 3.36 -30.62
N GLY A 418 -22.01 4.50 -30.20
CA GLY A 418 -21.62 4.76 -28.80
C GLY A 418 -22.17 6.06 -28.22
N SER A 419 -22.58 7.03 -29.03
CA SER A 419 -23.11 8.32 -28.56
C SER A 419 -24.63 8.39 -28.60
N MET A 420 -25.25 8.98 -27.57
CA MET A 420 -26.71 9.11 -27.45
C MET A 420 -27.45 7.77 -27.62
N ILE A 421 -26.93 6.71 -26.99
CA ILE A 421 -27.50 5.37 -27.07
C ILE A 421 -28.62 5.20 -26.06
N VAL A 422 -29.79 4.82 -26.55
CA VAL A 422 -30.98 4.60 -25.71
C VAL A 422 -31.03 3.16 -25.21
N SER A 423 -31.07 2.99 -23.89
CA SER A 423 -31.25 1.66 -23.29
C SER A 423 -31.77 1.72 -21.85
N ALA A 424 -31.93 0.55 -21.25
CA ALA A 424 -32.52 0.34 -19.92
C ALA A 424 -31.73 1.06 -18.81
N THR A 425 -32.43 1.47 -17.75
CA THR A 425 -31.82 2.11 -16.59
C THR A 425 -32.34 1.52 -15.27
N ASN A 426 -31.67 1.87 -14.18
CA ASN A 426 -32.09 1.55 -12.82
C ASN A 426 -32.66 2.78 -12.09
N LYS A 427 -32.74 3.94 -12.76
CA LYS A 427 -33.24 5.18 -12.19
C LYS A 427 -34.69 5.04 -11.72
N LYS A 428 -34.94 5.46 -10.47
CA LYS A 428 -36.29 5.60 -9.91
C LYS A 428 -36.94 6.87 -10.48
N ASN A 429 -38.20 6.78 -10.90
CA ASN A 429 -38.97 7.97 -11.25
C ASN A 429 -39.28 8.82 -10.00
N SER A 430 -39.90 9.99 -10.19
CA SER A 430 -40.26 10.92 -9.10
C SER A 430 -41.17 10.33 -8.00
N ASN A 431 -41.71 9.13 -8.20
CA ASN A 431 -42.51 8.39 -7.22
C ASN A 431 -41.74 7.27 -6.50
N GLY A 432 -40.42 7.19 -6.68
CA GLY A 432 -39.55 6.22 -5.99
C GLY A 432 -39.61 4.78 -6.52
N LYS A 433 -40.23 4.55 -7.69
CA LYS A 433 -40.28 3.23 -8.34
C LYS A 433 -39.26 3.12 -9.48
N CYS A 434 -38.56 1.98 -9.56
CA CYS A 434 -37.76 1.59 -10.72
C CYS A 434 -38.72 1.13 -11.84
N GLU A 435 -39.38 2.07 -12.52
CA GLU A 435 -40.24 1.76 -13.67
C GLU A 435 -39.40 1.73 -14.96
N ASN A 436 -39.92 1.08 -16.00
CA ASN A 436 -39.27 0.68 -17.27
C ASN A 436 -38.74 1.82 -18.17
N ASP A 437 -38.10 2.82 -17.58
CA ASP A 437 -37.64 4.02 -18.26
C ASP A 437 -36.38 3.74 -19.09
N LEU A 438 -36.23 4.51 -20.16
CA LEU A 438 -35.09 4.45 -21.06
C LEU A 438 -34.28 5.74 -20.93
N VAL A 439 -32.96 5.65 -21.01
CA VAL A 439 -32.05 6.82 -20.92
C VAL A 439 -31.02 6.81 -22.04
N TYR A 440 -30.58 8.01 -22.41
CA TYR A 440 -29.41 8.21 -23.27
C TYR A 440 -28.12 8.12 -22.46
N MET A 441 -27.15 7.36 -22.96
CA MET A 441 -25.76 7.34 -22.48
C MET A 441 -24.79 7.51 -23.65
N TRP A 442 -23.57 7.93 -23.31
CA TRP A 442 -22.44 8.05 -24.22
C TRP A 442 -21.28 7.22 -23.70
N GLY A 443 -20.57 6.56 -24.60
CA GLY A 443 -19.37 5.84 -24.24
C GLY A 443 -19.05 4.70 -25.19
N THR A 444 -17.79 4.31 -25.20
CA THR A 444 -17.35 3.03 -25.80
C THR A 444 -18.00 1.84 -25.08
N SER A 445 -18.38 2.00 -23.81
CA SER A 445 -19.22 1.08 -23.04
C SER A 445 -20.57 0.76 -23.70
N GLN A 446 -21.14 1.70 -24.47
CA GLN A 446 -22.37 1.50 -25.24
C GLN A 446 -22.08 0.98 -26.66
N ALA A 447 -20.88 1.21 -27.19
CA ALA A 447 -20.47 0.67 -28.49
C ALA A 447 -20.19 -0.85 -28.43
N ALA A 448 -19.42 -1.31 -27.44
CA ALA A 448 -19.09 -2.73 -27.23
C ALA A 448 -20.30 -3.69 -27.27
N PRO A 449 -21.42 -3.45 -26.57
CA PRO A 449 -22.56 -4.37 -26.56
C PRO A 449 -23.27 -4.48 -27.92
N HIS A 450 -23.11 -3.52 -28.83
CA HIS A 450 -23.61 -3.66 -30.20
C HIS A 450 -22.87 -4.76 -30.95
N VAL A 451 -21.55 -4.84 -30.78
CA VAL A 451 -20.67 -5.85 -31.39
C VAL A 451 -20.93 -7.22 -30.75
N ALA A 452 -21.01 -7.29 -29.41
CA ALA A 452 -21.34 -8.53 -28.71
C ALA A 452 -22.71 -9.10 -29.13
N GLY A 453 -23.72 -8.23 -29.33
CA GLY A 453 -25.02 -8.61 -29.86
C GLY A 453 -25.01 -9.04 -31.33
N ALA A 454 -24.19 -8.39 -32.17
CA ALA A 454 -24.00 -8.76 -33.57
C ALA A 454 -23.38 -10.16 -33.71
N LEU A 455 -22.36 -10.48 -32.91
CA LEU A 455 -21.77 -11.82 -32.83
C LEU A 455 -22.84 -12.88 -32.50
N ALA A 456 -23.67 -12.62 -31.48
CA ALA A 456 -24.76 -13.52 -31.11
C ALA A 456 -25.78 -13.72 -32.25
N LEU A 457 -26.09 -12.67 -33.04
CA LEU A 457 -26.95 -12.79 -34.22
C LEU A 457 -26.33 -13.68 -35.30
N LEU A 458 -25.05 -13.52 -35.59
CA LEU A 458 -24.36 -14.34 -36.60
C LEU A 458 -24.32 -15.82 -36.19
N CYS A 459 -24.13 -16.11 -34.90
CA CYS A 459 -24.16 -17.46 -34.32
C CYS A 459 -25.55 -18.12 -34.35
N LEU A 460 -26.63 -17.38 -34.65
CA LEU A 460 -27.98 -17.95 -34.80
C LEU A 460 -28.27 -18.54 -36.18
N ASP A 461 -27.42 -18.31 -37.19
CA ASP A 461 -27.67 -18.79 -38.54
C ASP A 461 -27.57 -20.32 -38.62
N LYS A 462 -28.70 -21.00 -38.87
CA LYS A 462 -28.84 -22.47 -38.91
C LYS A 462 -27.93 -23.15 -39.92
N ASN A 463 -27.45 -22.42 -40.94
CA ASN A 463 -26.55 -22.99 -41.94
C ASN A 463 -25.19 -23.38 -41.34
N TYR A 464 -24.85 -22.85 -40.15
CA TYR A 464 -23.65 -23.21 -39.40
C TYR A 464 -23.90 -24.29 -38.34
N TYR A 465 -25.03 -24.99 -38.41
CA TYR A 465 -25.34 -26.09 -37.51
C TYR A 465 -25.50 -27.38 -38.28
N THR A 466 -24.77 -28.41 -37.86
CA THR A 466 -24.91 -29.78 -38.38
C THR A 466 -25.39 -30.69 -37.26
N ALA A 467 -26.52 -31.37 -37.46
CA ALA A 467 -27.14 -32.23 -36.45
C ALA A 467 -27.37 -31.55 -35.08
N GLY A 468 -27.55 -30.22 -35.07
CA GLY A 468 -27.79 -29.44 -33.85
C GLY A 468 -26.53 -29.06 -33.06
N VAL A 469 -25.34 -29.29 -33.61
CA VAL A 469 -24.04 -28.86 -33.09
C VAL A 469 -23.52 -27.71 -33.96
N ALA A 470 -22.95 -26.67 -33.33
CA ALA A 470 -22.28 -25.60 -34.03
C ALA A 470 -21.09 -26.16 -34.84
N ASN A 471 -20.99 -25.77 -36.10
CA ASN A 471 -19.91 -26.13 -37.02
C ASN A 471 -19.22 -24.86 -37.53
N TYR A 472 -18.93 -23.95 -36.61
CA TYR A 472 -18.19 -22.71 -36.83
C TYR A 472 -17.10 -22.55 -35.77
N THR A 473 -16.03 -21.84 -36.09
CA THR A 473 -15.04 -21.35 -35.12
C THR A 473 -15.32 -19.89 -34.73
N ALA A 474 -14.72 -19.38 -33.65
CA ALA A 474 -14.77 -17.95 -33.31
C ALA A 474 -14.23 -17.10 -34.48
N GLU A 475 -13.09 -17.50 -35.07
CA GLU A 475 -12.46 -16.81 -36.20
C GLU A 475 -13.38 -16.70 -37.43
N GLU A 476 -14.18 -17.73 -37.75
CA GLU A 476 -15.13 -17.68 -38.87
C GLU A 476 -16.28 -16.69 -38.62
N ILE A 477 -16.75 -16.60 -37.37
CA ILE A 477 -17.80 -15.66 -36.97
C ILE A 477 -17.25 -14.22 -36.91
N GLU A 478 -16.06 -14.02 -36.35
CA GLU A 478 -15.32 -12.74 -36.34
C GLU A 478 -15.06 -12.25 -37.76
N SER A 479 -14.56 -13.13 -38.64
CA SER A 479 -14.35 -12.81 -40.06
C SER A 479 -15.64 -12.40 -40.77
N ARG A 480 -16.76 -13.06 -40.46
CA ARG A 480 -18.07 -12.71 -41.00
C ARG A 480 -18.55 -11.35 -40.46
N LEU A 481 -18.29 -11.05 -39.19
CA LEU A 481 -18.59 -9.75 -38.59
C LEU A 481 -17.79 -8.64 -39.27
N PHE A 482 -16.47 -8.80 -39.39
CA PHE A 482 -15.59 -7.83 -40.04
C PHE A 482 -15.93 -7.65 -41.53
N ALA A 483 -16.31 -8.72 -42.23
CA ALA A 483 -16.77 -8.63 -43.62
C ALA A 483 -18.15 -7.95 -43.76
N ALA A 484 -18.96 -7.96 -42.70
CA ALA A 484 -20.24 -7.26 -42.68
C ALA A 484 -20.05 -5.74 -42.46
N CYS A 485 -18.90 -5.30 -41.94
CA CYS A 485 -18.63 -3.90 -41.68
C CYS A 485 -18.68 -3.03 -42.94
N LYS A 486 -19.15 -1.80 -42.75
CA LYS A 486 -19.15 -0.74 -43.75
C LYS A 486 -18.13 0.30 -43.33
N VAL A 487 -17.19 0.60 -44.22
CA VAL A 487 -16.27 1.73 -44.04
C VAL A 487 -17.05 3.03 -44.18
N ILE A 488 -17.00 3.90 -43.16
CA ILE A 488 -17.79 5.14 -43.14
C ILE A 488 -16.98 6.38 -43.54
N ASP A 489 -15.68 6.44 -43.20
CA ASP A 489 -14.81 7.55 -43.57
C ASP A 489 -13.39 7.07 -43.90
N THR A 490 -12.94 7.30 -45.13
CA THR A 490 -11.57 7.00 -45.61
C THR A 490 -10.75 8.27 -45.89
N SER A 491 -11.24 9.45 -45.53
CA SER A 491 -10.57 10.72 -45.82
C SER A 491 -9.28 10.91 -45.03
N HIS A 492 -9.12 10.20 -43.92
CA HIS A 492 -7.91 10.15 -43.10
C HIS A 492 -6.98 9.02 -43.57
N SER A 493 -5.70 9.32 -43.84
CA SER A 493 -4.71 8.31 -44.29
C SER A 493 -4.50 7.17 -43.30
N ASN A 494 -4.84 7.39 -42.02
CA ASN A 494 -4.77 6.42 -40.93
C ASN A 494 -6.15 6.12 -40.32
N TRP A 495 -7.25 6.17 -41.10
CA TRP A 495 -8.63 5.99 -40.61
C TRP A 495 -8.83 4.68 -39.80
N ALA A 496 -8.08 3.62 -40.13
CA ALA A 496 -8.17 2.33 -39.42
C ALA A 496 -7.93 2.46 -37.90
N LYS A 497 -7.12 3.41 -37.43
CA LYS A 497 -6.89 3.60 -35.99
C LYS A 497 -8.11 4.14 -35.23
N TYR A 498 -9.12 4.64 -35.94
CA TYR A 498 -10.35 5.19 -35.35
C TYR A 498 -11.53 4.24 -35.56
N TYR A 499 -11.56 3.53 -36.69
CA TYR A 499 -12.73 2.78 -37.13
C TYR A 499 -12.50 1.26 -37.23
N GLY A 500 -11.24 0.80 -37.16
CA GLY A 500 -10.86 -0.58 -37.43
C GLY A 500 -11.36 -1.05 -38.80
N HIS A 501 -12.12 -2.15 -38.82
CA HIS A 501 -12.80 -2.69 -39.99
C HIS A 501 -14.00 -1.85 -40.48
N GLY A 502 -14.38 -0.80 -39.77
CA GLY A 502 -15.53 0.05 -40.04
C GLY A 502 -16.70 -0.24 -39.09
N MET A 503 -17.89 0.30 -39.42
CA MET A 503 -19.09 0.09 -38.60
C MET A 503 -19.82 -1.17 -38.99
N VAL A 504 -20.27 -1.94 -38.00
CA VAL A 504 -21.09 -3.14 -38.20
C VAL A 504 -22.31 -2.85 -39.10
N ASN A 505 -22.54 -3.66 -40.14
CA ASN A 505 -23.76 -3.60 -40.98
C ASN A 505 -24.26 -5.01 -41.35
N LEU A 506 -25.25 -5.51 -40.61
CA LEU A 506 -25.69 -6.91 -40.67
C LEU A 506 -26.46 -7.28 -41.94
N LYS A 507 -27.00 -6.32 -42.70
CA LYS A 507 -27.61 -6.62 -44.00
C LYS A 507 -26.64 -7.26 -44.97
N ASN A 508 -25.35 -6.92 -44.87
CA ASN A 508 -24.31 -7.49 -45.71
C ASN A 508 -24.12 -9.01 -45.47
N ALA A 509 -24.84 -9.61 -44.51
CA ALA A 509 -24.73 -11.02 -44.13
C ALA A 509 -25.90 -11.97 -44.60
N VAL A 510 -26.85 -11.57 -45.48
CA VAL A 510 -28.10 -12.32 -45.91
C VAL A 510 -28.08 -12.93 -47.35
N GLN A 511 -28.66 -14.14 -47.63
CA GLN A 511 -28.80 -14.77 -49.00
C GLN A 511 -30.12 -15.63 -49.27
N THR A 512 -30.79 -15.65 -50.48
CA THR A 512 -31.97 -16.56 -50.86
C THR A 512 -32.16 -16.91 -52.39
N ASN A 513 -32.65 -18.13 -52.83
CA ASN A 513 -32.93 -18.56 -54.27
C ASN A 513 -33.97 -19.78 -54.46
N SER A 514 -34.69 -20.00 -55.63
CA SER A 514 -35.80 -21.02 -56.04
C SER A 514 -35.48 -22.40 -56.78
N THR A 515 -36.28 -23.48 -56.86
CA THR A 515 -35.78 -24.82 -57.39
C THR A 515 -35.76 -25.11 -58.94
N ILE A 516 -34.82 -25.95 -59.44
CA ILE A 516 -34.57 -26.29 -60.88
C ILE A 516 -34.95 -27.76 -61.24
N SER A 517 -35.55 -28.02 -62.43
CA SER A 517 -35.94 -29.37 -62.93
C SER A 517 -35.02 -29.92 -64.05
N TYR A 518 -34.49 -31.15 -63.93
CA TYR A 518 -33.44 -31.68 -64.82
C TYR A 518 -33.28 -33.23 -64.81
N SER A 519 -32.44 -33.78 -65.70
CA SER A 519 -32.00 -35.20 -65.76
C SER A 519 -30.50 -35.34 -66.09
N ALA A 520 -29.85 -36.45 -65.68
CA ALA A 520 -28.43 -36.72 -65.93
C ALA A 520 -28.14 -38.22 -66.22
N GLN A 521 -27.19 -38.53 -67.12
CA GLN A 521 -26.79 -39.90 -67.52
C GLN A 521 -25.26 -40.09 -67.63
N ASP A 522 -24.81 -41.34 -67.42
CA ASP A 522 -23.41 -41.79 -67.52
C ASP A 522 -22.92 -41.92 -68.99
N THR A 523 -21.60 -41.82 -69.21
CA THR A 523 -20.93 -41.91 -70.53
C THR A 523 -19.67 -42.81 -70.47
N GLU A 524 -19.46 -43.73 -71.44
CA GLU A 524 -18.25 -44.58 -71.54
C GLU A 524 -17.65 -44.62 -72.96
N VAL A 525 -16.34 -44.40 -73.11
CA VAL A 525 -15.58 -44.37 -74.40
C VAL A 525 -14.11 -44.79 -74.23
N PHE A 526 -13.38 -45.08 -75.32
CA PHE A 526 -11.89 -45.17 -75.30
C PHE A 526 -11.27 -43.82 -75.65
N TYR A 527 -10.08 -43.53 -75.13
CA TYR A 527 -9.36 -42.29 -75.44
C TYR A 527 -9.10 -42.13 -76.95
N ASP A 528 -9.68 -41.07 -77.51
CA ASP A 528 -9.65 -40.73 -78.92
C ASP A 528 -9.12 -39.31 -79.20
N GLY A 529 -8.77 -38.56 -78.14
CA GLY A 529 -8.27 -37.19 -78.22
C GLY A 529 -9.35 -36.10 -78.24
N ASN A 530 -10.64 -36.47 -78.17
CA ASN A 530 -11.77 -35.54 -78.10
C ASN A 530 -12.26 -35.38 -76.65
N TYR A 531 -12.98 -34.28 -76.36
CA TYR A 531 -13.63 -34.06 -75.06
C TYR A 531 -14.97 -34.79 -75.00
N HIS A 532 -15.21 -35.53 -73.93
CA HIS A 532 -16.42 -36.28 -73.63
C HIS A 532 -16.95 -35.85 -72.26
N ASN A 533 -18.27 -35.81 -72.09
CA ASN A 533 -18.88 -35.45 -70.81
C ASN A 533 -20.07 -36.38 -70.49
N ILE A 534 -20.51 -36.33 -69.23
CA ILE A 534 -21.83 -36.83 -68.84
C ILE A 534 -22.92 -36.03 -69.58
N LYS A 535 -24.10 -36.63 -69.75
CA LYS A 535 -25.22 -35.98 -70.43
C LYS A 535 -26.17 -35.41 -69.38
N VAL A 536 -26.27 -34.08 -69.29
CA VAL A 536 -27.20 -33.37 -68.38
C VAL A 536 -28.18 -32.55 -69.22
N SER A 537 -29.48 -32.62 -68.90
CA SER A 537 -30.54 -31.91 -69.62
C SER A 537 -31.51 -31.28 -68.63
N VAL A 538 -31.79 -29.98 -68.79
CA VAL A 538 -32.69 -29.21 -67.92
C VAL A 538 -34.03 -29.05 -68.63
N SER A 539 -35.12 -29.34 -67.92
CA SER A 539 -36.48 -29.25 -68.46
C SER A 539 -37.18 -27.93 -68.10
N SER A 540 -36.79 -27.27 -67.00
CA SER A 540 -37.27 -25.92 -66.61
C SER A 540 -36.39 -25.33 -65.49
N PRO A 541 -36.10 -24.01 -65.44
CA PRO A 541 -36.48 -22.96 -66.41
C PRO A 541 -35.70 -23.03 -67.72
N ALA A 542 -36.10 -22.28 -68.74
CA ALA A 542 -35.45 -22.28 -70.07
C ALA A 542 -34.07 -21.59 -70.07
N ASN A 543 -33.88 -20.60 -69.19
CA ASN A 543 -32.61 -19.88 -69.04
C ASN A 543 -31.84 -20.45 -67.84
N TYR A 544 -30.86 -21.30 -68.13
CA TYR A 544 -30.01 -21.95 -67.15
C TYR A 544 -28.57 -22.00 -67.65
N SER A 545 -27.63 -22.11 -66.72
CA SER A 545 -26.26 -22.53 -67.02
C SER A 545 -26.01 -23.87 -66.35
N ILE A 546 -25.43 -24.80 -67.11
CA ILE A 546 -24.85 -26.01 -66.54
C ILE A 546 -23.36 -25.77 -66.49
N THR A 547 -22.82 -25.94 -65.30
CA THR A 547 -21.39 -25.96 -65.06
C THR A 547 -21.04 -27.33 -64.50
N TYR A 548 -19.84 -27.80 -64.77
CA TYR A 548 -19.38 -29.14 -64.37
C TYR A 548 -18.20 -29.00 -63.42
N SER A 549 -18.02 -29.99 -62.55
CA SER A 549 -16.94 -30.05 -61.59
C SER A 549 -16.42 -31.48 -61.45
N LEU A 550 -15.13 -31.58 -61.14
CA LEU A 550 -14.49 -32.86 -60.82
C LEU A 550 -14.42 -33.13 -59.32
N ASN A 551 -14.52 -32.09 -58.48
CA ASN A 551 -14.33 -32.15 -57.03
C ASN A 551 -15.58 -31.75 -56.24
N GLY A 552 -16.61 -31.25 -56.92
CA GLY A 552 -17.85 -30.80 -56.30
C GLY A 552 -17.80 -29.37 -55.75
N THR A 553 -16.64 -28.69 -55.80
CA THR A 553 -16.43 -27.35 -55.25
C THR A 553 -16.13 -26.30 -56.33
N THR A 554 -15.29 -26.60 -57.32
CA THR A 554 -14.91 -25.69 -58.41
C THR A 554 -15.63 -26.07 -59.71
N TYR A 555 -16.43 -25.16 -60.28
CA TYR A 555 -17.28 -25.45 -61.45
C TYR A 555 -16.90 -24.61 -62.67
N PHE A 556 -17.00 -25.19 -63.87
CA PHE A 556 -16.68 -24.55 -65.16
C PHE A 556 -17.78 -24.83 -66.19
N SER A 557 -18.03 -23.87 -67.09
CA SER A 557 -19.06 -23.97 -68.14
C SER A 557 -18.56 -24.69 -69.41
N ASP A 558 -17.27 -24.55 -69.70
CA ASP A 558 -16.64 -25.15 -70.88
C ASP A 558 -15.75 -26.32 -70.45
N ILE A 559 -16.17 -27.54 -70.77
CA ILE A 559 -15.42 -28.76 -70.47
C ILE A 559 -14.08 -28.83 -71.21
N THR A 560 -13.92 -28.08 -72.30
CA THR A 560 -12.67 -28.09 -73.08
C THR A 560 -11.52 -27.44 -72.31
N THR A 561 -11.85 -26.63 -71.29
CA THR A 561 -10.87 -26.05 -70.37
C THR A 561 -10.28 -27.07 -69.40
N ASN A 562 -10.88 -28.25 -69.23
CA ASN A 562 -10.42 -29.26 -68.30
C ASN A 562 -10.14 -30.61 -68.98
N SER A 563 -8.87 -30.99 -68.99
CA SER A 563 -8.39 -32.18 -69.69
C SER A 563 -8.95 -33.49 -69.12
N ALA A 564 -9.52 -33.51 -67.91
CA ALA A 564 -10.16 -34.70 -67.34
C ALA A 564 -11.37 -35.22 -68.13
N PHE A 565 -11.99 -34.37 -68.96
CA PHE A 565 -13.08 -34.74 -69.87
C PHE A 565 -12.58 -35.29 -71.19
N LYS A 566 -11.31 -35.10 -71.48
CA LYS A 566 -10.65 -35.61 -72.68
C LYS A 566 -9.80 -36.85 -72.39
N ASN A 567 -9.30 -36.96 -71.16
CA ASN A 567 -8.30 -37.92 -70.76
C ASN A 567 -8.90 -39.11 -69.99
N PHE A 568 -8.14 -40.22 -69.93
CA PHE A 568 -8.47 -41.43 -69.19
C PHE A 568 -8.93 -41.11 -67.76
N THR A 569 -10.05 -41.71 -67.36
CA THR A 569 -10.76 -41.36 -66.13
C THR A 569 -10.46 -42.28 -64.95
N ASN A 570 -9.60 -43.29 -65.13
CA ASN A 570 -9.28 -44.29 -64.10
C ASN A 570 -10.50 -45.02 -63.56
N GLY A 571 -11.38 -45.46 -64.46
CA GLY A 571 -12.67 -46.08 -64.15
C GLY A 571 -13.81 -45.06 -64.26
N ASN A 572 -14.92 -45.35 -63.57
CA ASN A 572 -16.09 -44.48 -63.52
C ASN A 572 -15.76 -43.22 -62.72
N LYS A 573 -15.35 -42.14 -63.40
CA LYS A 573 -15.08 -40.86 -62.75
C LYS A 573 -16.37 -40.11 -62.58
N LYS A 574 -16.70 -39.84 -61.32
CA LYS A 574 -17.85 -39.05 -60.92
C LYS A 574 -17.64 -37.59 -61.35
N ILE A 575 -18.50 -37.12 -62.24
CA ILE A 575 -18.58 -35.73 -62.67
C ILE A 575 -19.76 -35.09 -61.94
N TYR A 576 -19.49 -34.04 -61.20
CA TYR A 576 -20.52 -33.22 -60.58
C TYR A 576 -21.02 -32.20 -61.62
N TYR A 577 -22.32 -31.94 -61.62
CA TYR A 577 -22.90 -30.84 -62.37
C TYR A 577 -23.58 -29.88 -61.40
N LYS A 578 -23.42 -28.60 -61.69
CA LYS A 578 -24.09 -27.50 -61.02
C LYS A 578 -24.95 -26.78 -62.04
N ILE A 579 -26.25 -26.79 -61.80
CA ILE A 579 -27.22 -26.09 -62.63
C ILE A 579 -27.59 -24.82 -61.87
N SER A 580 -27.35 -23.68 -62.51
CA SER A 580 -27.64 -22.36 -61.94
C SER A 580 -28.61 -21.64 -62.85
N ALA A 581 -29.63 -21.03 -62.27
CA ALA A 581 -30.53 -20.13 -62.95
C ALA A 581 -30.80 -18.94 -62.03
N THR A 582 -30.92 -17.73 -62.58
CA THR A 582 -31.13 -16.52 -61.79
C THR A 582 -32.40 -16.66 -60.96
N GLY A 583 -32.31 -16.35 -59.66
CA GLY A 583 -33.40 -16.51 -58.72
C GLY A 583 -33.71 -17.96 -58.37
N HIS A 584 -32.82 -18.92 -58.68
CA HIS A 584 -33.01 -20.35 -58.43
C HIS A 584 -31.92 -21.01 -57.55
N THR A 585 -32.31 -21.73 -56.48
CA THR A 585 -31.55 -22.70 -55.71
C THR A 585 -30.77 -23.56 -56.69
N THR A 586 -29.47 -23.42 -56.57
CA THR A 586 -28.52 -24.14 -57.38
C THR A 586 -28.72 -25.64 -57.16
N VAL A 587 -28.88 -26.39 -58.24
CA VAL A 587 -28.87 -27.86 -58.20
C VAL A 587 -27.44 -28.32 -58.32
N ILE A 588 -27.04 -29.23 -57.43
CA ILE A 588 -25.78 -29.94 -57.52
C ILE A 588 -26.08 -31.45 -57.52
N GLY A 589 -25.56 -32.16 -58.52
CA GLY A 589 -25.69 -33.61 -58.61
C GLY A 589 -24.48 -34.22 -59.31
N ASN A 590 -24.51 -35.52 -59.60
CA ASN A 590 -23.40 -36.20 -60.26
C ASN A 590 -23.84 -37.35 -61.17
N ALA A 591 -22.99 -37.70 -62.15
CA ALA A 591 -23.06 -38.88 -63.02
C ALA A 591 -21.63 -39.35 -63.38
N ASN A 592 -21.46 -40.52 -63.99
CA ASN A 592 -20.15 -41.11 -64.25
C ASN A 592 -19.69 -40.95 -65.70
N LEU A 593 -18.43 -40.54 -65.87
CA LEU A 593 -17.70 -40.55 -67.13
C LEU A 593 -16.58 -41.60 -67.06
N ASN A 594 -16.55 -42.54 -68.02
CA ASN A 594 -15.51 -43.56 -68.13
C ASN A 594 -14.78 -43.49 -69.49
N ILE A 595 -13.63 -42.81 -69.55
CA ILE A 595 -12.71 -42.81 -70.68
C ILE A 595 -11.63 -43.86 -70.41
N LYS A 596 -11.57 -44.92 -71.23
CA LYS A 596 -10.62 -46.05 -71.12
C LYS A 596 -9.31 -45.79 -71.86
N ARG A 597 -8.21 -46.41 -71.39
CA ARG A 597 -6.88 -46.26 -72.00
C ARG A 597 -6.83 -46.84 -73.40
N ARG A 598 -6.09 -46.18 -74.30
CA ARG A 598 -5.75 -46.67 -75.64
C ARG A 598 -4.47 -47.52 -75.62
N PRO A 599 -4.49 -48.80 -76.02
CA PRO A 599 -3.29 -49.66 -75.95
C PRO A 599 -2.24 -49.36 -77.05
N VAL A 600 -0.93 -49.34 -76.70
CA VAL A 600 0.22 -49.11 -77.62
C VAL A 600 1.46 -49.92 -77.18
N THR A 601 2.24 -50.45 -78.13
CA THR A 601 3.50 -51.20 -77.87
C THR A 601 4.70 -50.61 -78.65
N ILE A 602 5.89 -50.49 -78.01
CA ILE A 602 7.09 -49.80 -78.55
C ILE A 602 8.38 -50.61 -78.32
N ASN A 603 9.34 -50.55 -79.27
CA ASN A 603 10.70 -51.10 -79.17
C ASN A 603 11.79 -50.01 -79.05
N VAL A 604 12.66 -50.08 -78.04
CA VAL A 604 13.74 -49.11 -77.72
C VAL A 604 15.12 -49.59 -78.23
N LYS A 605 15.98 -48.67 -78.73
CA LYS A 605 17.33 -48.98 -79.27
C LYS A 605 18.50 -48.49 -78.36
N ASN A 606 19.66 -49.15 -78.43
CA ASN A 606 20.90 -48.81 -77.69
C ASN A 606 21.70 -47.64 -78.29
N GLN A 607 22.52 -46.93 -77.49
CA GLN A 607 23.33 -45.75 -77.88
C GLN A 607 24.69 -45.64 -77.11
N THR A 608 25.68 -44.88 -77.60
CA THR A 608 27.04 -44.74 -76.99
C THR A 608 27.64 -43.32 -77.09
N PHE A 609 28.40 -42.85 -76.08
CA PHE A 609 28.95 -41.48 -75.95
C PHE A 609 30.30 -41.39 -75.20
N THR A 610 30.99 -40.26 -75.35
CA THR A 610 32.13 -39.84 -74.50
C THR A 610 31.67 -38.74 -73.54
N TYR A 611 32.17 -38.77 -72.31
CA TYR A 611 31.82 -37.81 -71.25
C TYR A 611 31.92 -36.35 -71.71
N GLY A 612 30.85 -35.58 -71.48
CA GLY A 612 30.73 -34.18 -71.91
C GLY A 612 30.29 -33.95 -73.36
N SER A 613 30.00 -35.00 -74.12
CA SER A 613 29.41 -34.88 -75.46
C SER A 613 27.89 -34.87 -75.38
N VAL A 614 27.22 -33.99 -76.15
CA VAL A 614 25.75 -33.87 -76.15
C VAL A 614 25.14 -34.48 -77.41
N ALA A 615 24.55 -35.68 -77.31
CA ALA A 615 23.60 -36.16 -78.33
C ALA A 615 22.78 -37.40 -77.89
N PHE A 616 22.05 -37.36 -76.77
CA PHE A 616 21.05 -38.41 -76.51
C PHE A 616 19.88 -38.29 -77.51
N ASP A 617 19.79 -39.23 -78.45
CA ASP A 617 18.78 -39.21 -79.50
C ASP A 617 17.47 -39.82 -78.99
N LYS A 618 16.51 -38.94 -78.67
CA LYS A 618 15.19 -39.30 -78.13
C LYS A 618 14.26 -39.97 -79.15
N THR A 619 14.64 -39.99 -80.43
CA THR A 619 13.80 -40.51 -81.53
C THR A 619 14.09 -41.97 -81.87
N LYS A 620 15.07 -42.61 -81.21
CA LYS A 620 15.53 -43.98 -81.50
C LYS A 620 14.63 -45.08 -80.91
N TYR A 621 13.36 -45.09 -81.30
CA TYR A 621 12.40 -46.15 -81.00
C TYR A 621 11.49 -46.46 -82.20
N SER A 622 10.72 -47.55 -82.14
CA SER A 622 9.73 -47.90 -83.17
C SER A 622 8.45 -48.48 -82.55
N ILE A 623 7.26 -48.05 -83.01
CA ILE A 623 5.97 -48.61 -82.58
C ILE A 623 5.79 -50.00 -83.21
N THR A 624 5.45 -51.00 -82.39
CA THR A 624 5.28 -52.40 -82.82
C THR A 624 3.82 -52.86 -82.83
N SER A 625 2.90 -52.18 -82.12
CA SER A 625 1.44 -52.41 -82.18
C SER A 625 0.65 -51.20 -81.65
N GLY A 626 -0.58 -50.98 -82.13
CA GLY A 626 -1.43 -49.85 -81.79
C GLY A 626 -1.14 -48.57 -82.61
N SER A 627 -1.67 -47.43 -82.17
CA SER A 627 -1.45 -46.13 -82.82
C SER A 627 -1.40 -45.00 -81.80
N ILE A 628 -0.49 -44.05 -81.99
CA ILE A 628 -0.40 -42.83 -81.19
C ILE A 628 -1.12 -41.70 -81.95
N ILE A 629 -1.98 -40.94 -81.26
CA ILE A 629 -2.57 -39.73 -81.84
C ILE A 629 -1.46 -38.73 -82.07
N ALA A 630 -1.41 -38.09 -83.24
CA ALA A 630 -0.28 -37.25 -83.64
C ALA A 630 0.07 -36.14 -82.64
N SER A 631 -0.94 -35.53 -81.99
CA SER A 631 -0.73 -34.53 -80.93
C SER A 631 -0.08 -35.09 -79.66
N ASP A 632 -0.17 -36.40 -79.43
CA ASP A 632 0.35 -37.08 -78.24
C ASP A 632 1.70 -37.75 -78.48
N ALA A 633 2.25 -37.69 -79.70
CA ALA A 633 3.54 -38.30 -80.04
C ALA A 633 4.68 -37.83 -79.11
N GLY A 634 4.64 -36.55 -78.71
CA GLY A 634 5.60 -35.98 -77.74
C GLY A 634 5.47 -36.49 -76.31
N GLN A 635 4.40 -37.24 -75.98
CA GLN A 635 4.19 -37.82 -74.65
C GLN A 635 4.91 -39.17 -74.49
N PHE A 636 5.42 -39.75 -75.58
CA PHE A 636 6.23 -40.96 -75.58
C PHE A 636 7.70 -40.58 -75.65
N ILE A 637 8.36 -40.68 -74.50
CA ILE A 637 9.69 -40.11 -74.29
C ILE A 637 10.65 -41.25 -73.98
N LEU A 638 11.69 -41.35 -74.81
CA LEU A 638 12.89 -42.05 -74.38
C LEU A 638 13.56 -41.23 -73.29
N SER A 639 13.73 -41.87 -72.16
CA SER A 639 14.45 -41.32 -71.01
C SER A 639 15.62 -42.22 -70.69
N THR A 640 16.68 -41.61 -70.22
CA THR A 640 17.81 -42.29 -69.59
C THR A 640 18.09 -41.52 -68.31
N THR A 641 18.61 -42.20 -67.30
CA THR A 641 19.10 -41.51 -66.10
C THR A 641 20.40 -40.76 -66.37
N ALA A 642 21.02 -40.96 -67.54
CA ALA A 642 22.22 -40.25 -67.91
C ALA A 642 21.93 -38.82 -68.41
N LEU A 643 22.58 -37.84 -67.80
CA LEU A 643 22.64 -36.44 -68.19
C LEU A 643 23.86 -36.22 -69.11
N ALA A 644 23.96 -35.04 -69.74
CA ALA A 644 25.16 -34.64 -70.49
C ALA A 644 26.43 -34.64 -69.61
N THR A 645 26.25 -34.52 -68.30
CA THR A 645 27.26 -34.56 -67.22
C THR A 645 27.31 -35.91 -66.51
N SER A 646 26.53 -36.91 -66.93
CA SER A 646 26.62 -38.22 -66.28
C SER A 646 27.94 -38.88 -66.59
N GLY A 647 28.56 -39.41 -65.53
CA GLY A 647 29.89 -39.95 -65.58
C GLY A 647 30.03 -41.18 -66.47
N LYS A 648 31.27 -41.62 -66.65
CA LYS A 648 31.61 -42.87 -67.33
C LYS A 648 30.78 -44.04 -66.77
N GLY A 649 30.08 -44.79 -67.63
CA GLY A 649 29.24 -45.90 -67.18
C GLY A 649 28.16 -46.31 -68.19
N ASN A 650 27.39 -47.35 -67.83
CA ASN A 650 26.24 -47.82 -68.61
C ASN A 650 24.94 -47.41 -67.93
N TYR A 651 24.04 -46.80 -68.69
CA TYR A 651 22.77 -46.27 -68.23
C TYR A 651 21.62 -46.91 -69.02
N LYS A 652 20.49 -47.15 -68.36
CA LYS A 652 19.32 -47.74 -69.02
C LYS A 652 18.54 -46.66 -69.77
N ILE A 653 18.12 -46.99 -71.00
CA ILE A 653 17.16 -46.20 -71.77
C ILE A 653 15.79 -46.86 -71.61
N LYS A 654 14.82 -46.11 -71.09
CA LYS A 654 13.44 -46.55 -70.91
C LYS A 654 12.51 -45.71 -71.77
N MET A 655 11.52 -46.36 -72.36
CA MET A 655 10.38 -45.66 -72.91
C MET A 655 9.37 -45.44 -71.80
N SER A 656 8.98 -44.18 -71.60
CA SER A 656 7.85 -43.83 -70.76
C SER A 656 6.81 -43.12 -71.61
N CYS A 657 5.56 -43.36 -71.31
CA CYS A 657 4.47 -42.54 -71.77
C CYS A 657 4.00 -41.72 -70.57
N SER A 658 4.15 -40.40 -70.62
CA SER A 658 3.60 -39.52 -69.57
C SER A 658 2.07 -39.47 -69.61
N SER A 659 1.48 -39.91 -70.71
CA SER A 659 0.04 -39.96 -70.89
C SER A 659 -0.59 -41.13 -70.15
N GLN A 660 -1.47 -40.80 -69.21
CA GLN A 660 -2.34 -41.81 -68.58
C GLN A 660 -3.39 -42.35 -69.56
N ASN A 661 -3.53 -41.71 -70.73
CA ASN A 661 -4.48 -42.05 -71.77
C ASN A 661 -4.13 -43.30 -72.55
N TYR A 662 -2.88 -43.75 -72.46
CA TYR A 662 -2.39 -44.91 -73.18
C TYR A 662 -1.99 -46.03 -72.21
N SER A 663 -2.18 -47.26 -72.65
CA SER A 663 -1.61 -48.44 -71.98
C SER A 663 -0.36 -48.85 -72.76
N LEU A 664 0.81 -48.43 -72.29
CA LEU A 664 2.10 -48.66 -72.94
C LEU A 664 2.70 -50.03 -72.57
N SER A 665 3.28 -50.72 -73.55
CA SER A 665 4.20 -51.85 -73.36
C SER A 665 5.49 -51.64 -74.15
N SER A 666 6.67 -51.82 -73.54
CA SER A 666 7.98 -51.63 -74.22
C SER A 666 9.14 -52.41 -73.58
N ASN A 667 10.23 -52.62 -74.32
CA ASN A 667 11.52 -53.13 -73.81
C ASN A 667 12.48 -52.00 -73.37
N GLU A 668 13.57 -52.36 -72.67
CA GLU A 668 14.65 -51.43 -72.27
C GLU A 668 15.82 -51.42 -73.31
N GLY A 669 16.44 -50.25 -73.51
CA GLY A 669 17.72 -50.08 -74.22
C GLY A 669 18.88 -49.69 -73.27
N THR A 670 20.11 -49.57 -73.78
CA THR A 670 21.32 -49.19 -73.01
C THR A 670 22.09 -48.03 -73.65
N LEU A 671 22.61 -47.13 -72.81
CA LEU A 671 23.42 -45.96 -73.12
C LEU A 671 24.80 -46.08 -72.45
N SER A 672 25.90 -46.16 -73.21
CA SER A 672 27.26 -46.31 -72.66
C SER A 672 28.10 -45.02 -72.77
N ILE A 673 28.72 -44.55 -71.68
CA ILE A 673 29.56 -43.33 -71.60
C ILE A 673 31.03 -43.68 -71.27
N PHE A 674 31.98 -43.18 -72.05
CA PHE A 674 33.43 -43.35 -71.87
C PHE A 674 34.15 -42.11 -71.30
N ALA A 675 35.30 -42.29 -70.64
CA ALA A 675 36.09 -41.19 -70.06
C ALA A 675 36.77 -40.29 -71.12
N ARG A 676 36.97 -39.01 -70.78
CA ARG A 676 37.56 -37.98 -71.63
C ARG A 676 39.04 -37.76 -71.28
N SER A 677 39.95 -37.76 -72.27
CA SER A 677 41.39 -37.55 -72.02
C SER A 677 41.79 -36.07 -71.99
N ILE A 678 42.59 -35.65 -71.00
CA ILE A 678 43.10 -34.29 -70.85
C ILE A 678 44.55 -34.27 -70.31
N ALA A 679 45.30 -33.20 -70.58
CA ALA A 679 46.63 -32.96 -70.01
C ALA A 679 46.70 -31.59 -69.31
N ILE A 680 47.47 -31.49 -68.22
CA ILE A 680 47.55 -30.28 -67.39
C ILE A 680 49.00 -29.89 -67.04
N ALA A 681 49.23 -28.63 -66.70
CA ALA A 681 50.46 -28.14 -66.05
C ALA A 681 50.11 -27.50 -64.71
N ILE A 682 50.75 -27.97 -63.64
CA ILE A 682 50.54 -27.46 -62.29
C ILE A 682 51.27 -26.12 -62.15
N GLY A 683 50.59 -25.10 -61.62
CA GLY A 683 51.18 -23.79 -61.40
C GLY A 683 52.23 -23.79 -60.29
N ASP A 684 53.10 -22.80 -60.31
CA ASP A 684 54.09 -22.57 -59.26
C ASP A 684 53.46 -21.83 -58.07
N LYS A 685 54.03 -22.00 -56.88
CA LYS A 685 53.60 -21.31 -55.67
C LYS A 685 54.79 -20.70 -54.95
N THR A 686 54.62 -19.49 -54.45
CA THR A 686 55.57 -18.90 -53.50
C THR A 686 54.90 -18.68 -52.17
N VAL A 687 55.56 -19.03 -51.06
CA VAL A 687 55.06 -18.81 -49.70
C VAL A 687 56.17 -18.27 -48.80
N GLY A 688 55.81 -17.51 -47.78
CA GLY A 688 56.77 -17.10 -46.75
C GLY A 688 57.10 -18.27 -45.81
N TYR A 689 58.33 -18.30 -45.30
CA TYR A 689 58.74 -19.29 -44.31
C TYR A 689 57.79 -19.34 -43.08
N GLY A 690 57.31 -20.54 -42.72
CA GLY A 690 56.37 -20.77 -41.61
C GLY A 690 54.88 -20.58 -41.93
N GLU A 691 54.56 -20.06 -43.12
CA GLU A 691 53.18 -20.01 -43.60
C GLU A 691 52.67 -21.40 -43.95
N SER A 692 51.35 -21.61 -43.81
CA SER A 692 50.73 -22.88 -44.17
C SER A 692 50.88 -23.13 -45.66
N ILE A 693 51.59 -24.21 -45.99
CA ILE A 693 51.71 -24.69 -47.38
C ILE A 693 50.41 -25.39 -47.74
N SER A 694 49.45 -24.63 -48.27
CA SER A 694 48.25 -25.21 -48.87
C SER A 694 48.41 -25.31 -50.38
N LEU A 695 48.20 -26.50 -50.92
CA LEU A 695 48.19 -26.75 -52.37
C LEU A 695 46.75 -26.89 -52.92
N THR A 696 45.73 -26.73 -52.07
CA THR A 696 44.32 -27.01 -52.40
C THR A 696 43.80 -26.16 -53.55
N ASP A 697 44.22 -24.90 -53.63
CA ASP A 697 43.72 -23.92 -54.59
C ASP A 697 44.78 -23.52 -55.62
N LEU A 698 45.84 -24.32 -55.76
CA LEU A 698 46.90 -24.03 -56.71
C LEU A 698 46.37 -24.18 -58.13
N PRO A 699 46.38 -23.11 -58.95
CA PRO A 699 45.82 -23.19 -60.28
C PRO A 699 46.66 -24.14 -61.13
N TYR A 700 45.98 -24.89 -61.99
CA TYR A 700 46.60 -25.63 -63.07
C TYR A 700 46.05 -25.10 -64.40
N THR A 701 46.81 -25.28 -65.46
CA THR A 701 46.36 -24.96 -66.81
C THR A 701 46.16 -26.25 -67.59
N VAL A 702 45.08 -26.34 -68.38
CA VAL A 702 44.86 -27.47 -69.28
C VAL A 702 45.70 -27.24 -70.52
N THR A 703 46.72 -28.08 -70.73
CA THR A 703 47.66 -27.96 -71.84
C THR A 703 47.18 -28.71 -73.10
N SER A 704 46.29 -29.70 -72.95
CA SER A 704 45.55 -30.30 -74.08
C SER A 704 44.21 -30.90 -73.63
N GLY A 705 43.20 -30.90 -74.52
CA GLY A 705 41.84 -31.31 -74.21
C GLY A 705 40.96 -30.18 -73.66
N SER A 706 39.81 -30.50 -73.05
CA SER A 706 38.97 -29.53 -72.34
C SER A 706 38.20 -30.16 -71.19
N VAL A 707 38.08 -29.42 -70.09
CA VAL A 707 37.23 -29.78 -68.95
C VAL A 707 35.80 -29.32 -69.25
N VAL A 708 34.84 -30.21 -69.07
CA VAL A 708 33.42 -29.97 -69.31
C VAL A 708 32.87 -29.13 -68.16
N GLY A 709 32.17 -28.04 -68.46
CA GLY A 709 31.36 -27.31 -67.46
C GLY A 709 32.10 -26.76 -66.22
N GLY A 710 33.44 -26.70 -66.24
CA GLY A 710 34.23 -26.34 -65.06
C GLY A 710 34.30 -27.46 -64.01
N ASP A 711 34.12 -28.72 -64.41
CA ASP A 711 34.20 -29.89 -63.53
C ASP A 711 35.45 -29.84 -62.63
N ASP A 712 35.24 -30.13 -61.35
CA ASP A 712 36.35 -30.39 -60.45
C ASP A 712 36.99 -31.74 -60.82
N LEU A 713 38.25 -31.68 -61.25
CA LEU A 713 39.03 -32.86 -61.56
C LEU A 713 39.44 -33.62 -60.27
N GLY A 714 39.26 -33.00 -59.10
CA GLY A 714 39.59 -33.58 -57.81
C GLY A 714 41.09 -33.84 -57.67
N LEU A 715 41.91 -32.96 -58.26
CA LEU A 715 43.36 -33.12 -58.25
C LEU A 715 43.87 -33.11 -56.80
N ARG A 716 44.78 -34.03 -56.51
CA ARG A 716 45.51 -34.07 -55.25
C ARG A 716 46.98 -33.83 -55.56
N LEU A 717 47.43 -32.64 -55.22
CA LEU A 717 48.82 -32.24 -55.39
C LEU A 717 49.60 -32.56 -54.12
N SER A 718 50.85 -32.94 -54.28
CA SER A 718 51.77 -33.22 -53.17
C SER A 718 53.09 -32.50 -53.37
N CYS A 719 53.67 -32.03 -52.26
CA CYS A 719 55.01 -31.48 -52.18
C CYS A 719 55.69 -32.07 -50.95
N ALA A 720 57.01 -32.28 -51.02
CA ALA A 720 57.80 -32.79 -49.90
C ALA A 720 58.00 -31.75 -48.77
N ALA A 721 57.82 -30.46 -49.07
CA ALA A 721 57.93 -29.39 -48.08
C ALA A 721 56.72 -29.37 -47.13
N THR A 722 56.99 -29.14 -45.84
CA THR A 722 55.97 -29.04 -44.78
C THR A 722 56.04 -27.66 -44.12
N ARG A 723 55.02 -27.33 -43.32
CA ARG A 723 54.97 -26.04 -42.61
C ARG A 723 56.16 -25.93 -41.64
N GLY A 724 57.11 -25.06 -41.95
CA GLY A 724 58.39 -24.92 -41.23
C GLY A 724 59.62 -25.46 -41.99
N SER A 725 59.45 -26.01 -43.19
CA SER A 725 60.57 -26.31 -44.08
C SER A 725 61.36 -25.04 -44.41
N ASN A 726 62.70 -25.15 -44.47
CA ASN A 726 63.61 -24.02 -44.71
C ASN A 726 63.36 -23.37 -46.07
N VAL A 727 63.75 -22.10 -46.17
CA VAL A 727 63.74 -21.30 -47.41
C VAL A 727 64.48 -22.04 -48.54
N GLY A 728 63.84 -22.16 -49.71
CA GLY A 728 64.32 -22.95 -50.86
C GLY A 728 63.20 -23.36 -51.82
N ASP A 729 63.54 -24.08 -52.89
CA ASP A 729 62.61 -24.52 -53.94
C ASP A 729 62.29 -26.03 -53.83
N TYR A 730 61.03 -26.42 -54.01
CA TYR A 730 60.53 -27.80 -53.84
C TYR A 730 59.51 -28.18 -54.92
N ASP A 731 59.54 -29.41 -55.44
CA ASP A 731 58.63 -29.82 -56.52
C ASP A 731 57.20 -30.10 -56.03
N ILE A 732 56.22 -29.62 -56.79
CA ILE A 732 54.79 -29.89 -56.63
C ILE A 732 54.35 -30.86 -57.74
N THR A 733 53.89 -32.04 -57.34
CA THR A 733 53.52 -33.13 -58.26
C THR A 733 52.06 -33.52 -58.12
N LEU A 734 51.46 -34.03 -59.20
CA LEU A 734 50.13 -34.64 -59.16
C LEU A 734 50.24 -36.04 -58.57
N SER A 735 49.63 -36.27 -57.41
CA SER A 735 49.64 -37.58 -56.75
C SER A 735 48.47 -38.47 -57.19
N SER A 736 47.28 -37.89 -57.37
CA SER A 736 46.07 -38.60 -57.79
C SER A 736 44.97 -37.61 -58.23
N TRP A 737 43.91 -38.14 -58.85
CA TRP A 737 42.67 -37.42 -59.13
C TRP A 737 41.50 -38.34 -58.84
N THR A 738 40.34 -37.78 -58.53
CA THR A 738 39.15 -38.58 -58.15
C THR A 738 38.07 -38.60 -59.23
N ASN A 739 38.17 -37.74 -60.25
CA ASN A 739 37.17 -37.68 -61.31
C ASN A 739 37.43 -38.73 -62.41
N ASP A 740 36.84 -39.91 -62.26
CA ASP A 740 36.93 -41.04 -63.18
C ASP A 740 36.38 -40.78 -64.59
N ASN A 741 35.71 -39.64 -64.78
CA ASN A 741 35.25 -39.19 -66.09
C ASN A 741 36.38 -38.65 -66.95
N TYR A 742 37.54 -38.41 -66.36
CA TYR A 742 38.72 -37.92 -67.04
C TYR A 742 39.92 -38.88 -66.88
N ASN A 743 40.72 -38.94 -67.93
CA ASN A 743 42.05 -39.55 -67.88
C ASN A 743 43.10 -38.43 -67.99
N ILE A 744 43.90 -38.23 -66.93
CA ILE A 744 44.73 -37.03 -66.74
C ILE A 744 46.23 -37.35 -66.79
N THR A 745 47.00 -36.51 -67.48
CA THR A 745 48.47 -36.49 -67.42
C THR A 745 48.98 -35.09 -67.05
N SER A 746 50.06 -34.96 -66.27
CA SER A 746 50.53 -33.66 -65.74
C SER A 746 52.05 -33.42 -65.81
N THR A 747 52.46 -32.15 -65.86
CA THR A 747 53.84 -31.69 -65.52
C THR A 747 53.88 -31.04 -64.13
N SER A 748 54.98 -31.22 -63.38
CA SER A 748 55.17 -30.68 -62.03
C SER A 748 55.30 -29.14 -62.03
N GLY A 749 54.83 -28.51 -60.95
CA GLY A 749 55.08 -27.11 -60.63
C GLY A 749 56.14 -26.97 -59.53
N ASN A 750 56.52 -25.75 -59.17
CA ASN A 750 57.55 -25.44 -58.19
C ASN A 750 56.99 -24.64 -56.99
N LEU A 751 57.28 -25.08 -55.76
CA LEU A 751 57.03 -24.35 -54.52
C LEU A 751 58.32 -23.65 -54.08
N LYS A 752 58.33 -22.32 -54.12
CA LYS A 752 59.41 -21.49 -53.58
C LYS A 752 59.06 -20.97 -52.19
N ILE A 753 59.84 -21.34 -51.18
CA ILE A 753 59.73 -20.79 -49.82
C ILE A 753 60.69 -19.60 -49.71
N GLU A 754 60.17 -18.40 -49.50
CA GLU A 754 60.95 -17.17 -49.35
C GLU A 754 61.15 -16.78 -47.88
N ARG A 755 62.20 -16.00 -47.60
CA ARG A 755 62.47 -15.53 -46.24
C ARG A 755 61.30 -14.69 -45.73
N ARG A 756 60.87 -14.95 -44.50
CA ARG A 756 59.81 -14.18 -43.86
C ARG A 756 60.37 -12.82 -43.42
N LYS A 757 59.77 -11.74 -43.89
CA LYS A 757 60.18 -10.38 -43.53
C LYS A 757 59.74 -10.07 -42.11
N ILE A 758 60.66 -9.61 -41.29
CA ILE A 758 60.37 -9.09 -39.95
C ILE A 758 61.11 -7.78 -39.72
N SER A 759 60.47 -6.85 -39.02
CA SER A 759 61.09 -5.60 -38.58
C SER A 759 61.29 -5.66 -37.08
N LEU A 760 62.50 -5.34 -36.63
CA LEU A 760 62.85 -5.28 -35.22
C LEU A 760 63.02 -3.83 -34.81
N LYS A 761 62.47 -3.50 -33.65
CA LYS A 761 62.79 -2.28 -32.90
C LYS A 761 63.35 -2.68 -31.56
N LEU A 762 64.51 -2.13 -31.19
CA LEU A 762 64.95 -2.22 -29.81
C LEU A 762 63.96 -1.44 -28.94
N ASN A 763 63.43 -2.07 -27.91
CA ASN A 763 62.55 -1.37 -27.00
C ASN A 763 63.38 -0.38 -26.18
N ASN A 764 62.84 0.81 -25.89
CA ASN A 764 63.48 1.72 -24.94
C ASN A 764 63.62 0.98 -23.61
N GLN A 765 64.81 1.04 -23.04
CA GLN A 765 65.09 0.40 -21.76
C GLN A 765 65.16 1.48 -20.69
N THR A 766 64.66 1.18 -19.50
CA THR A 766 64.81 2.04 -18.34
C THR A 766 65.48 1.25 -17.22
N LEU A 767 66.46 1.86 -16.59
CA LEU A 767 67.14 1.32 -15.42
C LEU A 767 67.17 2.40 -14.35
N GLU A 768 67.13 2.01 -13.08
CA GLU A 768 67.49 2.93 -12.02
C GLU A 768 69.01 2.95 -11.84
N TYR A 769 69.54 4.12 -11.46
CA TYR A 769 70.96 4.32 -11.28
C TYR A 769 71.57 3.30 -10.29
N GLY A 770 72.59 2.56 -10.76
CA GLY A 770 73.33 1.56 -9.99
C GLY A 770 72.90 0.11 -10.16
N ASP A 771 71.80 -0.14 -10.88
CA ASP A 771 71.38 -1.50 -11.20
C ASP A 771 72.30 -2.11 -12.29
N SER A 772 72.71 -3.36 -12.11
CA SER A 772 73.55 -4.07 -13.08
C SER A 772 72.73 -4.51 -14.29
N TYR A 773 73.23 -4.22 -15.49
CA TYR A 773 72.61 -4.63 -16.75
C TYR A 773 73.55 -5.51 -17.56
N SER A 774 73.18 -6.79 -17.75
CA SER A 774 73.80 -7.66 -18.76
C SER A 774 72.77 -8.01 -19.84
N ILE A 775 73.13 -7.83 -21.11
CA ILE A 775 72.39 -8.45 -22.22
C ILE A 775 72.93 -9.87 -22.30
N ASP A 776 72.29 -10.76 -21.56
CA ASP A 776 72.32 -12.19 -21.87
C ASP A 776 70.89 -12.71 -21.80
N ASP A 777 70.59 -13.66 -22.68
CA ASP A 777 69.34 -14.22 -23.22
C ASP A 777 68.07 -14.37 -22.34
N ALA A 778 68.05 -13.89 -21.09
CA ALA A 778 66.98 -14.12 -20.12
C ALA A 778 65.98 -12.96 -19.94
N CYS A 779 66.19 -11.79 -20.56
CA CYS A 779 65.22 -10.70 -20.52
C CYS A 779 64.34 -10.72 -21.79
N GLY A 780 63.20 -11.42 -21.71
CA GLY A 780 62.27 -11.69 -22.82
C GLY A 780 61.56 -10.49 -23.46
N SER A 781 62.16 -9.29 -23.45
CA SER A 781 61.54 -8.04 -23.92
C SER A 781 62.52 -7.00 -24.49
N ALA A 782 63.79 -7.36 -24.76
CA ALA A 782 64.81 -6.41 -25.22
C ALA A 782 64.51 -5.79 -26.60
N TYR A 783 63.83 -6.54 -27.47
CA TYR A 783 63.35 -6.05 -28.76
C TYR A 783 61.88 -6.42 -28.93
N SER A 784 61.15 -5.63 -29.70
CA SER A 784 59.83 -5.98 -30.20
C SER A 784 59.89 -6.16 -31.70
N ILE A 785 59.12 -7.13 -32.19
CA ILE A 785 58.87 -7.26 -33.62
C ILE A 785 57.80 -6.24 -33.95
N THR A 786 58.19 -5.15 -34.61
CA THR A 786 57.29 -4.04 -34.95
C THR A 786 56.48 -4.31 -36.20
N SER A 787 56.95 -5.22 -37.06
CA SER A 787 56.14 -5.77 -38.14
C SER A 787 56.57 -7.19 -38.48
N GLY A 788 55.60 -8.06 -38.81
CA GLY A 788 55.82 -9.50 -38.96
C GLY A 788 55.73 -10.26 -37.64
N SER A 789 55.99 -11.57 -37.68
CA SER A 789 56.05 -12.42 -36.48
C SER A 789 56.94 -13.64 -36.73
N LEU A 790 57.49 -14.23 -35.65
CA LEU A 790 58.20 -15.50 -35.76
C LEU A 790 57.23 -16.65 -35.95
N TYR A 791 57.68 -17.68 -36.66
CA TYR A 791 56.97 -18.94 -36.75
C TYR A 791 57.12 -19.72 -35.44
N SER A 792 56.06 -20.39 -34.99
CA SER A 792 55.92 -20.92 -33.63
C SER A 792 57.08 -21.88 -33.26
N GLY A 793 57.79 -21.55 -32.18
CA GLY A 793 58.95 -22.29 -31.69
C GLY A 793 60.30 -21.74 -32.16
N ASP A 794 60.33 -20.85 -33.15
CA ASP A 794 61.57 -20.22 -33.60
C ASP A 794 62.00 -19.11 -32.64
N SER A 795 63.29 -19.09 -32.33
CA SER A 795 63.97 -17.96 -31.68
C SER A 795 64.97 -17.37 -32.66
N LEU A 796 65.06 -16.03 -32.70
CA LEU A 796 66.13 -15.34 -33.43
C LEU A 796 67.50 -15.53 -32.75
N GLY A 797 67.56 -16.07 -31.53
CA GLY A 797 68.80 -16.18 -30.75
C GLY A 797 69.33 -14.81 -30.30
N ALA A 798 70.56 -14.78 -29.77
CA ALA A 798 71.15 -13.59 -29.16
C ALA A 798 71.31 -12.42 -30.16
N VAL A 799 70.50 -11.38 -30.00
CA VAL A 799 70.62 -10.09 -30.70
C VAL A 799 71.48 -9.15 -29.85
N ILE A 800 72.65 -8.76 -30.35
CA ILE A 800 73.64 -7.97 -29.58
C ILE A 800 73.45 -6.48 -29.84
N ALA A 801 73.43 -5.67 -28.78
CA ALA A 801 73.51 -4.21 -28.85
C ALA A 801 74.85 -3.74 -28.26
N SER A 802 75.56 -2.81 -28.94
CA SER A 802 76.83 -2.26 -28.43
C SER A 802 76.59 -1.01 -27.58
N ARG A 803 77.41 -0.82 -26.52
CA ARG A 803 77.33 0.34 -25.60
C ARG A 803 78.54 1.27 -25.77
N THR A 804 78.32 2.57 -25.60
CA THR A 804 79.35 3.54 -25.21
C THR A 804 79.22 3.82 -23.72
N ILE A 805 80.34 4.00 -23.01
CA ILE A 805 80.48 3.96 -21.53
C ILE A 805 79.43 4.81 -20.80
N ILE A 806 78.76 4.22 -19.80
CA ILE A 806 77.72 4.84 -18.98
C ILE A 806 78.29 5.17 -17.60
N THR A 807 78.11 6.40 -17.12
CA THR A 807 78.69 6.87 -15.84
C THR A 807 77.70 7.60 -14.91
N GLY A 808 76.41 7.75 -15.28
CA GLY A 808 75.43 8.48 -14.47
C GLY A 808 73.99 8.40 -14.97
N LYS A 809 73.05 9.09 -14.32
CA LYS A 809 71.69 9.34 -14.82
C LYS A 809 71.77 10.06 -16.17
N GLY A 810 70.99 9.60 -17.14
CA GLY A 810 70.94 10.20 -18.46
C GLY A 810 70.26 9.31 -19.49
N GLU A 811 70.01 9.87 -20.67
CA GLU A 811 69.55 9.10 -21.83
C GLU A 811 70.74 8.72 -22.70
N TYR A 812 70.83 7.44 -23.04
CA TYR A 812 71.89 6.86 -23.85
C TYR A 812 71.28 6.17 -25.05
N THR A 813 71.89 6.29 -26.24
CA THR A 813 71.36 5.65 -27.45
C THR A 813 71.92 4.23 -27.60
N LEU A 814 71.03 3.26 -27.83
CA LEU A 814 71.34 1.87 -28.15
C LEU A 814 71.18 1.62 -29.65
N TYR A 815 72.14 0.89 -30.24
CA TYR A 815 72.10 0.45 -31.63
C TYR A 815 72.09 -1.08 -31.72
N LEU A 816 71.33 -1.59 -32.69
CA LEU A 816 71.25 -3.00 -33.05
C LEU A 816 72.44 -3.33 -33.95
N GLN A 817 73.27 -4.32 -33.59
CA GLN A 817 74.41 -4.72 -34.43
C GLN A 817 73.92 -5.63 -35.58
N ASP A 818 74.56 -5.57 -36.76
CA ASP A 818 74.15 -6.31 -37.98
C ASP A 818 73.81 -7.78 -37.69
N TYR A 819 72.53 -8.14 -37.86
CA TYR A 819 71.99 -9.47 -37.56
C TYR A 819 71.34 -10.05 -38.83
N SER A 820 71.70 -11.28 -39.20
CA SER A 820 71.15 -11.98 -40.37
C SER A 820 70.69 -13.40 -40.01
N ASN A 821 69.54 -13.82 -40.56
CA ASN A 821 68.95 -15.13 -40.30
C ASN A 821 68.67 -15.87 -41.62
N LYS A 822 68.81 -17.21 -41.61
CA LYS A 822 68.63 -18.03 -42.82
C LYS A 822 67.19 -18.01 -43.34
N ASN A 823 66.21 -17.96 -42.44
CA ASN A 823 64.79 -18.09 -42.75
C ASN A 823 64.01 -16.77 -42.62
N TYR A 824 64.62 -15.75 -41.99
CA TYR A 824 64.02 -14.43 -41.79
C TYR A 824 64.87 -13.34 -42.44
N ASP A 825 64.21 -12.40 -43.11
CA ASP A 825 64.83 -11.19 -43.66
C ASP A 825 64.56 -10.04 -42.68
N VAL A 826 65.60 -9.62 -41.95
CA VAL A 826 65.50 -8.72 -40.80
C VAL A 826 65.88 -7.30 -41.21
N VAL A 827 64.90 -6.40 -41.24
CA VAL A 827 65.11 -4.99 -41.56
C VAL A 827 65.04 -4.17 -40.28
N SER A 828 66.12 -3.50 -39.89
CA SER A 828 66.18 -2.67 -38.68
C SER A 828 65.68 -1.26 -38.95
N ALA A 829 64.87 -0.72 -38.03
CA ALA A 829 64.49 0.69 -38.05
C ALA A 829 64.60 1.30 -36.64
N THR A 830 65.36 2.39 -36.55
CA THR A 830 65.47 3.39 -35.48
C THR A 830 66.25 3.08 -34.19
N GLU A 831 66.93 4.14 -33.74
CA GLU A 831 67.62 4.29 -32.46
C GLU A 831 66.69 4.00 -31.27
N SER A 832 67.17 3.23 -30.29
CA SER A 832 66.48 3.02 -29.01
C SER A 832 67.17 3.81 -27.91
N LYS A 833 66.42 4.25 -26.89
CA LYS A 833 66.97 4.95 -25.73
C LYS A 833 67.06 4.01 -24.54
N LEU A 834 68.23 3.93 -23.93
CA LEU A 834 68.40 3.51 -22.55
C LEU A 834 68.36 4.75 -21.66
N THR A 835 67.28 4.94 -20.93
CA THR A 835 67.13 6.03 -19.98
C THR A 835 67.46 5.51 -18.59
N ILE A 836 68.57 5.98 -18.02
CA ILE A 836 68.90 5.70 -16.62
C ILE A 836 68.21 6.76 -15.78
N SER A 837 67.14 6.32 -15.15
CA SER A 837 66.39 7.12 -14.20
C SER A 837 67.17 7.22 -12.89
N PRO A 838 67.08 8.35 -12.19
CA PRO A 838 67.65 8.47 -10.87
C PRO A 838 67.05 7.44 -9.91
N ARG A 839 67.88 6.84 -9.05
CA ARG A 839 67.40 5.89 -8.04
C ARG A 839 66.61 6.63 -6.97
N LYS A 840 65.42 6.12 -6.64
CA LYS A 840 64.50 6.79 -5.73
C LYS A 840 64.90 6.61 -4.29
N LEU A 841 65.01 7.71 -3.57
CA LEU A 841 65.23 7.74 -2.12
C LEU A 841 64.17 8.62 -1.47
N SER A 842 63.90 8.39 -0.20
CA SER A 842 63.02 9.27 0.57
C SER A 842 63.82 9.99 1.64
N ALA A 843 63.69 11.30 1.71
CA ALA A 843 64.32 12.12 2.74
C ALA A 843 63.24 12.83 3.57
N ILE A 844 63.36 12.75 4.88
CA ILE A 844 62.47 13.44 5.81
C ILE A 844 63.29 14.47 6.55
N VAL A 845 62.93 15.74 6.38
CA VAL A 845 63.43 16.83 7.22
C VAL A 845 62.55 16.89 8.45
N LEU A 846 63.15 16.80 9.63
CA LEU A 846 62.39 16.79 10.87
C LEU A 846 62.02 18.22 11.28
N ASP A 847 60.78 18.40 11.72
CA ASP A 847 60.34 19.66 12.33
C ASP A 847 61.20 19.97 13.56
N GLN A 848 61.59 21.23 13.70
CA GLN A 848 62.39 21.73 14.81
C GLN A 848 61.56 22.77 15.56
N HIS A 849 61.25 22.48 16.82
CA HIS A 849 60.34 23.26 17.64
C HIS A 849 61.10 24.21 18.57
N PHE A 850 60.61 25.45 18.68
CA PHE A 850 61.10 26.48 19.59
C PHE A 850 59.90 27.27 20.14
N GLU A 851 59.98 27.79 21.34
CA GLU A 851 58.88 28.59 21.92
C GLU A 851 58.97 30.06 21.48
N TYR A 852 57.83 30.73 21.33
CA TYR A 852 57.75 32.14 20.92
C TYR A 852 58.55 33.06 21.88
N GLY A 853 59.52 33.78 21.31
CA GLY A 853 60.44 34.68 22.02
C GLY A 853 61.81 34.09 22.36
N GLU A 854 62.04 32.79 22.14
CA GLU A 854 63.36 32.17 22.29
C GLU A 854 64.24 32.34 21.05
N SER A 855 65.57 32.32 21.22
CA SER A 855 66.49 32.39 20.08
C SER A 855 66.56 31.07 19.32
N VAL A 856 66.11 31.07 18.07
CA VAL A 856 66.08 29.90 17.18
C VAL A 856 67.50 29.46 16.78
N ALA A 857 67.96 28.35 17.34
CA ALA A 857 69.24 27.72 16.99
C ALA A 857 69.03 26.60 15.96
N PHE A 858 69.06 26.96 14.66
CA PHE A 858 68.74 26.05 13.57
C PHE A 858 69.80 24.94 13.36
N ASP A 859 69.40 23.67 13.51
CA ASP A 859 70.26 22.50 13.30
C ASP A 859 70.12 21.96 11.87
N GLN A 860 71.19 22.10 11.09
CA GLN A 860 71.23 21.70 9.68
C GLN A 860 71.36 20.18 9.49
N THR A 861 71.52 19.40 10.56
CA THR A 861 71.73 17.94 10.50
C THR A 861 70.48 17.11 10.73
N LYS A 862 69.34 17.76 11.04
CA LYS A 862 68.06 17.10 11.37
C LYS A 862 67.28 16.66 10.14
N TYR A 863 67.84 15.71 9.41
CA TYR A 863 67.12 14.97 8.37
C TYR A 863 67.51 13.49 8.41
N SER A 864 66.66 12.64 7.88
CA SER A 864 66.97 11.23 7.63
C SER A 864 66.71 10.90 6.17
N VAL A 865 67.51 10.00 5.61
CA VAL A 865 67.31 9.47 4.26
C VAL A 865 67.15 7.97 4.38
N SER A 866 66.05 7.43 3.85
CA SER A 866 65.81 5.99 3.80
C SER A 866 65.87 5.49 2.36
N GLY A 867 66.54 4.36 2.17
CA GLY A 867 66.78 3.71 0.88
C GLY A 867 68.28 3.47 0.66
N ASP A 868 68.59 2.60 -0.30
CA ASP A 868 69.95 2.11 -0.54
C ASP A 868 70.78 3.11 -1.36
N VAL A 869 71.41 4.05 -0.65
CA VAL A 869 72.49 4.88 -1.21
C VAL A 869 73.69 3.99 -1.50
N LEU A 870 74.13 3.94 -2.75
CA LEU A 870 75.22 3.06 -3.15
C LEU A 870 76.55 3.51 -2.52
N SER A 871 77.35 2.55 -2.08
CA SER A 871 78.59 2.79 -1.34
C SER A 871 79.56 3.68 -2.13
N GLY A 872 79.86 4.86 -1.59
CA GLY A 872 80.76 5.85 -2.19
C GLY A 872 80.05 7.08 -2.78
N ASP A 873 78.72 7.03 -2.95
CA ASP A 873 77.95 8.18 -3.42
C ASP A 873 77.63 9.15 -2.28
N ASN A 874 77.85 10.45 -2.53
CA ASN A 874 77.45 11.53 -1.63
C ASN A 874 76.26 12.28 -2.22
N LEU A 875 75.15 12.39 -1.48
CA LEU A 875 73.94 13.08 -1.92
C LEU A 875 74.08 14.62 -1.89
N GLY A 876 75.03 15.14 -1.09
CA GLY A 876 75.31 16.57 -0.94
C GLY A 876 74.11 17.36 -0.42
N ILE A 877 73.46 16.87 0.63
CA ILE A 877 72.26 17.47 1.22
C ILE A 877 72.62 18.66 2.12
N THR A 878 71.88 19.76 1.98
CA THR A 878 72.00 20.98 2.79
C THR A 878 70.61 21.48 3.19
N LEU A 879 70.43 21.80 4.48
CA LEU A 879 69.23 22.47 5.00
C LEU A 879 69.51 23.96 5.24
N ALA A 880 68.57 24.83 4.91
CA ALA A 880 68.67 26.27 5.14
C ALA A 880 67.36 26.85 5.66
N CYS A 881 67.43 27.78 6.61
CA CYS A 881 66.28 28.56 7.10
C CYS A 881 66.74 29.99 7.38
N ASP A 882 65.99 30.99 6.88
CA ASP A 882 66.26 32.41 7.14
C ASP A 882 65.61 32.82 8.46
N THR A 883 66.33 32.60 9.56
CA THR A 883 65.84 32.83 10.93
C THR A 883 65.57 34.30 11.23
N THR A 884 66.04 35.25 10.40
CA THR A 884 65.80 36.69 10.60
C THR A 884 64.36 37.13 10.29
N LYS A 885 63.61 36.29 9.57
CA LYS A 885 62.19 36.52 9.22
C LYS A 885 61.21 35.89 10.21
N ILE A 886 61.72 35.11 11.16
CA ILE A 886 60.93 34.46 12.20
C ILE A 886 60.67 35.51 13.29
N LYS A 887 59.42 35.98 13.38
CA LYS A 887 59.03 37.09 14.25
C LYS A 887 57.82 36.79 15.14
N ASP A 888 56.99 35.84 14.73
CA ASP A 888 55.71 35.49 15.34
C ASP A 888 55.65 33.97 15.58
N ALA A 889 54.73 33.50 16.41
CA ALA A 889 54.45 32.07 16.50
C ALA A 889 53.88 31.56 15.17
N GLY A 890 54.31 30.38 14.73
CA GLY A 890 53.93 29.82 13.44
C GLY A 890 54.99 28.90 12.81
N LYS A 891 54.67 28.34 11.65
CA LYS A 891 55.54 27.41 10.92
C LYS A 891 56.32 28.12 9.82
N TYR A 892 57.64 28.00 9.86
CA TYR A 892 58.56 28.59 8.90
C TYR A 892 59.28 27.49 8.14
N PRO A 893 59.17 27.43 6.81
CA PRO A 893 59.66 26.29 6.04
C PRO A 893 61.18 26.17 6.10
N ILE A 894 61.69 24.95 6.30
CA ILE A 894 63.10 24.64 6.15
C ILE A 894 63.34 24.28 4.68
N ALA A 895 64.19 25.05 4.01
CA ALA A 895 64.57 24.76 2.64
C ALA A 895 65.55 23.57 2.62
N PHE A 896 65.17 22.51 1.91
CA PHE A 896 66.00 21.33 1.65
C PHE A 896 66.57 21.40 0.24
N SER A 897 67.87 21.15 0.09
CA SER A 897 68.50 21.01 -1.22
C SER A 897 69.50 19.86 -1.22
N TYR A 898 69.67 19.23 -2.37
CA TYR A 898 70.67 18.19 -2.60
C TYR A 898 71.23 18.34 -4.01
N THR A 899 72.42 17.80 -4.25
CA THR A 899 73.17 18.10 -5.49
C THR A 899 73.45 16.87 -6.35
N ASN A 900 73.31 15.66 -5.81
CA ASN A 900 73.56 14.44 -6.57
C ASN A 900 72.38 14.09 -7.49
N LYS A 901 72.58 14.33 -8.79
CA LYS A 901 71.55 14.16 -9.81
C LYS A 901 71.19 12.71 -10.10
N ASN A 902 72.00 11.74 -9.67
CA ASN A 902 71.79 10.32 -9.93
C ASN A 902 70.75 9.68 -9.00
N TYR A 903 70.34 10.40 -7.96
CA TYR A 903 69.25 10.02 -7.08
C TYR A 903 68.13 11.03 -7.19
N ASP A 904 66.90 10.58 -6.97
CA ASP A 904 65.72 11.44 -6.95
C ASP A 904 65.09 11.29 -5.58
N LEU A 905 65.27 12.34 -4.78
CA LEU A 905 64.81 12.37 -3.41
C LEU A 905 63.40 12.93 -3.38
N THR A 906 62.46 12.12 -2.91
CA THR A 906 61.16 12.63 -2.48
C THR A 906 61.32 13.16 -1.06
N VAL A 907 61.16 14.46 -0.91
CA VAL A 907 61.46 15.16 0.35
C VAL A 907 60.17 15.52 1.04
N GLN A 908 59.98 15.01 2.25
CA GLN A 908 58.98 15.54 3.16
C GLN A 908 59.56 16.77 3.85
N SER A 909 58.98 17.93 3.55
CA SER A 909 59.42 19.22 4.10
C SER A 909 59.17 19.28 5.60
N GLY A 910 60.21 19.72 6.32
CA GLY A 910 60.13 20.06 7.73
C GLY A 910 60.08 21.57 7.92
N TYR A 911 59.68 21.99 9.10
CA TYR A 911 59.50 23.39 9.48
C TYR A 911 60.31 23.71 10.73
N ILE A 912 60.77 24.96 10.82
CA ILE A 912 60.98 25.59 12.12
C ILE A 912 59.59 25.95 12.62
N VAL A 913 59.17 25.32 13.71
CA VAL A 913 57.87 25.57 14.34
C VAL A 913 58.13 26.44 15.56
N ILE A 914 57.61 27.66 15.54
CA ILE A 914 57.59 28.52 16.72
C ILE A 914 56.26 28.29 17.40
N ASP A 915 56.28 27.49 18.46
CA ASP A 915 55.10 27.21 19.27
C ASP A 915 54.74 28.48 20.08
N PRO A 916 53.45 28.87 20.12
CA PRO A 916 53.06 30.06 20.88
C PRO A 916 53.31 29.86 22.38
N LYS A 917 53.72 30.92 23.07
CA LYS A 917 54.16 30.87 24.47
C LYS A 917 52.96 30.75 25.42
N GLU A 918 53.03 29.87 26.42
CA GLU A 918 51.90 29.66 27.35
C GLU A 918 51.81 30.76 28.41
N ILE A 919 50.60 31.35 28.55
CA ILE A 919 50.24 32.22 29.67
C ILE A 919 48.87 31.80 30.23
N THR A 920 48.69 31.93 31.54
CA THR A 920 47.42 31.66 32.22
C THR A 920 46.90 32.92 32.88
N LEU A 921 45.64 33.23 32.62
CA LEU A 921 44.91 34.34 33.21
C LEU A 921 43.88 33.79 34.18
N SER A 922 43.62 34.51 35.27
CA SER A 922 42.51 34.20 36.17
C SER A 922 41.67 35.44 36.39
N ALA A 923 40.35 35.26 36.26
CA ALA A 923 39.37 36.21 36.78
C ALA A 923 39.12 35.94 38.26
N GLY A 924 38.98 37.00 39.05
CA GLY A 924 38.59 36.87 40.46
C GLY A 924 37.17 36.32 40.63
N GLU A 925 36.87 35.90 41.86
CA GLU A 925 35.50 35.61 42.32
C GLU A 925 34.87 36.89 42.82
N TYR A 926 33.70 37.24 42.28
CA TYR A 926 32.98 38.48 42.62
C TYR A 926 31.61 38.14 43.20
N SER A 927 31.15 38.92 44.18
CA SER A 927 29.85 38.69 44.81
C SER A 927 29.06 39.98 44.92
N PHE A 928 27.81 39.95 44.46
CA PHE A 928 26.88 41.08 44.48
C PHE A 928 25.58 40.69 45.17
N THR A 929 24.81 41.65 45.65
CA THR A 929 23.46 41.40 46.18
C THR A 929 22.43 41.64 45.08
N TYR A 930 21.38 40.81 45.01
CA TYR A 930 20.31 40.96 44.02
C TYR A 930 19.78 42.41 43.95
N GLY A 931 19.81 43.03 42.76
CA GLY A 931 19.43 44.43 42.53
C GLY A 931 20.55 45.48 42.67
N GLU A 932 21.77 45.09 43.04
CA GLU A 932 22.96 45.93 43.23
C GLU A 932 24.22 45.28 42.61
N VAL A 933 24.14 44.95 41.32
CA VAL A 933 25.22 44.39 40.51
C VAL A 933 26.03 45.52 39.87
N ASP A 934 27.32 45.62 40.19
CA ASP A 934 28.27 46.57 39.59
C ASP A 934 29.47 45.83 38.98
N LEU A 935 29.49 45.75 37.65
CA LEU A 935 30.50 44.98 36.90
C LEU A 935 31.72 45.81 36.49
N SER A 936 31.82 47.07 36.92
CA SER A 936 32.90 47.97 36.50
C SER A 936 34.29 47.61 37.06
N GLU A 937 34.35 46.72 38.07
CA GLU A 937 35.60 46.27 38.71
C GLU A 937 36.07 44.86 38.30
N VAL A 938 35.35 44.19 37.39
CA VAL A 938 35.73 42.84 36.92
C VAL A 938 36.96 42.94 36.03
N THR A 939 38.06 42.30 36.45
CA THR A 939 39.36 42.33 35.76
C THR A 939 39.99 40.93 35.70
N TYR A 940 40.86 40.70 34.72
CA TYR A 940 41.67 39.48 34.60
C TYR A 940 43.13 39.80 34.91
N SER A 941 43.83 38.90 35.60
CA SER A 941 45.26 39.03 35.91
C SER A 941 46.04 37.82 35.39
N VAL A 942 47.28 38.04 34.93
CA VAL A 942 48.18 36.95 34.54
C VAL A 942 48.69 36.27 35.80
N ILE A 943 48.34 35.00 35.98
CA ILE A 943 48.71 34.20 37.16
C ILE A 943 49.84 33.21 36.89
N SER A 944 50.09 32.88 35.62
CA SER A 944 51.21 32.04 35.19
C SER A 944 51.69 32.45 33.79
N GLY A 945 52.98 32.29 33.52
CA GLY A 945 53.63 32.77 32.30
C GLY A 945 53.95 34.26 32.31
N GLN A 946 54.70 34.74 31.30
CA GLN A 946 55.08 36.15 31.15
C GLN A 946 54.77 36.64 29.73
N VAL A 947 54.01 37.73 29.64
CA VAL A 947 53.82 38.47 28.38
C VAL A 947 55.10 39.26 28.09
N LEU A 948 55.68 39.06 26.91
CA LEU A 948 56.90 39.75 26.50
C LEU A 948 56.63 41.24 26.28
N ALA A 949 57.60 42.08 26.66
CA ALA A 949 57.43 43.53 26.67
C ALA A 949 57.16 44.10 25.26
N GLY A 950 56.02 44.80 25.11
CA GLY A 950 55.57 45.39 23.85
C GLY A 950 54.47 44.61 23.14
N ASP A 951 54.15 43.40 23.58
CA ASP A 951 53.03 42.61 23.05
C ASP A 951 51.71 43.04 23.72
N ASP A 952 50.69 43.34 22.91
CA ASP A 952 49.34 43.64 23.37
C ASP A 952 48.48 42.38 23.35
N VAL A 953 48.06 41.95 24.53
CA VAL A 953 47.08 40.88 24.74
C VAL A 953 45.81 41.55 25.26
N ALA A 954 45.04 42.14 24.35
CA ALA A 954 43.72 42.69 24.67
C ALA A 954 42.70 41.56 24.89
N PHE A 955 41.82 41.72 25.87
CA PHE A 955 40.79 40.75 26.26
C PHE A 955 39.43 41.43 26.30
N GLU A 956 38.40 40.76 25.78
CA GLU A 956 37.01 41.20 25.89
C GLU A 956 36.28 40.28 26.86
N ILE A 957 35.74 40.86 27.94
CA ILE A 957 35.03 40.13 28.99
C ILE A 957 33.55 40.05 28.59
N ASP A 958 33.03 38.84 28.43
CA ASP A 958 31.62 38.65 28.13
C ASP A 958 30.81 38.75 29.44
N THR A 959 30.15 39.90 29.61
CA THR A 959 29.24 40.17 30.73
C THR A 959 27.77 40.14 30.29
N ALA A 960 27.50 39.68 29.06
CA ALA A 960 26.16 39.76 28.47
C ALA A 960 25.13 38.98 29.31
N GLY A 961 24.22 39.71 29.95
CA GLY A 961 23.10 39.13 30.70
C GLY A 961 23.23 39.20 32.23
N ILE A 962 24.38 39.58 32.78
CA ILE A 962 24.54 39.84 34.22
C ILE A 962 24.27 41.33 34.50
N ASN A 963 23.21 41.64 35.25
CA ASN A 963 22.77 42.99 35.57
C ASN A 963 21.89 43.00 36.84
N ASN A 964 21.35 44.16 37.22
CA ASN A 964 20.49 44.34 38.40
C ASN A 964 19.18 43.53 38.42
N LYS A 965 18.81 42.84 37.33
CA LYS A 965 17.65 41.93 37.26
C LYS A 965 18.03 40.46 37.28
N THR A 966 19.33 40.14 37.19
CA THR A 966 19.82 38.77 37.16
C THR A 966 19.52 38.09 38.49
N PRO A 967 18.83 36.92 38.50
CA PRO A 967 18.41 36.26 39.74
C PRO A 967 19.58 35.90 40.67
N ALA A 968 19.32 35.72 41.96
CA ALA A 968 20.35 35.21 42.87
C ALA A 968 20.80 33.79 42.46
N GLY A 969 22.11 33.56 42.43
CA GLY A 969 22.74 32.36 41.86
C GLY A 969 24.20 32.59 41.49
N ASN A 970 24.86 31.54 41.00
CA ASN A 970 26.26 31.59 40.53
C ASN A 970 26.31 31.62 39.01
N TYR A 971 27.10 32.54 38.46
CA TYR A 971 27.26 32.76 37.03
C TYR A 971 28.74 32.77 36.68
N ASP A 972 29.14 32.04 35.63
CA ASP A 972 30.54 32.00 35.21
C ASP A 972 30.90 33.25 34.40
N LEU A 973 32.10 33.80 34.63
CA LEU A 973 32.70 34.84 33.80
C LEU A 973 33.54 34.20 32.72
N SER A 974 33.26 34.52 31.46
CA SER A 974 34.08 34.08 30.33
C SER A 974 34.74 35.27 29.67
N ALA A 975 36.01 35.10 29.28
CA ALA A 975 36.73 36.06 28.45
C ALA A 975 37.25 35.40 27.18
N THR A 976 37.39 36.19 26.11
CA THR A 976 38.01 35.73 24.87
C THR A 976 39.22 36.60 24.52
N SER A 977 40.26 35.97 23.97
CA SER A 977 41.48 36.64 23.49
C SER A 977 41.79 36.22 22.05
N ARG A 978 42.50 37.09 21.30
CA ARG A 978 42.89 36.85 19.90
C ARG A 978 44.39 37.08 19.63
N ASN A 979 45.28 36.86 20.61
CA ASN A 979 46.72 36.97 20.36
C ASN A 979 47.31 35.65 19.83
N LYS A 980 47.75 35.66 18.57
CA LYS A 980 48.29 34.50 17.84
C LYS A 980 49.63 33.97 18.37
N ASN A 981 50.36 34.76 19.17
CA ASN A 981 51.71 34.45 19.63
C ASN A 981 51.75 33.80 21.03
N TYR A 982 50.61 33.73 21.72
CA TYR A 982 50.48 33.11 23.03
C TYR A 982 49.37 32.07 23.05
N ILE A 983 49.59 30.97 23.75
CA ILE A 983 48.50 30.05 24.14
C ILE A 983 47.98 30.55 25.48
N ILE A 984 46.77 31.10 25.48
CA ILE A 984 46.18 31.75 26.65
C ILE A 984 45.17 30.81 27.27
N THR A 985 45.49 30.32 28.47
CA THR A 985 44.55 29.56 29.29
C THR A 985 43.82 30.52 30.22
N VAL A 986 42.50 30.56 30.17
CA VAL A 986 41.68 31.41 31.05
C VAL A 986 41.05 30.54 32.12
N GLU A 987 41.43 30.76 33.38
CA GLU A 987 40.67 30.29 34.53
C GLU A 987 39.51 31.24 34.76
N ASN A 988 38.32 30.80 34.33
CA ASN A 988 37.07 31.54 34.48
C ASN A 988 36.77 31.74 35.98
N GLY A 989 36.58 32.98 36.40
CA GLY A 989 36.05 33.30 37.72
C GLY A 989 34.52 33.22 37.75
N LYS A 990 33.91 33.29 38.93
CA LYS A 990 32.45 33.33 39.07
C LYS A 990 31.95 34.65 39.65
N VAL A 991 30.74 35.00 39.27
CA VAL A 991 29.91 36.01 39.90
C VAL A 991 28.82 35.33 40.71
N GLU A 992 28.86 35.48 42.02
CA GLU A 992 27.79 35.06 42.93
C GLU A 992 26.84 36.22 43.20
N ILE A 993 25.60 36.12 42.73
CA ILE A 993 24.52 37.03 43.14
C ILE A 993 23.84 36.44 44.38
N LYS A 994 24.09 37.05 45.54
CA LYS A 994 23.46 36.70 46.80
C LYS A 994 22.01 37.17 46.84
N LYS A 995 21.18 36.38 47.52
CA LYS A 995 19.81 36.79 47.87
C LYS A 995 19.85 38.05 48.72
N ARG A 996 18.89 38.95 48.52
CA ARG A 996 18.74 40.17 49.32
C ARG A 996 17.93 39.87 50.58
N ASP A 997 18.45 40.26 51.74
CA ASP A 997 17.73 40.09 53.01
C ASP A 997 16.60 41.12 53.13
N ILE A 998 15.41 40.64 53.47
CA ILE A 998 14.24 41.48 53.78
C ILE A 998 13.51 40.95 55.02
N THR A 999 12.89 41.87 55.76
CA THR A 999 12.10 41.56 56.95
C THR A 999 10.69 42.06 56.78
N VAL A 1000 9.72 41.16 56.96
CA VAL A 1000 8.29 41.49 56.94
C VAL A 1000 7.69 41.30 58.32
N ALA A 1001 6.75 42.15 58.71
CA ALA A 1001 5.97 41.97 59.93
C ALA A 1001 4.55 41.48 59.63
N SER A 1002 4.08 40.49 60.40
CA SER A 1002 2.71 39.98 60.34
C SER A 1002 2.27 39.53 61.72
N SER A 1003 1.01 39.78 62.10
CA SER A 1003 0.43 39.29 63.35
C SER A 1003 -0.96 38.77 63.07
N GLN A 1004 -1.20 37.51 63.43
CA GLN A 1004 -2.41 36.79 63.02
C GLN A 1004 -3.10 36.17 64.23
N ILE A 1005 -4.41 35.96 64.12
CA ILE A 1005 -5.23 35.45 65.24
C ILE A 1005 -5.95 34.18 64.78
N ARG A 1006 -5.92 33.15 65.62
CA ARG A 1006 -6.66 31.89 65.42
C ARG A 1006 -7.45 31.52 66.68
N VAL A 1007 -8.64 30.96 66.52
CA VAL A 1007 -9.42 30.45 67.67
C VAL A 1007 -8.98 29.03 68.03
N TYR A 1008 -8.91 28.70 69.32
CA TYR A 1008 -8.49 27.37 69.80
C TYR A 1008 -9.26 26.22 69.11
N GLY A 1009 -8.51 25.23 68.61
CA GLY A 1009 -9.04 24.07 67.89
C GLY A 1009 -9.48 24.32 66.45
N GLU A 1010 -9.07 25.43 65.83
CA GLU A 1010 -9.16 25.66 64.38
C GLU A 1010 -7.83 25.39 63.68
N ALA A 1011 -7.88 25.16 62.37
CA ALA A 1011 -6.69 24.97 61.53
C ALA A 1011 -5.88 26.28 61.38
N ASN A 1012 -4.58 26.16 61.12
CA ASN A 1012 -3.69 27.30 60.81
C ASN A 1012 -3.94 27.82 59.38
N ASN A 1013 -5.08 28.49 59.16
CA ASN A 1013 -5.38 29.16 57.90
C ASN A 1013 -4.85 30.59 57.96
N LEU A 1014 -3.53 30.74 57.85
CA LEU A 1014 -2.85 32.03 57.92
C LEU A 1014 -3.03 32.82 56.61
N ASP A 1015 -3.20 34.14 56.72
CA ASP A 1015 -3.35 35.04 55.58
C ASP A 1015 -1.96 35.42 55.03
N ASN A 1016 -1.63 34.92 53.85
CA ASN A 1016 -0.33 35.10 53.21
C ASN A 1016 -0.08 36.52 52.69
N ASP A 1017 -1.14 37.31 52.50
CA ASP A 1017 -1.04 38.69 52.00
C ASP A 1017 -1.04 39.72 53.14
N PHE A 1018 -1.25 39.29 54.38
CA PHE A 1018 -1.33 40.17 55.54
C PHE A 1018 0.03 40.44 56.17
N TYR A 1019 0.84 41.29 55.55
CA TYR A 1019 2.14 41.72 56.08
C TYR A 1019 2.53 43.14 55.68
N SER A 1020 3.45 43.74 56.43
CA SER A 1020 4.14 44.99 56.07
C SER A 1020 5.63 44.73 55.88
N LEU A 1021 6.27 45.45 54.94
CA LEU A 1021 7.73 45.44 54.81
C LEU A 1021 8.33 46.35 55.89
N GLU A 1022 9.08 45.76 56.83
CA GLU A 1022 9.69 46.52 57.94
C GLU A 1022 11.13 46.91 57.62
N ARG A 1023 11.89 46.03 56.94
CA ARG A 1023 13.30 46.26 56.63
C ARG A 1023 13.69 45.68 55.28
N GLY A 1024 14.49 46.44 54.54
CA GLY A 1024 14.92 46.10 53.18
C GLY A 1024 14.06 46.79 52.11
N GLU A 1025 14.39 46.54 50.84
CA GLU A 1025 13.67 47.10 49.69
C GLU A 1025 13.37 46.00 48.69
N ILE A 1026 12.14 45.99 48.16
CA ILE A 1026 11.76 45.13 47.04
C ILE A 1026 12.26 45.80 45.76
N LYS A 1027 13.18 45.15 45.05
CA LYS A 1027 13.71 45.63 43.77
C LYS A 1027 12.87 45.09 42.62
N ASN A 1028 12.88 45.81 41.50
CA ASN A 1028 12.24 45.40 40.24
C ASN A 1028 10.71 45.12 40.30
N ASN A 1029 10.03 45.59 41.35
CA ASN A 1029 8.61 45.28 41.65
C ASN A 1029 8.34 43.78 41.80
N ASP A 1030 9.31 43.02 42.33
CA ASP A 1030 9.17 41.58 42.53
C ASP A 1030 8.07 41.24 43.56
N ASP A 1031 7.28 40.22 43.25
CA ASP A 1031 6.32 39.62 44.19
C ASP A 1031 7.05 38.67 45.15
N LEU A 1032 6.88 38.89 46.46
CA LEU A 1032 7.59 38.14 47.50
C LEU A 1032 7.03 36.73 47.70
N GLN A 1033 5.79 36.45 47.27
CA GLN A 1033 5.14 35.13 47.36
C GLN A 1033 5.32 34.46 48.73
N ILE A 1034 5.00 35.19 49.79
CA ILE A 1034 5.22 34.76 51.17
C ILE A 1034 4.18 33.73 51.57
N VAL A 1035 4.61 32.60 52.12
CA VAL A 1035 3.71 31.65 52.79
C VAL A 1035 4.02 31.65 54.28
N PHE A 1036 3.05 32.10 55.09
CA PHE A 1036 3.16 32.07 56.54
C PHE A 1036 2.82 30.69 57.09
N GLY A 1037 3.60 30.26 58.07
CA GLY A 1037 3.39 29.06 58.88
C GLY A 1037 3.51 29.38 60.36
N SER A 1038 3.20 28.40 61.20
CA SER A 1038 3.48 28.45 62.62
C SER A 1038 3.75 27.04 63.15
N VAL A 1039 4.59 26.95 64.18
CA VAL A 1039 4.86 25.68 64.90
C VAL A 1039 3.69 25.22 65.77
N ALA A 1040 2.68 26.06 65.98
CA ALA A 1040 1.55 25.74 66.83
C ALA A 1040 0.60 24.71 66.18
N SER A 1041 0.41 23.56 66.82
CA SER A 1041 -0.53 22.53 66.36
C SER A 1041 -2.00 22.95 66.52
N GLU A 1042 -2.96 22.21 65.96
CA GLU A 1042 -4.40 22.45 66.16
C GLU A 1042 -4.86 22.23 67.62
N SER A 1043 -4.14 21.39 68.38
CA SER A 1043 -4.37 21.14 69.81
C SER A 1043 -3.65 22.12 70.73
N GLU A 1044 -2.85 23.01 70.16
CA GLU A 1044 -1.98 23.91 70.90
C GLU A 1044 -2.81 24.92 71.69
N GLY A 1045 -2.44 25.12 72.97
CA GLY A 1045 -3.20 25.93 73.91
C GLY A 1045 -3.27 27.42 73.55
N ILE A 1046 -4.06 28.17 74.29
CA ILE A 1046 -4.05 29.64 74.18
C ILE A 1046 -2.65 30.16 74.49
N GLY A 1047 -2.15 31.04 73.63
CA GLY A 1047 -0.82 31.60 73.77
C GLY A 1047 -0.37 32.32 72.52
N SER A 1048 0.86 32.83 72.58
CA SER A 1048 1.52 33.44 71.45
C SER A 1048 2.58 32.51 70.89
N TYR A 1049 2.56 32.32 69.57
CA TYR A 1049 3.44 31.40 68.87
C TYR A 1049 4.16 32.11 67.73
N PRO A 1050 5.45 31.86 67.51
CA PRO A 1050 6.18 32.52 66.44
C PRO A 1050 5.57 32.14 65.07
N LEU A 1051 5.47 33.13 64.19
CA LEU A 1051 5.26 32.89 62.78
C LEU A 1051 6.57 32.43 62.15
N THR A 1052 6.47 31.49 61.22
CA THR A 1052 7.55 31.07 60.34
C THR A 1052 7.19 31.46 58.92
N VAL A 1053 8.18 31.70 58.07
CA VAL A 1053 7.96 31.97 56.65
C VAL A 1053 8.66 30.89 55.82
N GLU A 1054 7.91 30.24 54.95
CA GLU A 1054 8.47 29.49 53.83
C GLU A 1054 8.27 30.36 52.58
N SER A 1055 9.31 31.08 52.18
CA SER A 1055 9.31 31.84 50.94
C SER A 1055 10.05 31.03 49.86
N CYS A 1056 9.40 30.81 48.72
CA CYS A 1056 10.03 30.27 47.52
C CYS A 1056 10.72 31.35 46.67
N ASN A 1057 10.79 32.60 47.15
CA ASN A 1057 11.41 33.66 46.37
C ASN A 1057 12.92 33.39 46.22
N LYS A 1058 13.33 33.18 44.97
CA LYS A 1058 14.70 32.85 44.60
C LYS A 1058 15.69 34.00 44.83
N ASN A 1059 15.21 35.24 44.99
CA ASN A 1059 16.04 36.44 45.04
C ASN A 1059 16.15 37.07 46.43
N TYR A 1060 15.29 36.70 47.39
CA TYR A 1060 15.26 37.29 48.73
C TYR A 1060 15.38 36.25 49.84
N ASN A 1061 16.05 36.61 50.92
CA ASN A 1061 15.96 35.91 52.20
C ASN A 1061 14.94 36.64 53.06
N ILE A 1062 13.77 36.05 53.24
CA ILE A 1062 12.65 36.68 53.93
C ILE A 1062 12.66 36.22 55.40
N THR A 1063 12.74 37.18 56.31
CA THR A 1063 12.55 36.96 57.74
C THR A 1063 11.19 37.53 58.14
N VAL A 1064 10.43 36.81 58.98
CA VAL A 1064 9.16 37.30 59.53
C VAL A 1064 9.34 37.73 60.99
N GLU A 1065 8.84 38.91 61.32
CA GLU A 1065 8.70 39.39 62.70
C GLU A 1065 7.21 39.44 63.08
N GLY A 1066 6.82 38.60 64.04
CA GLY A 1066 5.47 38.60 64.60
C GLY A 1066 4.95 37.20 64.93
N GLU A 1067 3.74 37.16 65.48
CA GLU A 1067 3.24 35.99 66.19
C GLU A 1067 1.80 35.63 65.78
N LEU A 1068 1.50 34.34 65.84
CA LEU A 1068 0.16 33.78 65.83
C LEU A 1068 -0.39 33.77 67.25
N GLN A 1069 -1.41 34.60 67.49
CA GLN A 1069 -2.16 34.62 68.75
C GLN A 1069 -3.28 33.59 68.71
N ILE A 1070 -3.24 32.59 69.58
CA ILE A 1070 -4.35 31.63 69.76
C ILE A 1070 -5.27 32.14 70.86
N VAL A 1071 -6.55 32.39 70.54
CA VAL A 1071 -7.55 32.95 71.46
C VAL A 1071 -8.60 31.91 71.89
N PRO A 1072 -9.25 32.07 73.06
CA PRO A 1072 -10.17 31.07 73.59
C PRO A 1072 -11.38 30.80 72.69
N ARG A 1073 -11.77 29.51 72.55
CA ARG A 1073 -12.99 29.12 71.83
C ARG A 1073 -14.23 29.29 72.70
N ASN A 1074 -15.29 29.92 72.20
CA ASN A 1074 -16.50 30.17 72.97
C ASN A 1074 -17.45 28.95 73.04
N LEU A 1075 -17.54 28.32 74.22
CA LEU A 1075 -18.48 27.25 74.53
C LEU A 1075 -19.83 27.78 74.99
N ARG A 1076 -20.88 27.37 74.29
CA ARG A 1076 -22.28 27.53 74.69
C ARG A 1076 -22.81 26.21 75.20
N ILE A 1077 -23.31 26.16 76.43
CA ILE A 1077 -23.95 24.97 77.01
C ILE A 1077 -25.41 25.25 77.38
N VAL A 1078 -26.22 24.20 77.46
CA VAL A 1078 -27.64 24.30 77.87
C VAL A 1078 -27.85 23.37 79.06
N LEU A 1079 -28.32 23.94 80.16
CA LEU A 1079 -28.58 23.22 81.41
C LEU A 1079 -29.98 22.57 81.37
N LYS A 1080 -30.16 21.42 82.01
CA LYS A 1080 -31.46 20.75 82.11
C LYS A 1080 -32.10 20.97 83.48
N ARG A 1081 -33.43 21.03 83.49
CA ARG A 1081 -34.25 21.15 84.71
C ARG A 1081 -34.11 19.89 85.56
N GLN A 1082 -34.10 20.07 86.89
CA GLN A 1082 -34.08 18.99 87.88
C GLN A 1082 -35.11 19.29 88.98
N SER A 1083 -35.47 18.32 89.82
CA SER A 1083 -36.47 18.52 90.88
C SER A 1083 -36.32 17.57 92.06
N SER A 1084 -36.83 17.98 93.22
CA SER A 1084 -37.02 17.16 94.43
C SER A 1084 -38.33 17.50 95.15
N GLU A 1085 -38.69 16.71 96.15
CA GLU A 1085 -39.76 17.08 97.10
C GLU A 1085 -39.19 17.96 98.23
N TYR A 1086 -40.06 18.74 98.87
CA TYR A 1086 -39.70 19.58 100.00
C TYR A 1086 -39.14 18.74 101.17
N GLY A 1087 -37.97 19.14 101.69
CA GLY A 1087 -37.27 18.43 102.77
C GLY A 1087 -36.27 17.36 102.34
N GLU A 1088 -36.17 17.04 101.04
CA GLU A 1088 -35.16 16.10 100.55
C GLU A 1088 -33.77 16.75 100.46
N ASN A 1089 -32.71 15.96 100.66
CA ASN A 1089 -31.35 16.43 100.43
C ASN A 1089 -31.14 16.73 98.95
N ILE A 1090 -30.78 17.98 98.65
CA ILE A 1090 -30.57 18.43 97.27
C ILE A 1090 -29.17 18.02 96.81
N SER A 1091 -29.10 17.22 95.75
CA SER A 1091 -27.86 16.87 95.05
C SER A 1091 -28.10 16.95 93.55
N LEU A 1092 -27.42 17.89 92.88
CA LEU A 1092 -27.53 18.05 91.43
C LEU A 1092 -26.89 16.86 90.71
N LEU A 1093 -27.60 16.31 89.74
CA LEU A 1093 -27.03 15.40 88.76
C LEU A 1093 -26.10 16.20 87.84
N GLN A 1094 -24.79 16.08 88.06
CA GLN A 1094 -23.76 16.88 87.39
C GLN A 1094 -23.71 16.69 85.87
N ASN A 1095 -24.29 15.62 85.34
CA ASN A 1095 -24.34 15.31 83.90
C ASN A 1095 -25.57 15.88 83.16
N GLN A 1096 -26.40 16.69 83.81
CA GLN A 1096 -27.66 17.22 83.24
C GLN A 1096 -27.44 18.52 82.46
N TYR A 1097 -26.61 18.46 81.43
CA TYR A 1097 -26.39 19.53 80.46
C TYR A 1097 -26.07 18.94 79.08
N TYR A 1098 -26.09 19.76 78.04
CA TYR A 1098 -25.44 19.42 76.77
C TYR A 1098 -24.72 20.64 76.18
N ILE A 1099 -23.68 20.36 75.40
CA ILE A 1099 -22.85 21.39 74.78
C ILE A 1099 -23.45 21.69 73.39
N LYS A 1100 -23.74 22.96 73.13
CA LYS A 1100 -24.31 23.45 71.86
C LYS A 1100 -23.22 23.81 70.86
N THR A 1101 -22.08 24.32 71.34
CA THR A 1101 -20.90 24.56 70.49
C THR A 1101 -20.23 23.22 70.15
N PRO A 1102 -19.96 22.92 68.86
CA PRO A 1102 -19.16 21.75 68.48
C PRO A 1102 -17.75 21.82 69.08
N LEU A 1103 -17.31 20.73 69.70
CA LEU A 1103 -15.94 20.61 70.20
C LEU A 1103 -14.99 20.21 69.05
N PRO A 1104 -13.73 20.67 69.08
CA PRO A 1104 -12.68 20.17 68.19
C PRO A 1104 -12.58 18.64 68.26
N ALA A 1105 -12.20 17.98 67.16
CA ALA A 1105 -12.25 16.52 67.04
C ALA A 1105 -11.36 15.76 68.05
N PHE A 1106 -10.33 16.43 68.57
CA PHE A 1106 -9.41 15.89 69.59
C PHE A 1106 -9.88 16.14 71.04
N GLU A 1107 -10.97 16.88 71.22
CA GLU A 1107 -11.53 17.27 72.52
C GLU A 1107 -12.85 16.55 72.80
N ASN A 1108 -13.11 16.25 74.06
CA ASN A 1108 -14.35 15.63 74.49
C ASN A 1108 -14.93 16.37 75.69
N LYS A 1109 -16.21 16.13 75.99
CA LYS A 1109 -16.93 16.86 77.06
C LYS A 1109 -16.35 16.65 78.46
N GLU A 1110 -15.54 15.60 78.68
CA GLU A 1110 -14.95 15.25 79.98
C GLU A 1110 -13.76 16.16 80.29
N ASN A 1111 -13.08 16.67 79.26
CA ASN A 1111 -11.93 17.58 79.38
C ASN A 1111 -12.28 19.03 79.77
N LEU A 1112 -13.58 19.35 79.89
CA LEU A 1112 -14.07 20.72 80.11
C LEU A 1112 -14.34 21.04 81.59
N ASN A 1113 -14.31 20.04 82.48
CA ASN A 1113 -14.54 20.20 83.92
C ASN A 1113 -15.78 21.06 84.27
N ILE A 1114 -16.91 20.81 83.59
CA ILE A 1114 -18.15 21.56 83.82
C ILE A 1114 -18.81 21.10 85.11
N THR A 1115 -19.07 22.03 86.03
CA THR A 1115 -19.75 21.76 87.31
C THR A 1115 -21.04 22.57 87.42
N LEU A 1116 -22.12 21.94 87.86
CA LEU A 1116 -23.44 22.54 88.06
C LEU A 1116 -23.67 22.90 89.53
N TYR A 1117 -24.26 24.07 89.76
CA TYR A 1117 -24.59 24.59 91.09
C TYR A 1117 -26.05 25.03 91.15
N THR A 1118 -26.62 25.01 92.36
CA THR A 1118 -27.91 25.64 92.65
C THR A 1118 -27.85 26.23 94.05
N THR A 1119 -28.63 27.28 94.28
CA THR A 1119 -28.79 27.88 95.61
C THR A 1119 -29.83 27.16 96.47
N ALA A 1120 -30.58 26.22 95.90
CA ALA A 1120 -31.57 25.43 96.62
C ALA A 1120 -30.89 24.53 97.67
N THR A 1121 -31.45 24.51 98.88
CA THR A 1121 -31.08 23.62 99.99
C THR A 1121 -32.27 22.77 100.41
N ASN A 1122 -32.06 21.74 101.24
CA ASN A 1122 -33.14 20.91 101.78
C ASN A 1122 -34.14 21.69 102.68
N ALA A 1123 -33.80 22.90 103.11
CA ALA A 1123 -34.67 23.82 103.84
C ALA A 1123 -35.39 24.83 102.93
N SER A 1124 -35.09 24.83 101.63
CA SER A 1124 -35.69 25.75 100.67
C SER A 1124 -37.16 25.41 100.43
N SER A 1125 -38.03 26.41 100.52
CA SER A 1125 -39.47 26.28 100.25
C SER A 1125 -39.75 25.78 98.84
N THR A 1126 -40.99 25.37 98.59
CA THR A 1126 -41.42 24.99 97.24
C THR A 1126 -41.28 26.15 96.27
N GLY A 1127 -40.75 25.89 95.08
CA GLY A 1127 -40.44 26.96 94.13
C GLY A 1127 -39.45 26.54 93.05
N LEU A 1128 -39.03 27.52 92.26
CA LEU A 1128 -38.01 27.37 91.22
C LEU A 1128 -36.73 28.09 91.66
N TYR A 1129 -35.62 27.36 91.65
CA TYR A 1129 -34.29 27.83 92.01
C TYR A 1129 -33.38 27.74 90.78
N GLU A 1130 -32.51 28.71 90.57
CA GLU A 1130 -31.65 28.71 89.39
C GLU A 1130 -30.59 27.60 89.48
N ILE A 1131 -30.31 26.96 88.34
CA ILE A 1131 -29.14 26.11 88.13
C ILE A 1131 -28.14 26.92 87.31
N THR A 1132 -26.94 27.08 87.84
CA THR A 1132 -25.79 27.73 87.20
C THR A 1132 -24.70 26.71 86.90
N ALA A 1133 -23.71 27.10 86.09
CA ALA A 1133 -22.56 26.25 85.77
C ALA A 1133 -21.26 27.04 85.76
N SER A 1134 -20.14 26.35 86.00
CA SER A 1134 -18.77 26.83 85.76
C SER A 1134 -18.02 25.87 84.85
N CYS A 1135 -17.03 26.38 84.13
CA CYS A 1135 -16.11 25.60 83.30
C CYS A 1135 -14.68 26.04 83.64
N ASP A 1136 -13.84 25.09 84.04
CA ASP A 1136 -12.46 25.34 84.47
C ASP A 1136 -11.47 24.80 83.43
N ASN A 1137 -11.56 25.33 82.21
CA ASN A 1137 -10.65 25.02 81.12
C ASN A 1137 -10.21 26.33 80.46
N ALA A 1138 -8.91 26.62 80.55
CA ALA A 1138 -8.34 27.88 80.08
C ALA A 1138 -8.54 28.10 78.58
N ASN A 1139 -8.61 27.04 77.77
CA ASN A 1139 -8.69 27.12 76.30
C ASN A 1139 -10.07 27.55 75.77
N TYR A 1140 -11.07 27.66 76.64
CA TYR A 1140 -12.43 28.02 76.26
C TYR A 1140 -12.94 29.22 77.05
N SER A 1141 -13.65 30.11 76.35
CA SER A 1141 -14.55 31.05 77.00
C SER A 1141 -15.92 30.39 77.16
N PHE A 1142 -16.66 30.71 78.22
CA PHE A 1142 -17.81 29.91 78.65
C PHE A 1142 -19.09 30.74 78.81
N SER A 1143 -20.20 30.23 78.26
CA SER A 1143 -21.54 30.77 78.46
C SER A 1143 -22.58 29.66 78.52
N TYR A 1144 -23.67 29.87 79.26
CA TYR A 1144 -24.71 28.86 79.46
C TYR A 1144 -26.14 29.42 79.44
N GLU A 1145 -27.06 28.63 78.90
CA GLU A 1145 -28.50 28.86 79.02
C GLU A 1145 -28.98 28.29 80.35
N LYS A 1146 -29.53 29.16 81.22
CA LYS A 1146 -29.96 28.84 82.58
C LYS A 1146 -31.11 27.82 82.60
N ALA A 1147 -31.14 26.97 83.63
CA ALA A 1147 -32.26 26.09 83.94
C ALA A 1147 -32.70 26.28 85.40
N ASN A 1148 -33.84 25.71 85.77
CA ASN A 1148 -34.34 25.78 87.14
C ASN A 1148 -34.39 24.39 87.79
N TYR A 1149 -34.02 24.34 89.06
CA TYR A 1149 -34.28 23.26 90.01
C TYR A 1149 -35.64 23.51 90.67
N LYS A 1150 -36.57 22.55 90.60
CA LYS A 1150 -37.93 22.68 91.12
C LYS A 1150 -38.10 21.90 92.42
N ILE A 1151 -38.43 22.58 93.52
CA ILE A 1151 -38.86 21.93 94.75
C ILE A 1151 -40.38 21.85 94.75
N THR A 1152 -40.91 20.64 94.91
CA THR A 1152 -42.36 20.35 94.91
C THR A 1152 -42.90 20.12 96.32
N PRO A 1153 -44.17 20.46 96.60
CA PRO A 1153 -44.75 20.27 97.93
C PRO A 1153 -44.72 18.82 98.39
N ARG A 1154 -44.45 18.59 99.68
CA ARG A 1154 -44.47 17.26 100.28
C ARG A 1154 -45.91 16.86 100.63
N LYS A 1155 -46.32 15.65 100.25
CA LYS A 1155 -47.70 15.20 100.48
C LYS A 1155 -47.91 14.68 101.91
N LEU A 1156 -49.01 15.11 102.52
CA LEU A 1156 -49.48 14.67 103.85
C LEU A 1156 -50.87 14.05 103.72
N TYR A 1157 -51.04 12.83 104.23
CA TYR A 1157 -52.30 12.10 104.14
C TYR A 1157 -53.08 12.25 105.45
N VAL A 1158 -54.26 12.86 105.42
CA VAL A 1158 -55.07 13.20 106.60
C VAL A 1158 -56.43 12.52 106.54
N LYS A 1159 -56.87 11.91 107.64
CA LYS A 1159 -58.21 11.35 107.82
C LYS A 1159 -59.01 12.20 108.81
N LEU A 1160 -60.24 12.52 108.44
CA LEU A 1160 -61.17 13.29 109.28
C LEU A 1160 -62.14 12.32 109.99
N ASP A 1161 -62.43 12.56 111.26
CA ASP A 1161 -63.39 11.77 112.04
C ASP A 1161 -64.84 12.21 111.78
N ASP A 1162 -65.81 11.29 111.83
CA ASP A 1162 -67.26 11.60 111.74
C ASP A 1162 -67.77 12.37 112.97
N GLN A 1163 -68.75 13.26 112.79
CA GLN A 1163 -69.25 14.20 113.81
C GLN A 1163 -70.78 14.30 113.84
N GLN A 1164 -71.38 14.65 114.98
CA GLN A 1164 -72.83 14.86 115.12
C GLN A 1164 -73.15 16.12 115.95
N VAL A 1165 -74.07 16.97 115.46
CA VAL A 1165 -74.48 18.24 116.09
C VAL A 1165 -76.00 18.45 115.98
N LYS A 1166 -76.61 19.28 116.83
CA LYS A 1166 -78.04 19.66 116.71
C LYS A 1166 -78.22 20.87 115.79
N TYR A 1167 -79.33 20.93 115.05
CA TYR A 1167 -79.61 22.04 114.15
C TYR A 1167 -79.68 23.40 114.89
N SER A 1168 -78.97 24.39 114.35
CA SER A 1168 -79.09 25.81 114.72
C SER A 1168 -78.84 26.68 113.49
N ASN A 1169 -79.21 27.96 113.54
CA ASN A 1169 -78.95 28.91 112.44
C ASN A 1169 -77.45 29.26 112.29
N ASP A 1170 -76.58 28.84 113.22
CA ASP A 1170 -75.14 29.15 113.23
C ASP A 1170 -74.36 27.92 113.75
N ILE A 1171 -74.25 26.89 112.90
CA ILE A 1171 -73.45 25.68 113.22
C ILE A 1171 -71.97 26.02 113.00
N LYS A 1172 -71.23 26.23 114.09
CA LYS A 1172 -69.78 26.45 114.07
C LYS A 1172 -69.04 25.13 114.21
N LEU A 1173 -68.17 24.84 113.23
CA LEU A 1173 -67.42 23.59 113.06
C LEU A 1173 -66.05 23.58 113.78
N ASN A 1174 -65.88 24.39 114.82
CA ASN A 1174 -64.56 24.64 115.41
C ASN A 1174 -64.24 23.58 116.49
N ASN A 1175 -63.10 22.91 116.35
CA ASN A 1175 -62.51 21.85 117.21
C ASN A 1175 -62.80 20.37 116.84
N PHE A 1176 -62.76 20.00 115.55
CA PHE A 1176 -62.79 18.59 115.16
C PHE A 1176 -61.42 17.93 115.14
N ALA A 1177 -61.34 16.69 115.62
CA ALA A 1177 -60.12 15.89 115.58
C ALA A 1177 -59.86 15.35 114.16
N TYR A 1178 -58.58 15.33 113.76
CA TYR A 1178 -58.10 14.67 112.55
C TYR A 1178 -56.91 13.76 112.90
N GLN A 1179 -56.65 12.77 112.05
CA GLN A 1179 -55.52 11.86 112.18
C GLN A 1179 -54.63 11.92 110.94
N LEU A 1180 -53.32 12.11 111.12
CA LEU A 1180 -52.36 12.00 110.04
C LEU A 1180 -52.11 10.51 109.76
N VAL A 1181 -52.56 10.03 108.60
CA VAL A 1181 -52.48 8.62 108.18
C VAL A 1181 -51.07 8.25 107.72
N SER A 1182 -50.44 9.15 106.97
CA SER A 1182 -49.04 9.00 106.54
C SER A 1182 -48.46 10.33 106.05
N GLY A 1183 -47.14 10.40 105.99
CA GLY A 1183 -46.40 11.66 105.85
C GLY A 1183 -45.98 12.17 107.23
N SER A 1184 -44.84 12.86 107.27
CA SER A 1184 -44.30 13.45 108.50
C SER A 1184 -43.94 14.90 108.21
N LEU A 1185 -44.26 15.77 109.16
CA LEU A 1185 -43.70 17.12 109.18
C LEU A 1185 -42.19 17.06 109.38
N LEU A 1186 -41.48 17.96 108.70
CA LEU A 1186 -40.11 18.26 109.06
C LEU A 1186 -40.12 18.97 110.43
N ALA A 1187 -39.08 18.71 111.23
CA ALA A 1187 -38.98 19.23 112.58
C ALA A 1187 -38.96 20.77 112.56
N GLY A 1188 -39.96 21.40 113.20
CA GLY A 1188 -40.12 22.86 113.26
C GLY A 1188 -41.33 23.40 112.48
N ASP A 1189 -41.90 22.61 111.56
CA ASP A 1189 -43.08 23.01 110.80
C ASP A 1189 -44.38 22.78 111.62
N GLN A 1190 -45.36 23.68 111.46
CA GLN A 1190 -46.69 23.55 112.05
C GLN A 1190 -47.79 23.46 110.98
N LEU A 1191 -48.85 22.71 111.28
CA LEU A 1191 -49.99 22.49 110.39
C LEU A 1191 -51.23 23.18 110.93
N ASP A 1192 -51.61 24.29 110.30
CA ASP A 1192 -52.94 24.88 110.47
C ASP A 1192 -53.89 24.26 109.44
N ILE A 1193 -54.51 23.14 109.82
CA ILE A 1193 -55.53 22.47 109.02
C ILE A 1193 -56.90 23.03 109.38
N THR A 1194 -57.55 23.68 108.41
CA THR A 1194 -58.94 24.14 108.55
C THR A 1194 -59.87 23.06 108.04
N ILE A 1195 -60.70 22.48 108.92
CA ILE A 1195 -61.72 21.49 108.56
C ILE A 1195 -63.04 22.22 108.32
N TYR A 1196 -63.73 21.89 107.24
CA TYR A 1196 -65.01 22.48 106.89
C TYR A 1196 -65.92 21.44 106.22
N SER A 1197 -67.23 21.65 106.33
CA SER A 1197 -68.21 20.91 105.54
C SER A 1197 -68.21 21.43 104.11
N THR A 1198 -68.30 20.53 103.15
CA THR A 1198 -68.53 20.89 101.73
C THR A 1198 -69.90 21.53 101.50
N SER A 1199 -70.87 21.31 102.40
CA SER A 1199 -72.16 22.03 102.40
C SER A 1199 -72.13 23.21 103.36
N THR A 1200 -72.52 24.39 102.86
CA THR A 1200 -72.64 25.65 103.62
C THR A 1200 -74.05 25.90 104.17
N THR A 1201 -75.02 25.04 103.83
CA THR A 1201 -76.39 25.12 104.32
C THR A 1201 -76.80 23.80 104.97
N PHE A 1202 -77.42 23.89 106.14
CA PHE A 1202 -77.87 22.73 106.91
C PHE A 1202 -79.40 22.74 106.97
N SER A 1203 -80.03 21.56 106.90
CA SER A 1203 -81.49 21.44 106.88
C SER A 1203 -82.07 21.43 108.29
N LYS A 1204 -83.15 22.20 108.52
CA LYS A 1204 -83.96 22.15 109.77
C LYS A 1204 -84.51 20.77 110.08
N SER A 1205 -84.71 19.94 109.05
CA SER A 1205 -85.17 18.54 109.18
C SER A 1205 -84.07 17.57 109.59
N GLY A 1206 -82.85 18.05 109.84
CA GLY A 1206 -81.64 17.24 109.97
C GLY A 1206 -81.11 16.69 108.64
N GLY A 1207 -79.86 16.22 108.62
CA GLY A 1207 -79.15 15.72 107.42
C GLY A 1207 -77.69 15.30 107.68
N SER A 1208 -77.04 14.68 106.70
CA SER A 1208 -75.65 14.20 106.77
C SER A 1208 -74.81 14.86 105.67
N TYR A 1209 -73.62 15.38 106.00
CA TYR A 1209 -72.80 16.26 105.16
C TYR A 1209 -71.32 15.84 105.18
N VAL A 1210 -70.60 15.99 104.07
CA VAL A 1210 -69.18 15.56 103.97
C VAL A 1210 -68.24 16.64 104.50
N LEU A 1211 -67.33 16.25 105.39
CA LEU A 1211 -66.20 17.06 105.88
C LEU A 1211 -64.98 16.92 104.96
N THR A 1212 -64.35 18.05 104.67
CA THR A 1212 -63.06 18.16 104.01
C THR A 1212 -62.14 19.09 104.80
N ALA A 1213 -60.91 19.27 104.36
CA ALA A 1213 -59.94 20.15 104.99
C ALA A 1213 -59.13 20.94 103.96
N SER A 1214 -58.49 22.00 104.40
CA SER A 1214 -57.45 22.71 103.65
C SER A 1214 -56.30 23.05 104.58
N ILE A 1215 -55.12 23.16 104.01
CA ILE A 1215 -53.92 23.65 104.67
C ILE A 1215 -53.53 24.99 104.05
N ASP A 1216 -53.10 25.93 104.88
CA ASP A 1216 -52.45 27.17 104.43
C ASP A 1216 -50.93 27.05 104.58
N ASN A 1217 -50.32 26.16 103.79
CA ASN A 1217 -48.87 25.97 103.75
C ASN A 1217 -48.44 25.49 102.36
N GLU A 1218 -47.68 26.31 101.63
CA GLU A 1218 -47.26 26.01 100.26
C GLU A 1218 -46.29 24.82 100.16
N ASN A 1219 -45.60 24.49 101.25
CA ASN A 1219 -44.61 23.42 101.29
C ASN A 1219 -45.22 22.02 101.46
N TYR A 1220 -46.50 21.94 101.85
CA TYR A 1220 -47.20 20.68 102.08
C TYR A 1220 -48.54 20.64 101.35
N GLU A 1221 -48.84 19.50 100.74
CA GLU A 1221 -50.12 19.26 100.06
C GLU A 1221 -50.92 18.20 100.84
N LEU A 1222 -52.17 18.51 101.24
CA LEU A 1222 -53.02 17.53 101.91
C LEU A 1222 -53.70 16.58 100.92
N VAL A 1223 -53.69 15.29 101.26
CA VAL A 1223 -54.51 14.25 100.63
C VAL A 1223 -55.51 13.75 101.67
N ILE A 1224 -56.79 14.11 101.51
CA ILE A 1224 -57.80 14.00 102.58
C ILE A 1224 -58.71 12.78 102.38
N MET A 1225 -58.89 12.00 103.45
CA MET A 1225 -59.94 10.99 103.61
C MET A 1225 -61.10 11.62 104.39
N THR A 1226 -62.24 11.81 103.72
CA THR A 1226 -63.38 12.59 104.24
C THR A 1226 -64.09 11.91 105.41
N GLY A 1227 -64.55 12.72 106.38
CA GLY A 1227 -65.49 12.32 107.44
C GLY A 1227 -66.89 12.88 107.19
N THR A 1228 -67.84 12.58 108.06
CA THR A 1228 -69.27 12.91 107.90
C THR A 1228 -69.80 13.71 109.08
N LEU A 1229 -70.41 14.86 108.84
CA LEU A 1229 -71.15 15.67 109.82
C LEU A 1229 -72.65 15.34 109.77
N ILE A 1230 -73.23 14.88 110.87
CA ILE A 1230 -74.67 14.63 111.04
C ILE A 1230 -75.29 15.80 111.81
N VAL A 1231 -76.38 16.37 111.31
CA VAL A 1231 -77.14 17.46 111.96
C VAL A 1231 -78.53 16.95 112.36
N ASP A 1232 -78.91 17.04 113.64
CA ASP A 1232 -80.22 16.56 114.16
C ASP A 1232 -81.35 17.61 114.04
N ALA A 1233 -82.59 17.18 113.80
CA ALA A 1233 -83.77 18.03 113.54
C ALA A 1233 -84.35 18.78 114.77
N ASP A 1234 -84.89 19.99 114.56
CA ASP A 1234 -85.52 20.84 115.58
C ASP A 1234 -87.07 20.61 115.69
N PHE A 1235 -87.56 20.20 116.86
CA PHE A 1235 -88.90 19.62 117.10
C PHE A 1235 -90.08 20.60 117.28
N THR A 1236 -89.88 21.90 117.04
CA THR A 1236 -90.99 22.89 117.08
C THR A 1236 -91.71 23.06 115.73
N TYR A 1237 -91.26 22.36 114.67
CA TYR A 1237 -91.78 22.48 113.30
C TYR A 1237 -92.30 21.13 112.76
N MET A 1238 -93.33 20.60 113.39
CA MET A 1238 -94.24 19.64 112.75
C MET A 1238 -95.43 20.44 112.23
N ILE A 1239 -95.51 20.70 110.91
CA ILE A 1239 -96.73 20.98 110.10
C ILE A 1239 -96.27 21.41 108.68
N ILE A 1240 -96.70 20.62 107.66
CA ILE A 1240 -96.80 20.92 106.21
C ILE A 1240 -95.49 20.74 105.39
N VAL A 1241 -95.24 19.56 104.77
CA VAL A 1241 -95.62 19.12 103.38
C VAL A 1241 -94.66 19.72 102.33
N LEU A 1242 -94.14 19.05 101.28
CA LEU A 1242 -93.95 17.66 100.81
C LEU A 1242 -93.36 17.78 99.38
N ALA A 1243 -92.61 16.75 98.94
CA ALA A 1243 -92.31 16.36 97.53
C ALA A 1243 -91.49 17.36 96.68
N GLY A 1244 -90.36 17.00 96.05
CA GLY A 1244 -89.99 15.88 95.18
C GLY A 1244 -89.23 16.52 94.00
N SER A 1245 -88.32 15.94 93.22
CA SER A 1245 -87.79 14.59 93.03
C SER A 1245 -86.79 14.67 91.84
N VAL A 1246 -85.58 14.10 91.97
CA VAL A 1246 -84.86 13.17 91.02
C VAL A 1246 -84.52 13.70 89.60
N GLY A 1247 -83.40 13.44 88.90
CA GLY A 1247 -82.24 12.52 88.92
C GLY A 1247 -81.75 12.43 87.44
N ALA A 1248 -80.47 12.64 87.10
CA ALA A 1248 -79.38 11.66 86.82
C ALA A 1248 -79.72 10.52 85.81
N VAL A 1249 -78.89 9.97 84.90
CA VAL A 1249 -77.50 10.11 84.37
C VAL A 1249 -77.32 9.03 83.24
N ALA A 1250 -76.36 9.21 82.30
CA ALA A 1250 -75.52 8.18 81.61
C ALA A 1250 -75.90 7.37 80.32
N VAL A 1251 -74.99 7.50 79.31
CA VAL A 1251 -74.12 6.47 78.64
C VAL A 1251 -74.50 5.80 77.28
N MET A 1252 -73.54 5.88 76.32
CA MET A 1252 -73.16 5.03 75.13
C MET A 1252 -74.25 4.63 74.09
N THR A 1253 -74.06 4.33 72.78
CA THR A 1253 -72.97 3.76 71.97
C THR A 1253 -73.26 3.93 70.43
N MET A 1254 -72.22 3.81 69.58
CA MET A 1254 -72.12 3.02 68.31
C MET A 1254 -72.38 3.54 66.86
N LEU A 1255 -71.61 2.86 65.96
CA LEU A 1255 -71.57 2.68 64.48
C LEU A 1255 -70.80 3.73 63.64
N LEU A 1256 -69.79 3.48 62.79
CA LEU A 1256 -69.19 2.38 61.97
C LEU A 1256 -69.14 2.81 60.49
N CYS A 1257 -67.93 2.93 59.92
CA CYS A 1257 -67.48 2.76 58.51
C CYS A 1257 -66.11 3.48 58.39
N ILE A 1258 -65.02 3.03 57.75
CA ILE A 1258 -64.64 1.89 56.90
C ILE A 1258 -63.11 1.70 57.06
N PHE A 1259 -62.65 0.46 56.92
CA PHE A 1259 -61.26 0.00 56.98
C PHE A 1259 -60.46 0.27 55.69
N GLY A 1260 -59.12 0.40 55.82
CA GLY A 1260 -58.17 0.31 54.70
C GLY A 1260 -56.71 0.67 55.05
N ARG A 1261 -56.07 -0.11 55.94
CA ARG A 1261 -54.60 -0.19 56.16
C ARG A 1261 -53.93 -1.06 55.06
N PRO A 1262 -52.58 -1.18 54.94
CA PRO A 1262 -51.51 -0.23 55.27
C PRO A 1262 -50.31 -0.17 54.26
N ARG A 1263 -49.60 0.96 54.33
CA ARG A 1263 -48.14 1.17 54.27
C ARG A 1263 -47.22 -0.02 53.93
N LYS A 1264 -46.50 0.09 52.81
CA LYS A 1264 -45.06 -0.27 52.67
C LYS A 1264 -44.49 0.29 51.34
N LYS A 1265 -43.62 1.30 51.43
CA LYS A 1265 -42.35 1.36 50.67
C LYS A 1265 -41.35 2.10 51.55
N LYS A 1266 -40.64 1.31 52.37
CA LYS A 1266 -39.34 1.66 52.90
C LYS A 1266 -38.32 1.37 51.80
N ASN A 1267 -37.38 2.30 51.66
CA ASN A 1267 -35.93 2.12 51.57
C ASN A 1267 -35.41 0.75 51.11
N LYS A 1268 -34.64 0.75 50.03
CA LYS A 1268 -33.34 0.06 49.90
C LYS A 1268 -32.67 0.63 48.65
N PHE A 1269 -31.69 1.51 48.82
CA PHE A 1269 -30.27 1.30 49.18
C PHE A 1269 -29.45 1.40 47.90
N THR A 1270 -28.52 2.34 47.94
CA THR A 1270 -27.32 2.42 47.12
C THR A 1270 -26.36 1.26 47.38
N PHE A 1271 -25.45 1.08 46.40
CA PHE A 1271 -24.17 0.35 46.35
C PHE A 1271 -24.25 -1.19 46.31
N ASP A 1272 -23.57 -1.89 45.40
CA ASP A 1272 -22.50 -1.55 44.43
C ASP A 1272 -22.89 -1.98 43.00
#